data_AF-F5Y9A3-F1
#
_entry.id   AF-F5Y9A3-F1
#
_cell.length_a   1.000
_cell.length_b   1.000
_cell.length_c   1.000
_cell.angle_alpha   90.00
_cell.angle_beta   90.00
_cell.angle_gamma   90.00
#
_symmetry.space_group_name_H-M   'P 1'
#
loop_
_entity.id
_entity.type
_entity.pdbx_description
1 polymer ?
#
loop_
_entity_poly.entity_id
_entity_poly.type
_entity_poly.pdbx_seq_one_letter_code
_entity_poly.pdbx_strand_id
1 'polypeptide(L)'
;MKIASKFLLAAPMLLLLCFAGCENPFTQKPFVLESSSQGYVAVHFETPQEVYGENTGEGKERTLYPELSAFTKYELSFSNGPEARPPFTVQPGGNSVIELAVGSWTITAIAYSGSEGSYTEAARGSASPVTISIGQTATADIALIPSAGGIGFFNYTVDLPPGAAGNLVVATPEGGSVNGGNIPLDNSAVNGTLNLLSGQYIMSLTLALDGKRSGRTEILHVYPNLTSRAAYAFSEFDFRAVMDLTHNTWIPRILVNPGDTQWYAFNAEAGKTYQIQWNDAVQGDASKSLDIEVSAVRGDGTAIFTNRDSGWNSPETISGLSGPVYIAVQGKSGSSTGTYAIKYYDTDAVVPQGIMAIGSVNTSLIPAAIISWNSVEEVSAYRLYRALLSGGPYTKIADQSSTVFTDENVMGNITYYYKAAAYNANGEGELSPAASGTMPASHPAAITALANNAWTGGTIGAAGVVGWYKFTAESAKTYYIQWNDAVQGDASKSLDIKVSAYSAAGDVLFENEDSAWMVPKTISGLNGMVYLKAAAQNGSNTGSYSIRQHDLDNSIEQIPENVTVSAGSEQLTVSWTGISEADNYDIYYTNDTNMPTSPSLTVTDPSVVITGLTNGITYSIWVKARNATSASNASSVATGKPIGTMGAVTVSPGDGQLNLSWAAVAGADEYEVYYDTTPVCPESPAQTVTVPTALIDGLTNGIVYYAWVRGKNSNGSGTSEMVTGKPLGTPGTLTINDTGISQLTITWGVVSGADEYEVYYGTGTPTTLWNTVSGTAVTITGLTNGISYTVQIRARNTTGVSVFSPTAAGTPSIRPGLFDGTIDGAFYIGPHTIALSASYLSANAVNGHDYLIIIGEDESLAPLTLSYPDKTIGIALMGLGDERTISLNANGSMFTVSQGVTLTLKDNLVLAGRTANNASLIRINDSGSFTMEGGTISGNTSSSYSSGGGVYVSSGSFTMEGGTISGNTSSSYSSGGGVYVSSGSFTMEGGTISGNTSSYGDGSGVYVFSGSFTMEGGTISGNKSSSSSSYGGGVYVDSSGSFTMEGGTISGNTSSYGGGVYVYSSSSFTMKEGSISGNTSSSYGGGVYVGSSGSFTMEGGTISGNTSSSYGGGVYVGSSGSFTMEGGTISGNTSSSYGGGVYVSSGSFTMKEGSISGNSASSSYSSGGGVYVYSSGSFTMEGGTISGNSASSSSSSNGGGGVYVYSSGSFIKSGPSVIYGDTDTTHTAGANENTALNGRGHAVYWSASPKQRQSTLEANVDLSTNPADAGYANWD
;
A
#
# COMPACT_ATOMS: atom_id res chain seq x y z
N MET A 1 -0.91 56.59 -6.12
CA MET A 1 -0.83 57.31 -7.42
C MET A 1 0.59 57.87 -7.56
N LYS A 2 1.39 57.39 -8.54
CA LYS A 2 2.82 57.75 -8.79
C LYS A 2 3.78 57.36 -7.63
N ILE A 3 4.91 56.66 -7.85
CA ILE A 3 6.15 56.97 -8.60
C ILE A 3 6.91 58.17 -7.99
N ALA A 4 8.22 58.17 -7.70
CA ALA A 4 9.24 57.14 -7.36
C ALA A 4 10.58 57.86 -7.03
N SER A 5 11.48 57.22 -6.26
CA SER A 5 12.96 57.34 -6.29
C SER A 5 13.66 58.72 -6.25
N LYS A 6 14.48 58.98 -5.19
CA LYS A 6 15.98 58.95 -5.27
C LYS A 6 16.72 59.31 -3.95
N PHE A 7 17.94 58.80 -3.84
CA PHE A 7 18.98 59.04 -2.82
C PHE A 7 19.54 60.49 -2.83
N LEU A 8 20.09 60.98 -1.71
CA LEU A 8 21.56 61.13 -1.45
C LEU A 8 21.89 61.80 -0.08
N LEU A 9 22.94 61.31 0.62
CA LEU A 9 23.81 61.99 1.64
C LEU A 9 23.13 62.65 2.90
N ALA A 10 23.72 62.71 4.10
CA ALA A 10 25.10 62.56 4.56
C ALA A 10 25.21 61.99 6.02
N ALA A 11 26.44 61.73 6.49
CA ALA A 11 26.82 61.29 7.85
C ALA A 11 27.65 62.43 8.55
N PRO A 12 28.55 62.24 9.56
CA PRO A 12 28.84 61.09 10.44
C PRO A 12 29.13 61.45 11.93
N MET A 13 29.29 60.42 12.79
CA MET A 13 30.24 60.42 13.94
C MET A 13 30.49 58.94 14.35
N LEU A 14 31.65 58.27 14.24
CA LEU A 14 33.10 58.58 14.28
C LEU A 14 33.75 58.22 15.64
N LEU A 15 34.39 57.03 15.72
CA LEU A 15 35.54 56.80 16.63
C LEU A 15 36.55 55.78 16.06
N LEU A 16 37.84 56.05 16.27
CA LEU A 16 39.07 55.58 15.57
C LEU A 16 40.16 55.26 16.64
N LEU A 17 41.27 54.50 16.47
CA LEU A 17 41.87 53.51 15.53
C LEU A 17 43.12 52.91 16.28
N CYS A 18 43.78 51.79 15.95
CA CYS A 18 43.41 50.50 15.31
C CYS A 18 44.62 49.51 15.40
N PHE A 19 45.08 48.97 14.26
CA PHE A 19 46.29 48.15 14.01
C PHE A 19 47.61 48.75 14.58
N ALA A 20 48.76 48.04 14.68
CA ALA A 20 49.28 46.86 13.94
C ALA A 20 50.32 46.07 14.78
N GLY A 21 50.82 44.89 14.42
CA GLY A 21 50.56 43.99 13.27
C GLY A 21 51.82 43.17 12.88
N CYS A 22 51.68 42.11 12.07
CA CYS A 22 52.76 41.44 11.32
C CYS A 22 52.19 40.53 10.21
N GLU A 23 53.01 40.20 9.21
CA GLU A 23 52.66 39.45 7.99
C GLU A 23 53.10 37.97 8.06
N ASN A 24 52.57 37.08 7.20
CA ASN A 24 53.34 36.40 6.12
C ASN A 24 52.41 35.54 5.19
N PRO A 25 52.85 34.80 4.14
CA PRO A 25 52.20 34.95 2.84
C PRO A 25 51.82 33.65 2.09
N PHE A 26 50.64 33.61 1.46
CA PHE A 26 50.42 32.75 0.29
C PHE A 26 49.44 33.38 -0.70
N THR A 27 49.85 33.46 -1.97
CA THR A 27 49.03 33.90 -3.10
C THR A 27 49.16 32.93 -4.26
N GLN A 28 48.11 32.14 -4.51
CA GLN A 28 47.85 31.59 -5.85
C GLN A 28 46.35 31.29 -6.02
N LYS A 29 45.95 31.03 -7.27
CA LYS A 29 44.56 31.04 -7.75
C LYS A 29 43.63 30.12 -6.94
N PRO A 30 42.35 30.46 -6.78
CA PRO A 30 41.35 29.48 -6.37
C PRO A 30 41.25 28.39 -7.43
N PHE A 31 41.61 27.16 -7.05
CA PHE A 31 41.25 25.96 -7.79
C PHE A 31 39.82 25.59 -7.36
N VAL A 32 38.94 25.30 -8.32
CA VAL A 32 37.55 24.92 -7.99
C VAL A 32 37.55 23.49 -7.49
N LEU A 33 37.08 23.30 -6.25
CA LEU A 33 36.64 22.01 -5.75
C LEU A 33 35.14 21.91 -6.03
N GLU A 34 34.74 20.98 -6.88
CA GLU A 34 33.34 20.73 -7.19
C GLU A 34 32.63 20.15 -5.96
N SER A 35 31.59 20.82 -5.49
CA SER A 35 30.73 20.32 -4.43
C SER A 35 29.83 19.21 -4.97
N SER A 36 29.90 18.02 -4.38
CA SER A 36 28.99 16.90 -4.71
C SER A 36 27.53 17.30 -4.45
N SER A 37 26.79 17.62 -5.51
CA SER A 37 25.41 18.10 -5.49
C SER A 37 24.39 16.97 -5.37
N GLN A 38 24.70 15.96 -4.55
CA GLN A 38 23.98 14.69 -4.49
C GLN A 38 23.59 14.29 -3.06
N GLY A 39 22.57 13.43 -2.97
CA GLY A 39 22.07 12.78 -1.78
C GLY A 39 21.47 11.42 -2.17
N TYR A 40 20.72 10.79 -1.27
CA TYR A 40 20.27 9.41 -1.43
C TYR A 40 18.77 9.25 -1.14
N VAL A 41 18.19 8.15 -1.60
CA VAL A 41 16.86 7.71 -1.20
C VAL A 41 16.85 6.23 -0.84
N ALA A 42 16.19 5.88 0.26
CA ALA A 42 15.71 4.53 0.54
C ALA A 42 14.26 4.42 0.03
N VAL A 43 14.01 3.49 -0.89
CA VAL A 43 12.65 3.22 -1.38
C VAL A 43 12.08 2.07 -0.58
N HIS A 44 10.95 2.31 0.09
CA HIS A 44 10.12 1.27 0.66
C HIS A 44 8.86 1.15 -0.20
N PHE A 45 8.35 -0.05 -0.37
CA PHE A 45 6.94 -0.21 -0.74
C PHE A 45 6.14 -0.13 0.55
N GLU A 46 5.01 0.56 0.54
CA GLU A 46 4.14 0.57 1.72
C GLU A 46 3.69 -0.86 1.98
N THR A 47 4.17 -1.40 3.08
CA THR A 47 3.72 -2.66 3.65
C THR A 47 3.01 -2.31 4.95
N PRO A 48 1.67 -2.09 4.93
CA PRO A 48 0.86 -2.19 6.14
C PRO A 48 1.24 -3.49 6.85
N GLN A 49 1.39 -3.42 8.18
CA GLN A 49 2.18 -4.42 8.92
C GLN A 49 1.69 -5.86 8.71
N GLU A 50 2.64 -6.80 8.84
CA GLU A 50 2.48 -8.22 8.54
C GLU A 50 1.18 -8.81 9.12
N VAL A 51 0.32 -9.34 8.25
CA VAL A 51 -0.59 -10.44 8.61
C VAL A 51 -0.62 -11.48 7.50
N TYR A 52 0.53 -12.12 7.26
CA TYR A 52 0.64 -13.29 6.39
C TYR A 52 -0.14 -14.47 6.99
N GLY A 53 -1.01 -15.09 6.18
CA GLY A 53 -1.46 -16.47 6.37
C GLY A 53 -2.46 -16.71 7.49
N GLU A 54 -2.12 -16.39 8.74
CA GLU A 54 -2.86 -16.77 9.96
C GLU A 54 -3.07 -15.54 10.87
N ASN A 55 -4.30 -15.35 11.37
CA ASN A 55 -4.59 -14.44 12.48
C ASN A 55 -5.49 -15.16 13.48
N THR A 56 -5.01 -15.28 14.72
CA THR A 56 -5.54 -16.18 15.76
C THR A 56 -6.36 -15.46 16.84
N GLY A 57 -6.74 -14.19 16.65
CA GLY A 57 -7.73 -13.56 17.54
C GLY A 57 -7.83 -12.03 17.60
N GLU A 58 -7.00 -11.24 16.89
CA GLU A 58 -7.16 -9.77 16.95
C GLU A 58 -8.27 -9.27 16.02
N GLY A 59 -9.23 -8.52 16.58
CA GLY A 59 -10.43 -8.01 15.90
C GLY A 59 -10.23 -6.71 15.11
N LYS A 60 -9.03 -6.45 14.60
CA LYS A 60 -8.73 -5.26 13.79
C LYS A 60 -9.05 -5.51 12.32
N GLU A 61 -9.70 -4.55 11.68
CA GLU A 61 -9.87 -4.51 10.22
C GLU A 61 -8.49 -4.43 9.56
N ARG A 62 -8.27 -5.24 8.52
CA ARG A 62 -7.01 -5.29 7.76
C ARG A 62 -7.27 -5.27 6.26
N THR A 63 -6.28 -4.81 5.52
CA THR A 63 -6.22 -4.99 4.07
C THR A 63 -5.40 -6.24 3.75
N LEU A 64 -6.03 -7.22 3.10
CA LEU A 64 -5.41 -8.45 2.64
C LEU A 64 -4.71 -8.22 1.30
N TYR A 65 -3.39 -8.29 1.33
CA TYR A 65 -2.53 -8.29 0.15
C TYR A 65 -2.03 -9.73 -0.14
N PRO A 66 -1.58 -10.03 -1.37
CA PRO A 66 -0.74 -11.18 -1.62
C PRO A 66 0.61 -11.04 -0.91
N GLU A 67 1.26 -12.19 -0.71
CA GLU A 67 2.62 -12.26 -0.16
C GLU A 67 3.62 -11.43 -0.98
N LEU A 68 4.48 -10.65 -0.32
CA LEU A 68 5.46 -9.79 -1.03
C LEU A 68 6.50 -10.62 -1.80
N SER A 69 6.82 -11.79 -1.27
CA SER A 69 7.61 -12.85 -1.91
C SER A 69 6.95 -13.48 -3.15
N ALA A 70 5.69 -13.16 -3.44
CA ALA A 70 5.01 -13.59 -4.66
C ALA A 70 5.16 -12.56 -5.81
N PHE A 71 5.59 -11.32 -5.54
CA PHE A 71 6.18 -10.47 -6.57
C PHE A 71 7.58 -10.98 -6.89
N THR A 72 7.97 -11.00 -8.17
CA THR A 72 9.22 -11.58 -8.67
C THR A 72 10.32 -10.55 -8.93
N LYS A 73 9.95 -9.29 -9.20
CA LYS A 73 10.87 -8.14 -9.27
C LYS A 73 10.11 -6.82 -9.10
N TYR A 74 10.86 -5.79 -8.73
CA TYR A 74 10.44 -4.39 -8.80
C TYR A 74 11.28 -3.64 -9.83
N GLU A 75 10.71 -2.63 -10.48
CA GLU A 75 11.40 -1.73 -11.39
C GLU A 75 11.11 -0.29 -11.00
N LEU A 76 12.17 0.45 -10.63
CA LEU A 76 12.09 1.80 -10.08
C LEU A 76 12.54 2.83 -11.11
N SER A 77 11.82 3.94 -11.24
CA SER A 77 12.21 5.08 -12.08
C SER A 77 12.15 6.39 -11.31
N PHE A 78 13.04 7.33 -11.64
CA PHE A 78 13.28 8.55 -10.86
C PHE A 78 13.29 9.77 -11.79
N SER A 79 12.47 10.79 -11.50
CA SER A 79 12.45 12.05 -12.26
C SER A 79 12.38 13.30 -11.38
N ASN A 80 13.09 14.36 -11.78
CA ASN A 80 13.16 15.66 -11.11
C ASN A 80 12.85 16.75 -12.13
N GLY A 81 11.56 16.85 -12.49
CA GLY A 81 11.12 17.66 -13.64
C GLY A 81 11.65 17.08 -14.97
N PRO A 82 12.47 17.81 -15.75
CA PRO A 82 12.96 17.35 -17.05
C PRO A 82 14.11 16.34 -16.97
N GLU A 83 14.74 16.14 -15.81
CA GLU A 83 15.82 15.15 -15.64
C GLU A 83 15.25 13.82 -15.14
N ALA A 84 15.68 12.71 -15.76
CA ALA A 84 15.28 11.36 -15.38
C ALA A 84 16.48 10.42 -15.31
N ARG A 85 16.53 9.55 -14.29
CA ARG A 85 17.51 8.47 -14.18
C ARG A 85 16.95 7.20 -14.85
N PRO A 86 17.74 6.43 -15.63
CA PRO A 86 17.25 5.19 -16.24
C PRO A 86 16.77 4.18 -15.18
N PRO A 87 15.82 3.28 -15.52
CA PRO A 87 15.19 2.39 -14.56
C PRO A 87 16.17 1.46 -13.82
N PHE A 88 15.88 1.19 -12.55
CA PHE A 88 16.66 0.34 -11.68
C PHE A 88 15.82 -0.86 -11.21
N THR A 89 16.22 -2.08 -11.56
CA THR A 89 15.54 -3.30 -11.12
C THR A 89 16.00 -3.69 -9.72
N VAL A 90 15.04 -3.93 -8.81
CA VAL A 90 15.26 -4.39 -7.43
C VAL A 90 14.59 -5.74 -7.24
N GLN A 91 15.25 -6.65 -6.52
CA GLN A 91 14.68 -7.96 -6.15
C GLN A 91 13.94 -7.85 -4.80
N PRO A 92 12.84 -8.60 -4.57
CA PRO A 92 12.14 -8.58 -3.29
C PRO A 92 13.07 -8.91 -2.11
N GLY A 93 12.96 -8.14 -1.02
CA GLY A 93 13.86 -8.23 0.14
C GLY A 93 15.24 -7.57 -0.04
N GLY A 94 15.53 -6.97 -1.21
CA GLY A 94 16.81 -6.31 -1.49
C GLY A 94 16.84 -4.82 -1.14
N ASN A 95 17.22 -4.47 0.10
CA ASN A 95 17.39 -3.07 0.53
C ASN A 95 18.33 -2.30 -0.42
N SER A 96 17.75 -1.34 -1.15
CA SER A 96 18.44 -0.59 -2.21
C SER A 96 18.39 0.91 -1.91
N VAL A 97 19.52 1.48 -1.48
CA VAL A 97 19.70 2.93 -1.31
C VAL A 97 20.27 3.50 -2.60
N ILE A 98 19.62 4.54 -3.14
CA ILE A 98 19.82 5.00 -4.52
C ILE A 98 20.23 6.48 -4.52
N GLU A 99 21.38 6.77 -5.12
CA GLU A 99 21.95 8.12 -5.21
C GLU A 99 21.22 8.99 -6.26
N LEU A 100 20.93 10.24 -5.92
CA LEU A 100 20.19 11.19 -6.75
C LEU A 100 20.78 12.61 -6.59
N ALA A 101 20.63 13.45 -7.61
CA ALA A 101 21.00 14.86 -7.48
C ALA A 101 20.05 15.59 -6.51
N VAL A 102 20.52 16.67 -5.89
CA VAL A 102 19.75 17.43 -4.90
C VAL A 102 18.61 18.17 -5.58
N GLY A 103 17.37 17.93 -5.11
CA GLY A 103 16.16 18.33 -5.80
C GLY A 103 14.91 17.61 -5.29
N SER A 104 13.80 17.75 -6.02
CA SER A 104 12.48 17.25 -5.65
C SER A 104 12.06 16.15 -6.62
N TRP A 105 12.24 14.89 -6.22
CA TRP A 105 12.06 13.75 -7.11
C TRP A 105 10.67 13.13 -7.00
N THR A 106 10.11 12.75 -8.14
CA THR A 106 9.09 11.72 -8.24
C THR A 106 9.80 10.38 -8.40
N ILE A 107 9.39 9.39 -7.62
CA ILE A 107 9.89 8.03 -7.70
C ILE A 107 8.70 7.13 -8.00
N THR A 108 8.78 6.34 -9.07
CA THR A 108 7.74 5.39 -9.46
C THR A 108 8.26 3.97 -9.31
N ALA A 109 7.37 3.03 -9.01
CA ALA A 109 7.66 1.62 -8.86
C ALA A 109 6.67 0.76 -9.64
N ILE A 110 7.17 -0.33 -10.23
CA ILE A 110 6.38 -1.35 -10.91
C ILE A 110 6.77 -2.71 -10.34
N ALA A 111 5.82 -3.44 -9.76
CA ALA A 111 6.02 -4.80 -9.26
C ALA A 111 5.47 -5.82 -10.25
N TYR A 112 6.18 -6.93 -10.45
CA TYR A 112 5.83 -7.97 -11.42
C TYR A 112 5.54 -9.30 -10.73
N SER A 113 4.69 -10.13 -11.32
CA SER A 113 4.43 -11.52 -10.95
C SER A 113 4.84 -12.50 -12.05
N GLY A 114 4.89 -13.80 -11.75
CA GLY A 114 5.24 -14.86 -12.70
C GLY A 114 6.71 -15.28 -12.65
N SER A 115 7.17 -16.02 -13.65
CA SER A 115 8.54 -16.57 -13.72
C SER A 115 9.43 -15.80 -14.70
N GLU A 116 10.74 -16.03 -14.60
CA GLU A 116 11.72 -15.46 -15.53
C GLU A 116 11.37 -15.80 -17.00
N GLY A 117 11.31 -14.77 -17.84
CA GLY A 117 10.84 -14.85 -19.23
C GLY A 117 9.33 -14.66 -19.44
N SER A 118 8.52 -14.59 -18.37
CA SER A 118 7.06 -14.37 -18.44
C SER A 118 6.53 -13.49 -17.30
N TYR A 119 7.21 -12.35 -17.06
CA TYR A 119 6.81 -11.38 -16.06
C TYR A 119 5.50 -10.66 -16.47
N THR A 120 4.47 -10.80 -15.64
CA THR A 120 3.22 -10.01 -15.75
C THR A 120 3.34 -8.78 -14.86
N GLU A 121 2.89 -7.60 -15.31
CA GLU A 121 2.80 -6.44 -14.42
C GLU A 121 1.70 -6.71 -13.38
N ALA A 122 2.06 -6.68 -12.10
CA ALA A 122 1.17 -7.05 -11.01
C ALA A 122 0.70 -5.84 -10.19
N ALA A 123 1.60 -4.90 -9.87
CA ALA A 123 1.28 -3.70 -9.10
C ALA A 123 2.13 -2.49 -9.51
N ARG A 124 1.72 -1.30 -9.06
CA ARG A 124 2.49 -0.07 -9.24
C ARG A 124 2.14 1.01 -8.23
N GLY A 125 3.08 1.95 -8.05
CA GLY A 125 2.92 3.08 -7.16
C GLY A 125 3.90 4.22 -7.46
N SER A 126 3.77 5.32 -6.72
CA SER A 126 4.75 6.39 -6.72
C SER A 126 4.81 7.16 -5.39
N ALA A 127 5.94 7.80 -5.14
CA ALA A 127 6.14 8.81 -4.09
C ALA A 127 6.58 10.12 -4.73
N SER A 128 5.94 11.23 -4.37
CA SER A 128 6.30 12.58 -4.83
C SER A 128 5.65 13.65 -3.94
N PRO A 129 6.36 14.74 -3.56
CA PRO A 129 7.77 15.04 -3.83
C PRO A 129 8.73 14.44 -2.79
N VAL A 130 9.67 13.60 -3.23
CA VAL A 130 10.77 13.08 -2.42
C VAL A 130 11.92 14.08 -2.46
N THR A 131 12.15 14.81 -1.38
CA THR A 131 13.16 15.89 -1.33
C THR A 131 14.55 15.36 -0.98
N ILE A 132 15.43 15.30 -1.97
CA ILE A 132 16.83 14.88 -1.83
C ILE A 132 17.68 16.08 -1.43
N SER A 133 18.31 16.01 -0.26
CA SER A 133 19.20 17.05 0.29
C SER A 133 20.66 16.59 0.29
N ILE A 134 21.62 17.54 0.23
CA ILE A 134 23.06 17.26 0.13
C ILE A 134 23.49 16.30 1.24
N GLY A 135 23.98 15.11 0.88
CA GLY A 135 24.49 14.11 1.82
C GLY A 135 23.46 13.54 2.81
N GLN A 136 22.16 13.68 2.54
CA GLN A 136 21.08 13.05 3.33
C GLN A 136 20.47 11.86 2.58
N THR A 137 19.93 10.89 3.32
CA THR A 137 19.06 9.84 2.77
C THR A 137 17.62 10.20 3.05
N ALA A 138 16.84 10.48 2.01
CA ALA A 138 15.40 10.61 2.09
C ALA A 138 14.74 9.22 2.12
N THR A 139 13.49 9.17 2.58
CA THR A 139 12.63 7.99 2.45
C THR A 139 11.62 8.23 1.33
N ALA A 140 11.29 7.19 0.58
CA ALA A 140 10.22 7.17 -0.40
C ALA A 140 9.35 5.92 -0.19
N ASP A 141 8.30 6.09 0.59
CA ASP A 141 7.31 5.04 0.86
C ASP A 141 6.27 5.03 -0.27
N ILE A 142 6.05 3.88 -0.91
CA ILE A 142 5.31 3.75 -2.17
C ILE A 142 4.16 2.74 -2.05
N ALA A 143 2.91 3.23 -2.04
CA ALA A 143 1.70 2.41 -2.10
C ALA A 143 1.59 1.62 -3.41
N LEU A 144 1.55 0.29 -3.34
CA LEU A 144 1.47 -0.59 -4.53
C LEU A 144 0.02 -0.99 -4.87
N ILE A 145 -0.60 -0.22 -5.75
CA ILE A 145 -1.95 -0.45 -6.28
C ILE A 145 -1.93 -1.61 -7.29
N PRO A 146 -2.92 -2.54 -7.29
CA PRO A 146 -3.01 -3.62 -8.28
C PRO A 146 -3.08 -3.10 -9.73
N SER A 147 -2.31 -3.70 -10.63
CA SER A 147 -2.40 -3.41 -12.06
C SER A 147 -3.66 -4.05 -12.66
N ALA A 148 -4.45 -3.26 -13.39
CA ALA A 148 -5.75 -3.66 -13.90
C ALA A 148 -5.66 -4.72 -15.02
N GLY A 149 -6.65 -5.62 -15.10
CA GLY A 149 -6.83 -6.53 -16.25
C GLY A 149 -6.29 -7.96 -16.11
N GLY A 150 -5.93 -8.40 -14.91
CA GLY A 150 -5.59 -9.81 -14.61
C GLY A 150 -6.69 -10.57 -13.85
N ILE A 151 -6.52 -11.88 -13.69
CA ILE A 151 -7.20 -12.69 -12.66
C ILE A 151 -6.19 -12.97 -11.54
N GLY A 152 -6.64 -12.90 -10.29
CA GLY A 152 -5.92 -13.41 -9.12
C GLY A 152 -6.78 -14.39 -8.34
N PHE A 153 -6.16 -15.03 -7.34
CA PHE A 153 -6.77 -16.08 -6.54
C PHE A 153 -6.97 -15.59 -5.12
N PHE A 154 -8.15 -15.80 -4.54
CA PHE A 154 -8.39 -15.59 -3.11
C PHE A 154 -8.68 -16.93 -2.44
N ASN A 155 -7.76 -17.39 -1.58
CA ASN A 155 -7.94 -18.59 -0.78
C ASN A 155 -8.37 -18.21 0.64
N TYR A 156 -9.47 -18.80 1.11
CA TYR A 156 -9.95 -18.63 2.47
C TYR A 156 -10.01 -19.95 3.25
N THR A 157 -9.82 -19.85 4.56
CA THR A 157 -10.07 -20.90 5.55
C THR A 157 -10.68 -20.26 6.80
N VAL A 158 -11.74 -20.85 7.34
CA VAL A 158 -12.49 -20.36 8.50
C VAL A 158 -12.72 -21.52 9.47
N ASP A 159 -11.80 -21.73 10.40
CA ASP A 159 -11.99 -22.73 11.46
C ASP A 159 -13.07 -22.22 12.43
N LEU A 160 -14.12 -23.02 12.63
CA LEU A 160 -15.30 -22.68 13.43
C LEU A 160 -15.35 -23.45 14.76
N PRO A 161 -15.76 -22.82 15.87
CA PRO A 161 -16.00 -23.53 17.11
C PRO A 161 -17.27 -24.40 17.00
N PRO A 162 -17.38 -25.51 17.77
CA PRO A 162 -18.50 -26.44 17.65
C PRO A 162 -19.87 -25.77 17.81
N GLY A 163 -20.69 -25.81 16.76
CA GLY A 163 -22.04 -25.25 16.74
C GLY A 163 -22.16 -23.84 16.14
N ALA A 164 -21.04 -23.19 15.78
CA ALA A 164 -21.09 -21.95 15.02
C ALA A 164 -21.40 -22.20 13.54
N ALA A 165 -22.11 -21.26 12.90
CA ALA A 165 -22.39 -21.25 11.48
C ALA A 165 -22.54 -19.81 10.96
N GLY A 166 -22.43 -19.60 9.64
CA GLY A 166 -22.52 -18.26 9.08
C GLY A 166 -22.42 -18.17 7.56
N ASN A 167 -21.97 -17.03 7.06
CA ASN A 167 -21.74 -16.76 5.64
C ASN A 167 -20.48 -15.93 5.42
N LEU A 168 -19.80 -16.19 4.31
CA LEU A 168 -18.77 -15.34 3.70
C LEU A 168 -19.36 -14.64 2.47
N VAL A 169 -19.11 -13.35 2.32
CA VAL A 169 -19.53 -12.53 1.16
C VAL A 169 -18.30 -11.82 0.62
N VAL A 170 -18.16 -11.73 -0.71
CA VAL A 170 -17.18 -10.87 -1.38
C VAL A 170 -17.91 -9.99 -2.37
N ALA A 171 -17.74 -8.67 -2.24
CA ALA A 171 -18.41 -7.66 -3.05
C ALA A 171 -17.39 -6.60 -3.54
N THR A 172 -17.72 -5.86 -4.60
CA THR A 172 -17.01 -4.62 -4.94
C THR A 172 -17.27 -3.55 -3.87
N PRO A 173 -16.41 -2.52 -3.74
CA PRO A 173 -16.67 -1.38 -2.84
C PRO A 173 -17.98 -0.65 -3.12
N GLU A 174 -18.51 -0.75 -4.35
CA GLU A 174 -19.80 -0.24 -4.79
C GLU A 174 -21.00 -1.16 -4.44
N GLY A 175 -20.77 -2.26 -3.69
CA GLY A 175 -21.82 -3.18 -3.21
C GLY A 175 -22.17 -4.35 -4.15
N GLY A 176 -21.46 -4.52 -5.26
CA GLY A 176 -21.72 -5.59 -6.24
C GLY A 176 -21.19 -6.95 -5.76
N SER A 177 -22.09 -7.87 -5.36
CA SER A 177 -21.71 -9.24 -4.92
C SER A 177 -21.11 -10.09 -6.06
N VAL A 178 -19.98 -10.76 -5.79
CA VAL A 178 -19.23 -11.56 -6.76
C VAL A 178 -19.55 -13.06 -6.63
N ASN A 179 -19.41 -13.83 -7.72
CA ASN A 179 -19.50 -15.31 -7.76
C ASN A 179 -20.77 -15.95 -7.17
N GLY A 180 -21.87 -15.21 -7.02
CA GLY A 180 -23.21 -15.73 -6.67
C GLY A 180 -23.77 -15.29 -5.32
N GLY A 181 -23.05 -14.48 -4.54
CA GLY A 181 -23.52 -13.94 -3.25
C GLY A 181 -23.01 -14.74 -2.06
N ASN A 182 -23.87 -14.96 -1.06
CA ASN A 182 -23.50 -15.59 0.21
C ASN A 182 -22.96 -17.01 0.02
N ILE A 183 -21.71 -17.23 0.44
CA ILE A 183 -21.09 -18.54 0.59
C ILE A 183 -21.40 -19.03 2.00
N PRO A 184 -22.22 -20.08 2.20
CA PRO A 184 -22.54 -20.56 3.53
C PRO A 184 -21.33 -21.25 4.19
N LEU A 185 -21.16 -21.02 5.48
CA LEU A 185 -20.10 -21.62 6.29
C LEU A 185 -20.72 -22.47 7.40
N ASP A 186 -20.48 -23.77 7.30
CA ASP A 186 -20.69 -24.77 8.34
C ASP A 186 -19.45 -25.68 8.43
N ASN A 187 -19.44 -26.64 9.36
CA ASN A 187 -18.31 -27.57 9.59
C ASN A 187 -17.91 -28.44 8.37
N SER A 188 -18.62 -28.39 7.25
CA SER A 188 -18.28 -29.06 5.98
C SER A 188 -17.77 -28.11 4.88
N ALA A 189 -17.92 -26.80 5.04
CA ALA A 189 -17.65 -25.77 4.03
C ALA A 189 -16.60 -24.72 4.46
N VAL A 190 -15.74 -25.07 5.42
CA VAL A 190 -14.79 -24.14 6.08
C VAL A 190 -13.62 -23.61 5.23
N ASN A 191 -13.45 -24.01 3.96
CA ASN A 191 -12.37 -23.48 3.10
C ASN A 191 -12.73 -23.51 1.61
N GLY A 192 -12.05 -22.66 0.83
CA GLY A 192 -12.22 -22.59 -0.62
C GLY A 192 -11.34 -21.57 -1.33
N THR A 193 -11.46 -21.56 -2.67
CA THR A 193 -10.76 -20.62 -3.57
C THR A 193 -11.77 -19.88 -4.43
N LEU A 194 -11.67 -18.56 -4.48
CA LEU A 194 -12.39 -17.71 -5.43
C LEU A 194 -11.41 -17.17 -6.49
N ASN A 195 -11.79 -17.32 -7.75
CA ASN A 195 -11.12 -16.62 -8.85
C ASN A 195 -11.78 -15.24 -8.99
N LEU A 196 -10.97 -14.18 -8.90
CA LEU A 196 -11.41 -12.79 -8.88
C LEU A 196 -10.59 -11.97 -9.88
N LEU A 197 -11.14 -10.85 -10.35
CA LEU A 197 -10.38 -9.92 -11.19
C LEU A 197 -9.38 -9.14 -10.33
N SER A 198 -8.30 -8.67 -10.95
CA SER A 198 -7.36 -7.75 -10.30
C SER A 198 -8.07 -6.47 -9.89
N GLY A 199 -7.98 -6.09 -8.62
CA GLY A 199 -8.75 -5.00 -8.03
C GLY A 199 -8.90 -5.12 -6.51
N GLN A 200 -9.75 -4.26 -5.96
CA GLN A 200 -10.07 -4.18 -4.54
C GLN A 200 -11.51 -4.64 -4.31
N TYR A 201 -11.74 -5.41 -3.25
CA TYR A 201 -13.03 -5.94 -2.84
C TYR A 201 -13.26 -5.68 -1.35
N ILE A 202 -14.53 -5.63 -0.94
CA ILE A 202 -14.94 -5.75 0.45
C ILE A 202 -15.31 -7.21 0.68
N MET A 203 -14.67 -7.85 1.67
CA MET A 203 -14.99 -9.20 2.09
C MET A 203 -15.59 -9.15 3.49
N SER A 204 -16.80 -9.67 3.66
CA SER A 204 -17.54 -9.67 4.91
C SER A 204 -17.90 -11.08 5.33
N LEU A 205 -17.44 -11.45 6.52
CA LEU A 205 -17.66 -12.72 7.19
C LEU A 205 -18.60 -12.47 8.37
N THR A 206 -19.74 -13.18 8.43
CA THR A 206 -20.73 -13.07 9.52
C THR A 206 -21.08 -14.44 10.05
N LEU A 207 -20.82 -14.67 11.33
CA LEU A 207 -21.00 -15.93 12.05
C LEU A 207 -21.95 -15.74 13.25
N ALA A 208 -22.59 -16.83 13.68
CA ALA A 208 -23.41 -16.87 14.88
C ALA A 208 -23.15 -18.13 15.72
N LEU A 209 -23.20 -17.98 17.05
CA LEU A 209 -23.06 -19.04 18.05
C LEU A 209 -23.96 -18.67 19.25
N ASP A 210 -24.84 -19.57 19.68
CA ASP A 210 -25.77 -19.39 20.83
C ASP A 210 -26.48 -18.02 20.89
N GLY A 211 -26.96 -17.55 19.73
CA GLY A 211 -27.67 -16.26 19.58
C GLY A 211 -26.77 -15.02 19.54
N LYS A 212 -25.48 -15.15 19.85
CA LYS A 212 -24.47 -14.11 19.69
C LYS A 212 -23.94 -14.12 18.26
N ARG A 213 -23.44 -12.97 17.80
CA ARG A 213 -22.81 -12.82 16.48
C ARG A 213 -21.34 -12.45 16.63
N SER A 214 -20.54 -12.91 15.68
CA SER A 214 -19.16 -12.47 15.46
C SER A 214 -18.93 -12.34 13.95
N GLY A 215 -17.90 -11.62 13.54
CA GLY A 215 -17.66 -11.36 12.13
C GLY A 215 -16.47 -10.46 11.89
N ARG A 216 -16.10 -10.33 10.63
CA ARG A 216 -14.99 -9.50 10.15
C ARG A 216 -15.36 -8.89 8.81
N THR A 217 -15.07 -7.62 8.63
CA THR A 217 -15.02 -7.01 7.29
C THR A 217 -13.58 -6.63 7.02
N GLU A 218 -13.03 -7.10 5.90
CA GLU A 218 -11.64 -6.90 5.51
C GLU A 218 -11.58 -6.48 4.04
N ILE A 219 -10.65 -5.57 3.72
CA ILE A 219 -10.45 -5.12 2.35
C ILE A 219 -9.56 -6.15 1.66
N LEU A 220 -10.05 -6.77 0.60
CA LEU A 220 -9.32 -7.79 -0.16
C LEU A 220 -8.75 -7.18 -1.44
N HIS A 221 -7.42 -7.04 -1.53
CA HIS A 221 -6.76 -6.75 -2.79
C HIS A 221 -6.43 -8.05 -3.52
N VAL A 222 -6.74 -8.10 -4.80
CA VAL A 222 -6.43 -9.20 -5.73
C VAL A 222 -5.50 -8.65 -6.80
N TYR A 223 -4.40 -9.37 -7.07
CA TYR A 223 -3.36 -8.96 -8.03
C TYR A 223 -3.19 -10.03 -9.12
N PRO A 224 -2.77 -9.66 -10.35
CA PRO A 224 -2.62 -10.58 -11.49
C PRO A 224 -1.70 -11.77 -11.20
N ASN A 225 -2.21 -12.99 -11.38
CA ASN A 225 -1.54 -14.27 -11.15
C ASN A 225 -1.04 -14.51 -9.70
N LEU A 226 -1.42 -13.67 -8.74
CA LEU A 226 -1.04 -13.82 -7.32
C LEU A 226 -2.18 -14.45 -6.51
N THR A 227 -1.81 -15.04 -5.36
CA THR A 227 -2.76 -15.59 -4.39
C THR A 227 -2.80 -14.72 -3.14
N SER A 228 -3.91 -14.04 -2.91
CA SER A 228 -4.24 -13.43 -1.62
C SER A 228 -4.84 -14.51 -0.71
N ARG A 229 -4.50 -14.50 0.57
CA ARG A 229 -4.89 -15.56 1.53
C ARG A 229 -5.53 -14.97 2.77
N ALA A 230 -6.57 -15.61 3.29
CA ALA A 230 -7.11 -15.32 4.61
C ALA A 230 -7.48 -16.61 5.35
N ALA A 231 -6.66 -17.02 6.31
CA ALA A 231 -7.14 -17.90 7.38
C ALA A 231 -7.74 -17.07 8.52
N TYR A 232 -8.79 -17.62 9.10
CA TYR A 232 -9.40 -17.17 10.34
C TYR A 232 -9.62 -18.39 11.23
N ALA A 233 -9.20 -18.31 12.49
CA ALA A 233 -9.63 -19.24 13.51
C ALA A 233 -10.60 -18.50 14.43
N PHE A 234 -11.84 -19.00 14.53
CA PHE A 234 -12.81 -18.52 15.51
C PHE A 234 -12.88 -19.47 16.69
N SER A 235 -12.92 -18.90 17.88
CA SER A 235 -13.08 -19.58 19.16
C SER A 235 -14.44 -19.21 19.78
N GLU A 236 -14.77 -19.78 20.94
CA GLU A 236 -15.89 -19.26 21.74
C GLU A 236 -15.64 -17.83 22.30
N PHE A 237 -14.41 -17.31 22.22
CA PHE A 237 -14.04 -15.99 22.74
C PHE A 237 -14.34 -14.86 21.76
N ASP A 238 -14.30 -15.13 20.45
CA ASP A 238 -14.67 -14.19 19.39
C ASP A 238 -16.16 -13.80 19.42
N PHE A 239 -16.98 -14.51 20.20
CA PHE A 239 -18.39 -14.21 20.47
C PHE A 239 -18.59 -13.58 21.88
N ARG A 240 -17.54 -12.95 22.44
CA ARG A 240 -17.54 -12.29 23.76
C ARG A 240 -17.05 -10.84 23.64
N ALA A 241 -17.42 -9.99 24.59
CA ALA A 241 -16.91 -8.62 24.67
C ALA A 241 -15.52 -8.60 25.33
N VAL A 242 -14.48 -8.36 24.52
CA VAL A 242 -13.07 -8.34 24.92
C VAL A 242 -12.48 -6.94 24.70
N MET A 243 -11.50 -6.52 25.52
CA MET A 243 -10.83 -5.22 25.41
C MET A 243 -9.31 -5.34 25.27
N ASP A 244 -8.73 -4.73 24.24
CA ASP A 244 -7.26 -4.64 24.09
C ASP A 244 -6.59 -3.91 25.26
N LEU A 245 -5.44 -4.43 25.72
CA LEU A 245 -4.49 -3.71 26.57
C LEU A 245 -3.41 -3.04 25.73
N THR A 246 -3.00 -1.84 26.13
CA THR A 246 -1.85 -1.14 25.55
C THR A 246 -0.59 -1.40 26.37
N HIS A 247 0.54 -1.62 25.69
CA HIS A 247 1.83 -1.90 26.33
C HIS A 247 2.18 -0.86 27.41
N ASN A 248 2.62 -1.36 28.57
CA ASN A 248 2.98 -0.66 29.81
C ASN A 248 1.96 0.37 30.35
N THR A 249 0.71 0.32 29.86
CA THR A 249 -0.31 1.35 30.12
C THR A 249 -1.40 0.83 31.06
N TRP A 250 -1.68 1.56 32.14
CA TRP A 250 -2.72 1.22 33.11
C TRP A 250 -4.13 1.47 32.55
N ILE A 251 -4.95 0.42 32.46
CA ILE A 251 -6.33 0.48 31.99
C ILE A 251 -7.32 0.38 33.17
N PRO A 252 -7.98 1.48 33.60
CA PRO A 252 -8.98 1.44 34.67
C PRO A 252 -10.37 1.04 34.15
N ARG A 253 -11.08 0.18 34.90
CA ARG A 253 -12.46 -0.25 34.57
C ARG A 253 -13.35 -0.41 35.80
N ILE A 254 -14.64 -0.62 35.53
CA ILE A 254 -15.70 -0.93 36.50
C ILE A 254 -16.35 -2.24 36.07
N LEU A 255 -16.46 -3.22 36.97
CA LEU A 255 -17.36 -4.36 36.81
C LEU A 255 -18.74 -3.96 37.38
N VAL A 256 -19.78 -4.02 36.54
CA VAL A 256 -21.09 -3.39 36.83
C VAL A 256 -22.12 -4.39 37.36
N ASN A 257 -22.20 -5.60 36.79
CA ASN A 257 -23.12 -6.65 37.28
C ASN A 257 -22.36 -7.70 38.11
N PRO A 258 -22.95 -8.23 39.20
CA PRO A 258 -22.37 -9.34 39.95
C PRO A 258 -22.20 -10.60 39.09
N GLY A 259 -21.00 -11.19 39.10
CA GLY A 259 -20.69 -12.41 38.38
C GLY A 259 -20.27 -12.23 36.92
N ASP A 260 -20.22 -11.00 36.41
CA ASP A 260 -19.64 -10.70 35.10
C ASP A 260 -18.13 -11.03 35.07
N THR A 261 -17.67 -11.56 33.93
CA THR A 261 -16.25 -11.60 33.58
C THR A 261 -15.95 -10.53 32.54
N GLN A 262 -15.12 -9.54 32.88
CA GLN A 262 -14.52 -8.68 31.86
C GLN A 262 -13.34 -9.41 31.23
N TRP A 263 -13.33 -9.51 29.91
CA TRP A 263 -12.21 -10.08 29.17
C TRP A 263 -11.34 -8.97 28.56
N TYR A 264 -10.04 -9.22 28.54
CA TYR A 264 -9.02 -8.37 27.92
C TYR A 264 -8.14 -9.20 26.97
N ALA A 265 -7.40 -8.54 26.08
CA ALA A 265 -6.47 -9.19 25.15
C ALA A 265 -5.13 -8.42 25.04
N PHE A 266 -4.06 -9.15 24.75
CA PHE A 266 -2.86 -8.60 24.09
C PHE A 266 -2.15 -9.71 23.31
N ASN A 267 -1.38 -9.35 22.27
CA ASN A 267 -0.53 -10.30 21.54
C ASN A 267 0.85 -10.43 22.20
N ALA A 268 1.33 -11.66 22.35
CA ALA A 268 2.68 -11.99 22.77
C ALA A 268 3.57 -12.35 21.57
N GLU A 269 4.79 -11.83 21.53
CA GLU A 269 5.80 -12.12 20.51
C GLU A 269 6.66 -13.33 20.92
N ALA A 270 6.98 -14.19 19.94
CA ALA A 270 7.78 -15.39 20.16
C ALA A 270 9.16 -15.07 20.76
N GLY A 271 9.48 -15.70 21.89
CA GLY A 271 10.77 -15.57 22.56
C GLY A 271 10.87 -14.44 23.59
N LYS A 272 9.98 -13.44 23.56
CA LYS A 272 9.91 -12.41 24.60
C LYS A 272 9.37 -12.96 25.93
N THR A 273 9.60 -12.21 26.99
CA THR A 273 9.03 -12.43 28.32
C THR A 273 8.21 -11.22 28.72
N TYR A 274 6.98 -11.44 29.18
CA TYR A 274 6.06 -10.38 29.59
C TYR A 274 5.68 -10.50 31.06
N GLN A 275 5.34 -9.37 31.67
CA GLN A 275 4.76 -9.28 33.02
C GLN A 275 3.33 -8.77 32.93
N ILE A 276 2.39 -9.35 33.68
CA ILE A 276 1.00 -8.86 33.85
C ILE A 276 0.83 -8.31 35.27
N GLN A 277 0.38 -7.06 35.41
CA GLN A 277 0.28 -6.34 36.69
C GLN A 277 -1.12 -5.72 36.85
N TRP A 278 -1.74 -5.88 38.02
CA TRP A 278 -3.06 -5.28 38.34
C TRP A 278 -3.06 -4.47 39.63
N ASN A 279 -4.12 -3.67 39.80
CA ASN A 279 -4.37 -2.72 40.89
C ASN A 279 -5.84 -2.86 41.30
N ASP A 280 -6.08 -3.25 42.54
CA ASP A 280 -7.40 -3.59 43.10
C ASP A 280 -7.57 -3.04 44.52
N ALA A 281 -8.71 -3.31 45.16
CA ALA A 281 -9.05 -2.78 46.49
C ALA A 281 -8.19 -3.31 47.65
N VAL A 282 -7.43 -4.38 47.43
CA VAL A 282 -6.59 -5.05 48.45
C VAL A 282 -5.10 -4.90 48.11
N GLN A 283 -4.73 -4.93 46.83
CA GLN A 283 -3.36 -4.80 46.34
C GLN A 283 -3.29 -3.74 45.23
N GLY A 284 -2.77 -2.56 45.58
CA GLY A 284 -2.77 -1.42 44.66
C GLY A 284 -2.26 -0.12 45.28
N ASP A 285 -2.64 0.98 44.64
CA ASP A 285 -2.43 2.35 45.12
C ASP A 285 -3.59 2.86 46.01
N ALA A 286 -4.48 1.96 46.43
CA ALA A 286 -5.71 2.22 47.18
C ALA A 286 -6.74 3.14 46.48
N SER A 287 -6.65 3.33 45.16
CA SER A 287 -7.63 4.11 44.38
C SER A 287 -8.81 3.28 43.83
N LYS A 288 -8.93 2.01 44.24
CA LYS A 288 -9.82 0.99 43.64
C LYS A 288 -10.76 0.38 44.68
N SER A 289 -11.92 -0.09 44.23
CA SER A 289 -13.05 -0.45 45.11
C SER A 289 -13.55 -1.90 44.97
N LEU A 290 -12.96 -2.70 44.07
CA LEU A 290 -13.23 -4.13 43.91
C LEU A 290 -11.97 -4.95 44.18
N ASP A 291 -12.10 -6.03 44.97
CA ASP A 291 -11.11 -7.12 45.06
C ASP A 291 -11.40 -8.11 43.93
N ILE A 292 -10.38 -8.43 43.12
CA ILE A 292 -10.52 -9.18 41.87
C ILE A 292 -9.75 -10.49 41.88
N GLU A 293 -10.19 -11.41 41.04
CA GLU A 293 -9.35 -12.51 40.58
C GLU A 293 -9.06 -12.39 39.07
N VAL A 294 -7.84 -12.74 38.69
CA VAL A 294 -7.31 -12.63 37.34
C VAL A 294 -6.89 -14.01 36.84
N SER A 295 -7.32 -14.37 35.63
CA SER A 295 -6.96 -15.60 34.93
C SER A 295 -6.44 -15.24 33.54
N ALA A 296 -5.48 -15.99 32.99
CA ALA A 296 -5.00 -15.82 31.63
C ALA A 296 -5.07 -17.13 30.85
N VAL A 297 -5.53 -17.07 29.61
CA VAL A 297 -5.59 -18.18 28.65
C VAL A 297 -4.94 -17.79 27.33
N ARG A 298 -4.49 -18.76 26.55
CA ARG A 298 -4.04 -18.58 25.16
C ARG A 298 -5.23 -18.47 24.22
N GLY A 299 -5.00 -18.06 22.97
CA GLY A 299 -6.02 -18.07 21.91
C GLY A 299 -6.69 -19.42 21.66
N ASP A 300 -6.00 -20.54 21.93
CA ASP A 300 -6.57 -21.90 21.87
C ASP A 300 -7.45 -22.29 23.09
N GLY A 301 -7.64 -21.36 24.04
CA GLY A 301 -8.37 -21.58 25.29
C GLY A 301 -7.56 -22.25 26.41
N THR A 302 -6.31 -22.65 26.16
CA THR A 302 -5.44 -23.29 27.18
C THR A 302 -5.08 -22.30 28.28
N ALA A 303 -5.33 -22.67 29.53
CA ALA A 303 -4.98 -21.86 30.69
C ALA A 303 -3.46 -21.69 30.85
N ILE A 304 -3.04 -20.43 31.05
CA ILE A 304 -1.68 -20.02 31.41
C ILE A 304 -1.59 -19.93 32.93
N PHE A 305 -2.56 -19.23 33.56
CA PHE A 305 -2.81 -19.25 35.00
C PHE A 305 -4.29 -18.98 35.28
N THR A 306 -4.76 -19.36 36.47
CA THR A 306 -6.16 -19.16 36.89
C THR A 306 -6.25 -18.58 38.29
N ASN A 307 -7.26 -17.73 38.50
CA ASN A 307 -7.77 -17.26 39.79
C ASN A 307 -6.67 -16.68 40.71
N ARG A 308 -5.90 -15.73 40.18
CA ARG A 308 -4.86 -15.00 40.90
C ARG A 308 -5.41 -13.72 41.51
N ASP A 309 -5.14 -13.53 42.80
CA ASP A 309 -5.63 -12.38 43.58
C ASP A 309 -4.51 -11.43 44.05
N SER A 310 -3.31 -11.62 43.51
CA SER A 310 -2.07 -11.01 43.98
C SER A 310 -1.15 -10.67 42.81
N GLY A 311 -1.19 -9.42 42.30
CA GLY A 311 -0.42 -9.03 41.11
C GLY A 311 0.25 -7.66 41.15
N TRP A 312 0.05 -6.85 42.19
CA TRP A 312 0.65 -5.50 42.26
C TRP A 312 2.16 -5.54 42.55
N ASN A 313 2.58 -6.23 43.63
CA ASN A 313 3.99 -6.36 44.04
C ASN A 313 4.70 -7.57 43.42
N SER A 314 3.94 -8.50 42.83
CA SER A 314 4.44 -9.71 42.19
C SER A 314 3.66 -9.94 40.89
N PRO A 315 3.99 -9.21 39.81
CA PRO A 315 3.36 -9.41 38.51
C PRO A 315 3.47 -10.87 38.03
N GLU A 316 2.46 -11.36 37.33
CA GLU A 316 2.49 -12.70 36.75
C GLU A 316 3.37 -12.72 35.49
N THR A 317 4.43 -13.52 35.53
CA THR A 317 5.40 -13.64 34.43
C THR A 317 4.96 -14.70 33.44
N ILE A 318 4.88 -14.33 32.16
CA ILE A 318 4.62 -15.27 31.05
C ILE A 318 5.77 -15.19 30.04
N SER A 319 6.19 -16.34 29.51
CA SER A 319 7.34 -16.44 28.59
C SER A 319 7.17 -17.61 27.62
N GLY A 320 7.84 -17.53 26.47
CA GLY A 320 7.77 -18.60 25.45
C GLY A 320 6.37 -18.80 24.86
N LEU A 321 5.55 -17.74 24.86
CA LEU A 321 4.26 -17.69 24.16
C LEU A 321 4.44 -16.99 22.80
N SER A 322 3.44 -17.17 21.93
CA SER A 322 3.31 -16.43 20.67
C SER A 322 1.82 -16.34 20.33
N GLY A 323 1.36 -15.19 19.81
CA GLY A 323 -0.05 -14.94 19.54
C GLY A 323 -0.85 -14.47 20.77
N PRO A 324 -2.20 -14.49 20.71
CA PRO A 324 -3.03 -13.78 21.67
C PRO A 324 -3.09 -14.44 23.05
N VAL A 325 -3.03 -13.59 24.06
CA VAL A 325 -3.23 -13.88 25.48
C VAL A 325 -4.48 -13.16 25.93
N TYR A 326 -5.52 -13.92 26.29
CA TYR A 326 -6.76 -13.39 26.82
C TYR A 326 -6.72 -13.41 28.36
N ILE A 327 -7.04 -12.28 28.98
CA ILE A 327 -7.08 -12.13 30.44
C ILE A 327 -8.54 -11.95 30.89
N ALA A 328 -9.04 -12.86 31.72
CA ALA A 328 -10.30 -12.70 32.43
C ALA A 328 -10.06 -11.98 33.77
N VAL A 329 -10.90 -10.99 34.05
CA VAL A 329 -11.01 -10.35 35.37
C VAL A 329 -12.43 -10.50 35.89
N GLN A 330 -12.56 -10.99 37.12
CA GLN A 330 -13.83 -11.16 37.83
C GLN A 330 -13.75 -10.52 39.22
N GLY A 331 -14.90 -10.14 39.78
CA GLY A 331 -14.98 -9.88 41.21
C GLY A 331 -14.71 -11.16 41.99
N LYS A 332 -13.78 -11.12 42.96
CA LYS A 332 -13.32 -12.30 43.72
C LYS A 332 -14.40 -12.98 44.55
N SER A 333 -15.47 -12.24 44.87
CA SER A 333 -16.78 -12.82 45.12
C SER A 333 -17.66 -12.52 43.90
N GLY A 334 -18.35 -13.54 43.38
CA GLY A 334 -19.35 -13.39 42.31
C GLY A 334 -20.55 -12.50 42.69
N SER A 335 -20.61 -11.98 43.92
CA SER A 335 -21.56 -10.96 44.36
C SER A 335 -21.07 -9.51 44.18
N SER A 336 -19.79 -9.28 43.85
CA SER A 336 -19.12 -7.99 44.03
C SER A 336 -18.87 -7.22 42.73
N THR A 337 -19.04 -5.90 42.80
CA THR A 337 -18.92 -4.94 41.69
C THR A 337 -18.09 -3.72 42.15
N GLY A 338 -17.50 -2.97 41.21
CA GLY A 338 -16.63 -1.83 41.53
C GLY A 338 -15.42 -1.63 40.60
N THR A 339 -14.49 -0.76 41.00
CA THR A 339 -13.34 -0.32 40.19
C THR A 339 -12.07 -1.16 40.40
N TYR A 340 -11.29 -1.35 39.33
CA TYR A 340 -9.94 -1.94 39.31
C TYR A 340 -9.10 -1.37 38.13
N ALA A 341 -7.83 -1.77 37.97
CA ALA A 341 -7.02 -1.52 36.76
C ALA A 341 -5.97 -2.61 36.46
N ILE A 342 -5.49 -2.72 35.21
CA ILE A 342 -4.53 -3.76 34.75
C ILE A 342 -3.59 -3.24 33.63
N LYS A 343 -2.40 -3.87 33.44
CA LYS A 343 -1.43 -3.61 32.34
C LYS A 343 -0.44 -4.80 32.08
N TYR A 344 0.39 -4.70 31.02
CA TYR A 344 1.51 -5.63 30.72
C TYR A 344 2.80 -4.94 30.18
N TYR A 345 4.00 -5.56 30.14
CA TYR A 345 5.27 -4.99 29.58
C TYR A 345 6.42 -6.01 29.29
N ASP A 346 7.50 -5.64 28.56
CA ASP A 346 8.64 -6.52 28.06
C ASP A 346 10.11 -6.04 28.38
N THR A 347 11.14 -6.37 27.55
CA THR A 347 12.55 -6.59 28.03
C THR A 347 13.85 -6.21 27.24
N ASP A 348 13.92 -6.03 25.90
CA ASP A 348 15.18 -6.37 25.11
C ASP A 348 16.01 -5.23 24.40
N ALA A 349 17.12 -5.57 23.67
CA ALA A 349 18.19 -4.64 23.19
C ALA A 349 18.81 -4.89 21.76
N VAL A 350 19.75 -4.03 21.27
CA VAL A 350 20.00 -3.70 19.82
C VAL A 350 21.43 -3.97 19.24
N VAL A 351 21.62 -3.98 17.90
CA VAL A 351 22.81 -4.44 17.11
C VAL A 351 23.37 -3.40 16.08
N PRO A 352 24.70 -3.32 15.78
CA PRO A 352 25.29 -2.37 14.79
C PRO A 352 25.12 -2.69 13.30
N GLN A 353 25.20 -1.66 12.46
CA GLN A 353 25.00 -1.72 11.00
C GLN A 353 26.04 -0.92 10.18
N GLY A 354 26.04 -1.12 8.86
CA GLY A 354 26.71 -0.22 7.90
C GLY A 354 28.24 -0.37 7.77
N ILE A 355 28.81 -1.53 8.08
CA ILE A 355 30.27 -1.73 8.01
C ILE A 355 30.81 -1.77 6.56
N MET A 356 31.97 -1.15 6.34
CA MET A 356 32.72 -1.11 5.07
C MET A 356 34.21 -1.41 5.28
N ALA A 357 34.91 -1.88 4.24
CA ALA A 357 36.34 -2.13 4.25
C ALA A 357 36.99 -1.85 2.87
N ILE A 358 38.03 -1.03 2.83
CA ILE A 358 38.68 -0.55 1.58
C ILE A 358 40.18 -0.86 1.59
N GLY A 359 40.69 -1.39 0.49
CA GLY A 359 42.13 -1.63 0.29
C GLY A 359 42.89 -0.38 -0.15
N SER A 360 44.10 -0.21 0.36
CA SER A 360 44.94 0.98 0.22
C SER A 360 46.43 0.60 0.14
N VAL A 361 47.30 1.58 -0.12
CA VAL A 361 48.74 1.48 0.12
C VAL A 361 49.19 2.64 1.01
N ASN A 362 50.04 2.34 1.99
CA ASN A 362 50.65 3.35 2.84
C ASN A 362 51.70 4.17 2.07
N THR A 363 52.28 5.18 2.73
CA THR A 363 53.27 6.10 2.16
C THR A 363 54.59 5.43 1.71
N SER A 364 54.79 4.15 2.04
CA SER A 364 55.93 3.32 1.60
C SER A 364 55.57 2.33 0.50
N LEU A 365 54.38 2.46 -0.12
CA LEU A 365 53.82 1.54 -1.13
C LEU A 365 53.57 0.11 -0.62
N ILE A 366 53.38 -0.05 0.69
CA ILE A 366 52.99 -1.33 1.33
C ILE A 366 51.47 -1.34 1.54
N PRO A 367 50.74 -2.44 1.24
CA PRO A 367 49.29 -2.49 1.40
C PRO A 367 48.77 -2.26 2.83
N ALA A 368 47.57 -1.69 2.94
CA ALA A 368 46.83 -1.44 4.19
C ALA A 368 45.31 -1.49 3.93
N ALA A 369 44.49 -1.68 4.97
CA ALA A 369 43.02 -1.66 4.88
C ALA A 369 42.40 -0.60 5.81
N ILE A 370 41.33 0.07 5.37
CA ILE A 370 40.56 1.04 6.19
C ILE A 370 39.14 0.51 6.37
N ILE A 371 38.61 0.56 7.60
CA ILE A 371 37.34 -0.02 8.03
C ILE A 371 36.50 1.04 8.76
N SER A 372 35.20 1.12 8.49
CA SER A 372 34.25 2.04 9.16
C SER A 372 32.85 1.45 9.29
N TRP A 373 32.02 1.95 10.21
CA TRP A 373 30.63 1.50 10.46
C TRP A 373 29.75 2.60 11.08
N ASN A 374 28.44 2.39 11.21
CA ASN A 374 27.52 3.37 11.80
C ASN A 374 27.54 3.32 13.34
N SER A 375 27.29 4.46 13.99
CA SER A 375 27.10 4.54 15.44
C SER A 375 25.74 4.00 15.89
N VAL A 376 25.73 3.33 17.05
CA VAL A 376 24.55 2.86 17.78
C VAL A 376 24.43 3.68 19.08
N GLU A 377 23.21 3.94 19.54
CA GLU A 377 22.97 4.62 20.82
C GLU A 377 23.13 3.67 22.02
N GLU A 378 23.32 4.22 23.22
CA GLU A 378 23.44 3.50 24.50
C GLU A 378 24.56 2.43 24.63
N VAL A 379 25.51 2.38 23.68
CA VAL A 379 26.70 1.50 23.74
C VAL A 379 27.90 2.16 24.43
N SER A 380 28.80 1.36 25.00
CA SER A 380 30.03 1.82 25.66
C SER A 380 31.28 1.72 24.77
N ALA A 381 31.34 0.75 23.87
CA ALA A 381 32.42 0.55 22.89
C ALA A 381 31.98 -0.37 21.75
N TYR A 382 32.84 -0.50 20.73
CA TYR A 382 32.72 -1.47 19.64
C TYR A 382 33.88 -2.48 19.67
N ARG A 383 33.65 -3.71 19.21
CA ARG A 383 34.66 -4.76 19.09
C ARG A 383 34.80 -5.20 17.63
N LEU A 384 36.02 -5.22 17.10
CA LEU A 384 36.30 -5.48 15.69
C LEU A 384 36.96 -6.85 15.46
N TYR A 385 36.58 -7.50 14.37
CA TYR A 385 37.02 -8.82 13.98
C TYR A 385 37.42 -8.89 12.50
N ARG A 386 38.33 -9.81 12.15
CA ARG A 386 38.86 -10.05 10.80
C ARG A 386 38.90 -11.54 10.43
N ALA A 387 38.67 -11.87 9.16
CA ALA A 387 38.78 -13.20 8.58
C ALA A 387 39.41 -13.17 7.18
N LEU A 388 39.82 -14.35 6.66
CA LEU A 388 40.27 -14.56 5.27
C LEU A 388 39.17 -15.13 4.36
N LEU A 389 38.01 -15.47 4.92
CA LEU A 389 36.85 -16.03 4.22
C LEU A 389 35.58 -15.35 4.74
N SER A 390 34.58 -15.17 3.87
CA SER A 390 33.31 -14.50 4.22
C SER A 390 32.58 -15.15 5.41
N GLY A 391 32.62 -16.49 5.50
CA GLY A 391 32.05 -17.26 6.61
C GLY A 391 32.90 -17.31 7.90
N GLY A 392 34.06 -16.66 7.95
CA GLY A 392 34.99 -16.75 9.07
C GLY A 392 35.96 -17.95 8.96
N PRO A 393 36.60 -18.39 10.07
CA PRO A 393 36.42 -17.89 11.43
C PRO A 393 36.92 -16.44 11.61
N TYR A 394 36.20 -15.67 12.42
CA TYR A 394 36.49 -14.26 12.70
C TYR A 394 37.35 -14.12 13.95
N THR A 395 38.52 -13.48 13.81
CA THR A 395 39.48 -13.24 14.90
C THR A 395 39.43 -11.78 15.32
N LYS A 396 39.33 -11.50 16.63
CA LYS A 396 39.34 -10.11 17.16
C LYS A 396 40.64 -9.40 16.79
N ILE A 397 40.54 -8.17 16.29
CA ILE A 397 41.68 -7.29 15.95
C ILE A 397 41.76 -6.03 16.82
N ALA A 398 40.64 -5.51 17.33
CA ALA A 398 40.61 -4.33 18.19
C ALA A 398 39.35 -4.26 19.09
N ASP A 399 39.42 -3.43 20.14
CA ASP A 399 38.26 -2.71 20.67
C ASP A 399 38.43 -1.23 20.28
N GLN A 400 37.35 -0.51 19.97
CA GLN A 400 37.38 0.90 19.58
C GLN A 400 36.19 1.69 20.17
N SER A 401 36.42 2.95 20.54
CA SER A 401 35.36 3.92 20.84
C SER A 401 34.99 4.79 19.63
N SER A 402 35.81 4.79 18.57
CA SER A 402 35.55 5.46 17.29
C SER A 402 35.01 4.49 16.25
N THR A 403 34.16 4.99 15.34
CA THR A 403 33.52 4.25 14.24
C THR A 403 34.40 4.01 12.99
N VAL A 404 35.72 4.18 13.12
CA VAL A 404 36.72 4.02 12.04
C VAL A 404 37.98 3.37 12.61
N PHE A 405 38.64 2.51 11.82
CA PHE A 405 39.88 1.82 12.14
C PHE A 405 40.73 1.55 10.88
N THR A 406 42.07 1.46 11.02
CA THR A 406 42.99 1.10 9.93
C THR A 406 43.79 -0.14 10.32
N ASP A 407 43.77 -1.16 9.46
CA ASP A 407 44.52 -2.40 9.60
C ASP A 407 45.69 -2.44 8.59
N GLU A 408 46.89 -2.13 9.08
CA GLU A 408 48.12 -2.15 8.27
C GLU A 408 48.74 -3.56 8.15
N ASN A 409 48.13 -4.60 8.74
CA ASN A 409 48.68 -5.96 8.79
C ASN A 409 48.10 -6.87 7.70
N VAL A 410 48.16 -6.41 6.44
CA VAL A 410 47.58 -7.07 5.26
C VAL A 410 48.62 -7.21 4.12
N MET A 411 48.37 -8.09 3.14
CA MET A 411 49.29 -8.38 2.04
C MET A 411 48.67 -8.15 0.65
N GLY A 412 49.52 -7.83 -0.33
CA GLY A 412 49.15 -7.59 -1.73
C GLY A 412 48.43 -8.77 -2.39
N ASN A 413 47.47 -8.49 -3.26
CA ASN A 413 46.58 -9.46 -3.93
C ASN A 413 45.75 -10.38 -3.01
N ILE A 414 45.56 -10.04 -1.73
CA ILE A 414 44.69 -10.79 -0.80
C ILE A 414 43.45 -9.96 -0.44
N THR A 415 42.30 -10.64 -0.36
CA THR A 415 41.04 -10.11 0.16
C THR A 415 40.88 -10.47 1.63
N TYR A 416 40.47 -9.50 2.46
CA TYR A 416 40.18 -9.69 3.88
C TYR A 416 38.72 -9.31 4.19
N TYR A 417 38.12 -9.98 5.17
CA TYR A 417 36.74 -9.78 5.62
C TYR A 417 36.70 -9.24 7.06
N TYR A 418 35.75 -8.36 7.39
CA TYR A 418 35.66 -7.67 8.68
C TYR A 418 34.23 -7.61 9.23
N LYS A 419 34.10 -7.63 10.57
CA LYS A 419 32.83 -7.52 11.34
C LYS A 419 33.02 -6.67 12.59
N ALA A 420 31.95 -6.08 13.11
CA ALA A 420 31.93 -5.34 14.37
C ALA A 420 30.73 -5.74 15.26
N ALA A 421 30.87 -5.63 16.59
CA ALA A 421 29.78 -5.79 17.57
C ALA A 421 29.70 -4.58 18.53
N ALA A 422 28.50 -4.32 19.04
CA ALA A 422 28.26 -3.37 20.14
C ALA A 422 28.61 -4.00 21.48
N TYR A 423 29.10 -3.20 22.43
CA TYR A 423 29.40 -3.64 23.78
C TYR A 423 28.96 -2.61 24.82
N ASN A 424 28.26 -3.04 25.86
CA ASN A 424 27.92 -2.23 27.04
C ASN A 424 28.09 -3.04 28.34
N ALA A 425 27.60 -2.52 29.47
CA ALA A 425 27.75 -3.17 30.78
C ALA A 425 27.07 -4.56 30.90
N ASN A 426 26.10 -4.86 30.03
CA ASN A 426 25.33 -6.10 30.07
C ASN A 426 25.92 -7.21 29.18
N GLY A 427 26.78 -6.86 28.20
CA GLY A 427 27.44 -7.84 27.33
C GLY A 427 27.95 -7.28 26.01
N GLU A 428 28.39 -8.20 25.15
CA GLU A 428 28.61 -7.96 23.72
C GLU A 428 27.34 -8.40 22.96
N GLY A 429 26.80 -7.51 22.13
CA GLY A 429 25.67 -7.81 21.26
C GLY A 429 26.09 -8.60 20.01
N GLU A 430 25.15 -8.82 19.09
CA GLU A 430 25.44 -9.61 17.89
C GLU A 430 26.45 -8.93 16.94
N LEU A 431 27.09 -9.77 16.12
CA LEU A 431 28.06 -9.36 15.11
C LEU A 431 27.38 -8.87 13.83
N SER A 432 27.77 -7.69 13.36
CA SER A 432 27.35 -7.09 12.08
C SER A 432 27.45 -8.04 10.88
N PRO A 433 26.80 -7.73 9.75
CA PRO A 433 27.19 -8.26 8.43
C PRO A 433 28.69 -8.09 8.15
N ALA A 434 29.22 -8.83 7.18
CA ALA A 434 30.65 -8.79 6.83
C ALA A 434 30.95 -7.85 5.66
N ALA A 435 32.00 -7.02 5.79
CA ALA A 435 32.56 -6.21 4.70
C ALA A 435 33.92 -6.75 4.24
N SER A 436 34.37 -6.43 3.02
CA SER A 436 35.64 -6.96 2.48
C SER A 436 36.36 -6.05 1.48
N GLY A 437 37.70 -6.12 1.45
CA GLY A 437 38.55 -5.36 0.51
C GLY A 437 39.85 -6.07 0.12
N THR A 438 40.43 -5.70 -1.03
CA THR A 438 41.54 -6.40 -1.74
C THR A 438 42.73 -5.47 -2.05
N MET A 439 43.95 -6.00 -2.17
CA MET A 439 45.23 -5.24 -2.19
C MET A 439 46.07 -5.32 -3.52
N PRO A 440 47.02 -4.42 -3.85
CA PRO A 440 47.67 -4.28 -5.20
C PRO A 440 48.99 -5.07 -5.54
N ALA A 441 49.59 -4.89 -6.76
CA ALA A 441 50.59 -5.79 -7.45
C ALA A 441 51.70 -5.17 -8.41
N SER A 442 52.27 -5.94 -9.40
CA SER A 442 53.46 -5.60 -10.28
C SER A 442 53.51 -6.08 -11.79
N HIS A 443 54.65 -6.53 -12.39
CA HIS A 443 55.00 -6.36 -13.86
C HIS A 443 55.95 -7.44 -14.58
N PRO A 444 56.50 -7.33 -15.87
CA PRO A 444 56.57 -8.43 -16.89
C PRO A 444 57.92 -8.69 -17.69
N ALA A 445 57.95 -9.56 -18.75
CA ALA A 445 59.12 -9.87 -19.65
C ALA A 445 58.78 -10.47 -21.09
N ALA A 446 59.76 -10.70 -22.02
CA ALA A 446 59.56 -11.18 -23.44
C ALA A 446 60.78 -11.91 -24.15
N ILE A 447 60.57 -12.62 -25.31
CA ILE A 447 61.52 -13.56 -26.04
C ILE A 447 61.25 -13.68 -27.60
N THR A 448 62.21 -14.13 -28.46
CA THR A 448 62.17 -14.32 -29.96
C THR A 448 62.11 -15.81 -30.46
N ALA A 449 62.08 -16.12 -31.78
CA ALA A 449 61.89 -17.47 -32.39
C ALA A 449 62.72 -17.81 -33.67
N LEU A 450 62.75 -19.08 -34.12
CA LEU A 450 63.52 -19.65 -35.27
C LEU A 450 62.70 -20.59 -36.19
N ALA A 451 63.21 -20.88 -37.40
CA ALA A 451 62.58 -21.76 -38.42
C ALA A 451 63.53 -22.84 -39.01
N ASN A 452 62.96 -23.82 -39.72
CA ASN A 452 63.67 -24.96 -40.32
C ASN A 452 64.53 -24.55 -41.54
N ASN A 453 65.74 -25.11 -41.63
CA ASN A 453 66.86 -24.83 -42.56
C ASN A 453 67.28 -23.34 -42.71
N ALA A 454 66.68 -22.43 -41.94
CA ALA A 454 66.80 -20.98 -42.13
C ALA A 454 67.73 -20.30 -41.12
N TRP A 455 68.73 -19.58 -41.63
CA TRP A 455 69.62 -18.73 -40.82
C TRP A 455 68.91 -17.49 -40.29
N THR A 456 68.76 -17.40 -38.96
CA THR A 456 68.16 -16.24 -38.28
C THR A 456 69.24 -15.37 -37.66
N GLY A 457 69.21 -14.06 -37.89
CA GLY A 457 70.19 -13.10 -37.37
C GLY A 457 69.99 -12.70 -35.90
N GLY A 458 71.06 -12.26 -35.26
CA GLY A 458 71.05 -11.72 -33.90
C GLY A 458 72.07 -10.61 -33.70
N THR A 459 71.78 -9.72 -32.73
CA THR A 459 72.69 -8.66 -32.28
C THR A 459 72.66 -8.52 -30.76
N ILE A 460 73.78 -8.13 -30.17
CA ILE A 460 73.87 -7.70 -28.76
C ILE A 460 74.36 -6.25 -28.79
N GLY A 461 73.54 -5.32 -28.28
CA GLY A 461 73.75 -3.87 -28.40
C GLY A 461 74.33 -3.18 -27.17
N ALA A 462 74.35 -3.84 -26.01
CA ALA A 462 74.93 -3.32 -24.77
C ALA A 462 75.49 -4.46 -23.90
N ALA A 463 76.47 -4.14 -23.05
CA ALA A 463 77.08 -5.10 -22.14
C ALA A 463 76.05 -5.73 -21.19
N GLY A 464 76.16 -7.04 -20.95
CA GLY A 464 75.23 -7.82 -20.12
C GLY A 464 73.87 -8.16 -20.76
N VAL A 465 73.55 -7.65 -21.95
CA VAL A 465 72.33 -8.03 -22.69
C VAL A 465 72.51 -9.41 -23.35
N VAL A 466 71.45 -10.21 -23.37
CA VAL A 466 71.41 -11.56 -24.00
C VAL A 466 70.26 -11.66 -25.00
N GLY A 467 70.47 -12.42 -26.07
CA GLY A 467 69.41 -12.78 -27.02
C GLY A 467 68.71 -14.08 -26.60
N TRP A 468 67.39 -14.12 -26.70
CA TRP A 468 66.58 -15.32 -26.43
C TRP A 468 65.78 -15.70 -27.66
N TYR A 469 65.92 -16.95 -28.09
CA TYR A 469 65.27 -17.56 -29.25
C TYR A 469 64.48 -18.81 -28.83
N LYS A 470 63.61 -19.31 -29.70
CA LYS A 470 62.87 -20.57 -29.47
C LYS A 470 62.50 -21.29 -30.76
N PHE A 471 62.37 -22.60 -30.72
CA PHE A 471 61.76 -23.42 -31.78
C PHE A 471 61.04 -24.63 -31.17
N THR A 472 60.18 -25.30 -31.96
CA THR A 472 59.49 -26.52 -31.53
C THR A 472 60.25 -27.74 -32.05
N ALA A 473 60.50 -28.73 -31.20
CA ALA A 473 61.07 -30.03 -31.58
C ALA A 473 59.99 -31.12 -31.58
N GLU A 474 60.01 -31.99 -32.59
CA GLU A 474 59.20 -33.19 -32.73
C GLU A 474 59.99 -34.44 -32.27
N SER A 475 59.39 -35.33 -31.48
CA SER A 475 60.09 -36.44 -30.81
C SER A 475 60.76 -37.45 -31.75
N ALA A 476 60.26 -37.61 -32.98
CA ALA A 476 60.77 -38.54 -33.97
C ALA A 476 61.91 -37.97 -34.85
N LYS A 477 62.20 -36.66 -34.75
CA LYS A 477 63.21 -35.99 -35.57
C LYS A 477 64.51 -35.73 -34.81
N THR A 478 65.60 -35.63 -35.57
CA THR A 478 66.91 -35.20 -35.09
C THR A 478 67.23 -33.84 -35.70
N TYR A 479 67.40 -32.83 -34.86
CA TYR A 479 67.62 -31.45 -35.26
C TYR A 479 69.08 -31.04 -35.02
N TYR A 480 69.66 -30.34 -36.00
CA TYR A 480 71.07 -29.96 -36.03
C TYR A 480 71.25 -28.45 -35.82
N ILE A 481 71.41 -28.03 -34.56
CA ILE A 481 71.57 -26.62 -34.19
C ILE A 481 72.95 -26.12 -34.62
N GLN A 482 72.97 -25.07 -35.43
CA GLN A 482 74.19 -24.53 -36.02
C GLN A 482 74.18 -23.02 -35.90
N TRP A 483 75.27 -22.41 -35.40
CA TRP A 483 75.46 -20.96 -35.41
C TRP A 483 76.62 -20.53 -36.34
N ASN A 484 76.62 -19.24 -36.65
CA ASN A 484 77.59 -18.52 -37.46
C ASN A 484 77.97 -17.26 -36.67
N ASP A 485 79.25 -17.10 -36.37
CA ASP A 485 79.80 -16.04 -35.51
C ASP A 485 81.17 -15.56 -36.04
N ALA A 486 81.82 -14.63 -35.31
CA ALA A 486 83.07 -14.01 -35.75
C ALA A 486 84.31 -14.95 -35.75
N VAL A 487 84.22 -16.11 -35.12
CA VAL A 487 85.29 -17.12 -34.98
C VAL A 487 84.95 -18.39 -35.79
N GLN A 488 83.67 -18.78 -35.82
CA GLN A 488 83.17 -19.97 -36.51
C GLN A 488 82.03 -19.59 -37.47
N GLY A 489 82.36 -19.45 -38.75
CA GLY A 489 81.40 -18.96 -39.73
C GLY A 489 81.94 -18.80 -41.14
N ASP A 490 81.17 -18.11 -41.96
CA ASP A 490 81.50 -17.63 -43.31
C ASP A 490 82.20 -16.25 -43.30
N ALA A 491 82.72 -15.84 -42.14
CA ALA A 491 83.30 -14.52 -41.86
C ALA A 491 82.35 -13.31 -42.04
N SER A 492 81.02 -13.52 -42.13
CA SER A 492 80.04 -12.42 -42.27
C SER A 492 79.60 -11.74 -40.95
N LYS A 493 80.19 -12.13 -39.81
CA LYS A 493 79.72 -11.79 -38.45
C LYS A 493 80.79 -11.07 -37.63
N SER A 494 80.35 -10.28 -36.64
CA SER A 494 81.24 -9.38 -35.87
C SER A 494 81.32 -9.67 -34.37
N LEU A 495 80.50 -10.59 -33.85
CA LEU A 495 80.54 -10.99 -32.45
C LEU A 495 80.92 -12.47 -32.31
N ASP A 496 81.84 -12.74 -31.40
CA ASP A 496 82.12 -14.06 -30.84
C ASP A 496 81.10 -14.35 -29.73
N ILE A 497 80.40 -15.49 -29.82
CA ILE A 497 79.25 -15.82 -28.97
C ILE A 497 79.35 -17.21 -28.37
N LYS A 498 78.61 -17.39 -27.28
CA LYS A 498 78.27 -18.70 -26.73
C LYS A 498 76.76 -18.89 -26.68
N VAL A 499 76.32 -20.11 -26.93
CA VAL A 499 74.92 -20.52 -26.98
C VAL A 499 74.63 -21.53 -25.86
N SER A 500 73.47 -21.38 -25.23
CA SER A 500 72.88 -22.35 -24.32
C SER A 500 71.50 -22.75 -24.82
N ALA A 501 71.08 -23.98 -24.56
CA ALA A 501 69.78 -24.52 -24.93
C ALA A 501 69.04 -25.08 -23.71
N TYR A 502 67.74 -24.82 -23.62
CA TYR A 502 66.89 -25.19 -22.50
C TYR A 502 65.57 -25.82 -22.99
N SER A 503 65.02 -26.77 -22.24
CA SER A 503 63.66 -27.29 -22.45
C SER A 503 62.60 -26.26 -22.01
N ALA A 504 61.34 -26.49 -22.38
CA ALA A 504 60.20 -25.73 -21.87
C ALA A 504 60.00 -25.84 -20.34
N ALA A 505 60.54 -26.89 -19.70
CA ALA A 505 60.52 -27.08 -18.25
C ALA A 505 61.75 -26.45 -17.54
N GLY A 506 62.72 -25.91 -18.30
CA GLY A 506 63.93 -25.29 -17.79
C GLY A 506 65.17 -26.21 -17.74
N ASP A 507 65.06 -27.47 -18.18
CA ASP A 507 66.19 -28.40 -18.22
C ASP A 507 67.29 -27.90 -19.16
N VAL A 508 68.55 -28.00 -18.76
CA VAL A 508 69.69 -27.62 -19.60
C VAL A 508 69.97 -28.73 -20.62
N LEU A 509 69.86 -28.40 -21.91
CA LEU A 509 70.15 -29.30 -23.03
C LEU A 509 71.63 -29.20 -23.46
N PHE A 510 72.17 -27.98 -23.46
CA PHE A 510 73.60 -27.67 -23.47
C PHE A 510 73.81 -26.24 -22.94
N GLU A 511 75.01 -25.87 -22.48
CA GLU A 511 75.25 -24.54 -21.91
C GLU A 511 76.63 -23.96 -22.28
N ASN A 512 76.66 -22.66 -22.56
CA ASN A 512 77.89 -21.88 -22.81
C ASN A 512 78.78 -22.41 -23.94
N GLU A 513 78.19 -23.08 -24.95
CA GLU A 513 78.90 -23.67 -26.07
C GLU A 513 79.32 -22.61 -27.09
N ASP A 514 80.59 -22.60 -27.49
CA ASP A 514 81.18 -21.63 -28.44
C ASP A 514 81.39 -22.18 -29.86
N SER A 515 81.16 -23.49 -30.05
CA SER A 515 81.56 -24.21 -31.27
C SER A 515 80.42 -25.01 -31.91
N ALA A 516 79.99 -24.64 -33.13
CA ALA A 516 79.01 -25.43 -33.89
C ALA A 516 79.04 -25.34 -35.43
N TRP A 517 79.85 -24.45 -36.05
CA TRP A 517 79.77 -24.24 -37.52
C TRP A 517 80.10 -25.50 -38.34
N MET A 518 81.16 -26.23 -38.00
CA MET A 518 81.52 -27.47 -38.70
C MET A 518 80.84 -28.74 -38.14
N VAL A 519 80.41 -28.71 -36.88
CA VAL A 519 79.77 -29.85 -36.19
C VAL A 519 78.56 -29.33 -35.44
N PRO A 520 77.35 -29.36 -36.04
CA PRO A 520 76.14 -28.87 -35.40
C PRO A 520 75.81 -29.60 -34.09
N LYS A 521 75.32 -28.86 -33.09
CA LYS A 521 74.85 -29.44 -31.83
C LYS A 521 73.54 -30.20 -32.10
N THR A 522 73.57 -31.51 -31.85
CA THR A 522 72.46 -32.40 -32.16
C THR A 522 71.45 -32.42 -31.01
N ILE A 523 70.17 -32.19 -31.31
CA ILE A 523 69.05 -32.32 -30.37
C ILE A 523 68.09 -33.37 -30.95
N SER A 524 67.74 -34.38 -30.16
CA SER A 524 66.85 -35.48 -30.57
C SER A 524 65.99 -35.95 -29.39
N GLY A 525 64.86 -36.60 -29.69
CA GLY A 525 63.97 -37.20 -28.68
C GLY A 525 63.16 -36.22 -27.82
N LEU A 526 63.25 -34.91 -28.08
CA LEU A 526 62.45 -33.89 -27.39
C LEU A 526 61.10 -33.67 -28.08
N ASN A 527 60.07 -33.36 -27.30
CA ASN A 527 58.76 -32.92 -27.79
C ASN A 527 58.39 -31.59 -27.13
N GLY A 528 58.13 -30.55 -27.94
CA GLY A 528 57.72 -29.22 -27.47
C GLY A 528 58.77 -28.13 -27.64
N MET A 529 58.65 -27.04 -26.87
CA MET A 529 59.48 -25.84 -27.05
C MET A 529 60.91 -26.05 -26.52
N VAL A 530 61.88 -25.69 -27.35
CA VAL A 530 63.29 -25.50 -26.99
C VAL A 530 63.61 -24.02 -27.04
N TYR A 531 64.23 -23.49 -25.98
CA TYR A 531 64.69 -22.10 -25.88
C TYR A 531 66.20 -22.04 -26.04
N LEU A 532 66.72 -21.11 -26.85
CA LEU A 532 68.15 -20.89 -27.03
C LEU A 532 68.53 -19.50 -26.51
N LYS A 533 69.58 -19.42 -25.69
CA LYS A 533 70.14 -18.19 -25.15
C LYS A 533 71.48 -17.93 -25.83
N ALA A 534 71.62 -16.80 -26.51
CA ALA A 534 72.88 -16.35 -27.08
C ALA A 534 73.45 -15.19 -26.25
N ALA A 535 74.73 -15.28 -25.89
CA ALA A 535 75.45 -14.26 -25.15
C ALA A 535 76.82 -14.01 -25.79
N ALA A 536 77.34 -12.79 -25.69
CA ALA A 536 78.71 -12.48 -26.09
C ALA A 536 79.70 -13.32 -25.25
N GLN A 537 80.71 -13.90 -25.89
CA GLN A 537 81.70 -14.74 -25.22
C GLN A 537 82.49 -13.94 -24.17
N ASN A 538 82.80 -12.67 -24.47
CA ASN A 538 83.14 -11.65 -23.48
C ASN A 538 81.96 -10.69 -23.29
N GLY A 539 81.41 -10.61 -22.08
CA GLY A 539 80.16 -9.89 -21.77
C GLY A 539 80.15 -8.37 -21.96
N SER A 540 81.31 -7.77 -22.29
CA SER A 540 81.49 -6.37 -22.69
C SER A 540 81.30 -6.13 -24.19
N ASN A 541 81.30 -7.18 -25.02
CA ASN A 541 81.39 -7.05 -26.47
C ASN A 541 80.00 -6.97 -27.12
N THR A 542 79.90 -6.20 -28.19
CA THR A 542 78.68 -5.97 -28.97
C THR A 542 78.93 -6.25 -30.45
N GLY A 543 77.89 -6.66 -31.19
CA GLY A 543 78.01 -7.07 -32.59
C GLY A 543 76.93 -8.07 -33.03
N SER A 544 77.16 -8.78 -34.15
CA SER A 544 76.18 -9.65 -34.81
C SER A 544 76.63 -11.12 -34.95
N TYR A 545 75.64 -12.02 -35.02
CA TYR A 545 75.76 -13.48 -35.19
C TYR A 545 74.52 -14.05 -35.93
N SER A 546 74.44 -15.36 -36.18
CA SER A 546 73.22 -16.02 -36.72
C SER A 546 73.09 -17.50 -36.31
N ILE A 547 71.89 -18.10 -36.34
CA ILE A 547 71.61 -19.48 -35.88
C ILE A 547 70.48 -20.19 -36.67
N ARG A 548 70.50 -21.54 -36.79
CA ARG A 548 69.50 -22.39 -37.50
C ARG A 548 69.39 -23.85 -37.01
N GLN A 549 68.43 -24.62 -37.56
CA GLN A 549 68.35 -26.12 -37.58
C GLN A 549 67.93 -26.64 -38.97
N HIS A 550 67.89 -27.95 -39.27
CA HIS A 550 67.55 -28.51 -40.61
C HIS A 550 67.12 -30.01 -40.66
N ASP A 551 66.24 -30.40 -41.60
CA ASP A 551 65.87 -31.79 -42.03
C ASP A 551 65.70 -31.95 -43.59
N LEU A 552 65.32 -33.14 -44.10
CA LEU A 552 65.41 -33.56 -45.54
C LEU A 552 64.43 -34.71 -45.99
N ASP A 553 64.42 -35.00 -47.32
CA ASP A 553 64.09 -36.25 -48.07
C ASP A 553 62.69 -36.43 -48.74
N ASN A 554 62.58 -37.29 -49.78
CA ASN A 554 61.38 -37.49 -50.66
C ASN A 554 61.30 -38.89 -51.36
N SER A 555 60.13 -39.29 -51.93
CA SER A 555 60.03 -40.43 -52.89
C SER A 555 58.72 -40.45 -53.73
N ILE A 556 58.77 -41.06 -54.93
CA ILE A 556 57.69 -41.32 -55.94
C ILE A 556 56.64 -40.19 -56.07
N GLU A 557 56.84 -39.34 -57.08
CA GLU A 557 56.85 -37.91 -56.77
C GLU A 557 55.69 -37.09 -57.35
N GLN A 558 55.30 -37.28 -58.62
CA GLN A 558 54.17 -36.52 -59.16
C GLN A 558 52.84 -37.15 -58.73
N ILE A 559 52.35 -36.67 -57.60
CA ILE A 559 51.00 -36.89 -57.08
C ILE A 559 49.98 -36.05 -57.88
N PRO A 560 48.69 -36.42 -57.92
CA PRO A 560 47.68 -35.59 -58.58
C PRO A 560 47.63 -34.18 -57.97
N GLU A 561 48.02 -33.18 -58.76
CA GLU A 561 48.14 -31.78 -58.35
C GLU A 561 46.89 -30.96 -58.72
N ASN A 562 46.71 -29.81 -58.06
CA ASN A 562 45.56 -28.92 -58.20
C ASN A 562 44.21 -29.64 -57.96
N VAL A 563 44.14 -30.52 -56.95
CA VAL A 563 42.87 -31.12 -56.50
C VAL A 563 41.98 -30.03 -55.91
N THR A 564 41.06 -29.53 -56.71
CA THR A 564 40.05 -28.53 -56.34
C THR A 564 38.75 -29.22 -55.97
N VAL A 565 38.03 -28.65 -54.99
CA VAL A 565 36.77 -29.18 -54.49
C VAL A 565 35.74 -28.06 -54.42
N SER A 566 34.67 -28.17 -55.21
CA SER A 566 33.52 -27.28 -55.11
C SER A 566 32.33 -27.99 -54.45
N ALA A 567 31.64 -27.27 -53.57
CA ALA A 567 30.54 -27.81 -52.75
C ALA A 567 29.17 -27.45 -53.32
N GLY A 568 28.25 -28.42 -53.26
CA GLY A 568 26.81 -28.20 -53.37
C GLY A 568 26.09 -28.85 -52.19
N SER A 569 24.76 -28.85 -52.22
CA SER A 569 23.98 -29.56 -51.19
C SER A 569 24.12 -31.06 -51.39
N GLU A 570 24.55 -31.74 -50.33
CA GLU A 570 24.76 -33.20 -50.26
C GLU A 570 25.78 -33.77 -51.27
N GLN A 571 26.62 -32.91 -51.86
CA GLN A 571 27.59 -33.31 -52.88
C GLN A 571 28.87 -32.44 -52.89
N LEU A 572 29.95 -33.04 -53.38
CA LEU A 572 31.21 -32.38 -53.70
C LEU A 572 31.61 -32.71 -55.14
N THR A 573 31.96 -31.71 -55.94
CA THR A 573 32.64 -31.92 -57.22
C THR A 573 34.14 -31.77 -57.00
N VAL A 574 34.89 -32.83 -57.29
CA VAL A 574 36.35 -32.89 -57.09
C VAL A 574 37.00 -32.99 -58.47
N SER A 575 37.97 -32.14 -58.77
CA SER A 575 38.70 -32.16 -60.05
C SER A 575 40.18 -31.85 -59.88
N TRP A 576 41.05 -32.42 -60.72
CA TRP A 576 42.49 -32.34 -60.57
C TRP A 576 43.23 -32.25 -61.92
N THR A 577 44.54 -32.03 -61.87
CA THR A 577 45.39 -32.06 -63.06
C THR A 577 45.59 -33.51 -63.49
N GLY A 578 45.25 -33.83 -64.74
CA GLY A 578 45.50 -35.16 -65.30
C GLY A 578 47.01 -35.42 -65.46
N ILE A 579 47.49 -36.52 -64.87
CA ILE A 579 48.84 -37.04 -65.03
C ILE A 579 48.88 -37.94 -66.27
N SER A 580 49.81 -37.67 -67.18
CA SER A 580 49.97 -38.41 -68.45
C SER A 580 50.46 -39.85 -68.30
N GLU A 581 50.89 -40.22 -67.10
CA GLU A 581 51.51 -41.51 -66.75
C GLU A 581 50.55 -42.42 -65.93
N ALA A 582 49.26 -42.05 -65.88
CA ALA A 582 48.21 -42.73 -65.13
C ALA A 582 47.14 -43.34 -66.04
N ASP A 583 46.78 -44.60 -65.80
CA ASP A 583 45.71 -45.33 -66.49
C ASP A 583 44.32 -45.01 -65.90
N ASN A 584 44.27 -44.64 -64.61
CA ASN A 584 43.06 -44.23 -63.88
C ASN A 584 43.42 -43.51 -62.56
N TYR A 585 42.39 -43.00 -61.88
CA TYR A 585 42.48 -42.34 -60.59
C TYR A 585 41.63 -43.07 -59.55
N ASP A 586 42.28 -43.56 -58.49
CA ASP A 586 41.59 -44.01 -57.29
C ASP A 586 41.29 -42.80 -56.39
N ILE A 587 40.01 -42.63 -56.05
CA ILE A 587 39.50 -41.55 -55.22
C ILE A 587 39.12 -42.12 -53.86
N TYR A 588 39.75 -41.59 -52.82
CA TYR A 588 39.54 -41.99 -51.45
C TYR A 588 38.92 -40.80 -50.72
N TYR A 589 37.73 -40.98 -50.14
CA TYR A 589 37.10 -39.94 -49.34
C TYR A 589 36.47 -40.51 -48.06
N THR A 590 36.52 -39.72 -46.99
CA THR A 590 35.93 -40.02 -45.67
C THR A 590 35.72 -38.73 -44.88
N ASN A 591 34.97 -38.78 -43.79
CA ASN A 591 34.85 -37.70 -42.79
C ASN A 591 35.89 -37.79 -41.65
N ASP A 592 36.88 -38.69 -41.79
CA ASP A 592 38.08 -38.76 -40.94
C ASP A 592 39.25 -37.98 -41.58
N THR A 593 40.26 -37.67 -40.76
CA THR A 593 41.61 -37.23 -41.15
C THR A 593 42.44 -38.32 -41.85
N ASN A 594 42.09 -39.60 -41.68
CA ASN A 594 42.87 -40.75 -42.18
C ASN A 594 42.35 -41.27 -43.53
N MET A 595 43.27 -41.46 -44.49
CA MET A 595 42.96 -42.00 -45.82
C MET A 595 42.46 -43.46 -45.73
N PRO A 596 41.28 -43.80 -46.29
CA PRO A 596 40.78 -45.18 -46.36
C PRO A 596 41.77 -46.16 -47.00
N THR A 597 41.77 -47.42 -46.53
CA THR A 597 42.69 -48.46 -47.01
C THR A 597 42.36 -49.01 -48.41
N SER A 598 41.15 -48.74 -48.89
CA SER A 598 40.62 -49.11 -50.21
C SER A 598 39.99 -47.87 -50.87
N PRO A 599 40.01 -47.73 -52.21
CA PRO A 599 39.36 -46.60 -52.88
C PRO A 599 37.86 -46.58 -52.61
N SER A 600 37.32 -45.38 -52.40
CA SER A 600 35.88 -45.15 -52.26
C SER A 600 35.21 -45.15 -53.65
N LEU A 601 35.90 -44.63 -54.65
CA LEU A 601 35.53 -44.62 -56.08
C LEU A 601 36.81 -44.78 -56.93
N THR A 602 36.68 -45.28 -58.16
CA THR A 602 37.76 -45.23 -59.17
C THR A 602 37.18 -44.65 -60.45
N VAL A 603 37.86 -43.68 -61.06
CA VAL A 603 37.41 -42.98 -62.27
C VAL A 603 38.52 -42.86 -63.33
N THR A 604 38.14 -42.72 -64.59
CA THR A 604 39.07 -42.51 -65.72
C THR A 604 39.34 -41.02 -65.97
N ASP A 605 38.32 -40.18 -65.81
CA ASP A 605 38.41 -38.74 -66.05
C ASP A 605 39.02 -38.04 -64.83
N PRO A 606 39.74 -36.92 -64.99
CA PRO A 606 40.36 -36.18 -63.89
C PRO A 606 39.35 -35.31 -63.10
N SER A 607 38.11 -35.78 -62.96
CA SER A 607 37.01 -35.11 -62.26
C SER A 607 35.92 -36.11 -61.85
N VAL A 608 35.27 -35.89 -60.70
CA VAL A 608 34.14 -36.70 -60.22
C VAL A 608 33.17 -35.86 -59.38
N VAL A 609 31.87 -36.17 -59.43
CA VAL A 609 30.88 -35.67 -58.46
C VAL A 609 30.58 -36.77 -57.45
N ILE A 610 30.87 -36.51 -56.18
CA ILE A 610 30.58 -37.38 -55.05
C ILE A 610 29.24 -36.92 -54.44
N THR A 611 28.24 -37.78 -54.40
CA THR A 611 26.88 -37.46 -53.94
C THR A 611 26.46 -38.28 -52.72
N GLY A 612 25.41 -37.86 -52.01
CA GLY A 612 24.93 -38.52 -50.79
C GLY A 612 25.77 -38.21 -49.55
N LEU A 613 26.45 -37.05 -49.54
CA LEU A 613 27.27 -36.57 -48.44
C LEU A 613 26.43 -35.75 -47.45
N THR A 614 26.85 -35.67 -46.20
CA THR A 614 26.14 -34.87 -45.19
C THR A 614 26.61 -33.41 -45.21
N ASN A 615 25.67 -32.47 -45.43
CA ASN A 615 25.94 -31.04 -45.34
C ASN A 615 26.53 -30.64 -43.98
N GLY A 616 27.51 -29.74 -43.98
CA GLY A 616 28.21 -29.30 -42.77
C GLY A 616 29.40 -30.17 -42.33
N ILE A 617 29.49 -31.42 -42.78
CA ILE A 617 30.62 -32.31 -42.47
C ILE A 617 31.76 -32.05 -43.45
N THR A 618 32.96 -31.80 -42.95
CA THR A 618 34.17 -31.75 -43.79
C THR A 618 34.58 -33.17 -44.16
N TYR A 619 34.67 -33.43 -45.46
CA TYR A 619 35.25 -34.65 -46.00
C TYR A 619 36.70 -34.38 -46.42
N SER A 620 37.59 -35.30 -46.08
CA SER A 620 38.96 -35.38 -46.57
C SER A 620 38.96 -36.23 -47.84
N ILE A 621 39.52 -35.72 -48.93
CA ILE A 621 39.61 -36.39 -50.23
C ILE A 621 41.08 -36.49 -50.65
N TRP A 622 41.46 -37.67 -51.11
CA TRP A 622 42.76 -37.96 -51.72
C TRP A 622 42.55 -38.60 -53.08
N VAL A 623 43.36 -38.18 -54.05
CA VAL A 623 43.44 -38.78 -55.39
C VAL A 623 44.77 -39.50 -55.50
N LYS A 624 44.79 -40.74 -56.00
CA LYS A 624 46.01 -41.42 -56.43
C LYS A 624 45.96 -41.65 -57.93
N ALA A 625 46.98 -41.18 -58.64
CA ALA A 625 47.27 -41.64 -59.97
C ALA A 625 47.74 -43.11 -59.88
N ARG A 626 47.21 -43.98 -60.72
CA ARG A 626 47.67 -45.37 -60.82
C ARG A 626 47.94 -45.73 -62.27
N ASN A 627 49.01 -46.47 -62.50
CA ASN A 627 49.20 -47.26 -63.70
C ASN A 627 49.31 -48.75 -63.37
N ALA A 628 49.43 -49.59 -64.41
CA ALA A 628 49.52 -51.04 -64.31
C ALA A 628 50.66 -51.59 -63.41
N THR A 629 51.63 -50.78 -62.96
CA THR A 629 52.78 -51.24 -62.16
C THR A 629 52.98 -50.52 -60.83
N SER A 630 52.49 -49.30 -60.66
CA SER A 630 52.57 -48.55 -59.41
C SER A 630 51.42 -47.56 -59.25
N ALA A 631 51.18 -47.15 -58.00
CA ALA A 631 50.39 -45.96 -57.69
C ALA A 631 51.31 -44.85 -57.20
N SER A 632 50.95 -43.60 -57.48
CA SER A 632 51.58 -42.45 -56.86
C SER A 632 51.38 -42.47 -55.34
N ASN A 633 52.16 -41.64 -54.63
CA ASN A 633 51.69 -41.16 -53.34
C ASN A 633 50.32 -40.46 -53.50
N ALA A 634 49.58 -40.34 -52.40
CA ALA A 634 48.33 -39.59 -52.44
C ALA A 634 48.60 -38.13 -52.82
N SER A 635 47.65 -37.48 -53.50
CA SER A 635 47.59 -36.02 -53.51
C SER A 635 47.72 -35.46 -52.08
N SER A 636 48.05 -34.17 -51.95
CA SER A 636 47.69 -33.47 -50.72
C SER A 636 46.20 -33.68 -50.41
N VAL A 637 45.86 -33.73 -49.13
CA VAL A 637 44.45 -33.86 -48.73
C VAL A 637 43.70 -32.60 -49.18
N ALA A 638 42.76 -32.78 -50.10
CA ALA A 638 41.81 -31.74 -50.45
C ALA A 638 40.61 -31.89 -49.52
N THR A 639 40.12 -30.79 -48.95
CA THR A 639 38.97 -30.82 -48.03
C THR A 639 37.76 -30.17 -48.69
N GLY A 640 36.59 -30.83 -48.54
CA GLY A 640 35.32 -30.35 -49.05
C GLY A 640 34.24 -30.43 -47.98
N LYS A 641 33.54 -29.32 -47.74
CA LYS A 641 32.41 -29.22 -46.82
C LYS A 641 31.13 -28.97 -47.63
N PRO A 642 30.24 -29.98 -47.83
CA PRO A 642 29.00 -29.80 -48.58
C PRO A 642 28.12 -28.75 -47.90
N ILE A 643 27.44 -27.93 -48.69
CA ILE A 643 26.73 -26.74 -48.23
C ILE A 643 25.25 -26.81 -48.60
N GLY A 644 24.39 -26.74 -47.59
CA GLY A 644 22.94 -26.81 -47.76
C GLY A 644 22.36 -25.63 -48.54
N THR A 645 21.13 -25.80 -48.99
CA THR A 645 20.34 -24.73 -49.60
C THR A 645 19.95 -23.65 -48.57
N MET A 646 19.93 -22.39 -48.98
CA MET A 646 19.34 -21.31 -48.19
C MET A 646 17.85 -21.59 -47.91
N GLY A 647 17.42 -21.33 -46.68
CA GLY A 647 16.01 -21.31 -46.31
C GLY A 647 15.34 -19.96 -46.64
N ALA A 648 14.08 -19.82 -46.24
CA ALA A 648 13.38 -18.53 -46.31
C ALA A 648 14.08 -17.48 -45.43
N VAL A 649 14.19 -16.26 -45.95
CA VAL A 649 14.62 -15.07 -45.20
C VAL A 649 13.36 -14.35 -44.73
N THR A 650 13.35 -13.89 -43.48
CA THR A 650 12.32 -13.01 -42.93
C THR A 650 12.87 -11.60 -42.76
N VAL A 651 12.01 -10.60 -42.95
CA VAL A 651 12.37 -9.18 -42.86
C VAL A 651 11.45 -8.52 -41.84
N SER A 652 12.00 -7.75 -40.90
CA SER A 652 11.24 -6.83 -40.05
C SER A 652 11.74 -5.39 -40.21
N PRO A 653 10.84 -4.40 -40.24
CA PRO A 653 11.23 -3.01 -40.45
C PRO A 653 11.72 -2.36 -39.15
N GLY A 654 12.59 -1.37 -39.28
CA GLY A 654 12.93 -0.43 -38.22
C GLY A 654 13.16 0.97 -38.78
N ASP A 655 13.51 1.90 -37.90
CA ASP A 655 13.73 3.29 -38.26
C ASP A 655 15.04 3.44 -39.06
N GLY A 656 14.91 3.75 -40.34
CA GLY A 656 16.04 3.82 -41.27
C GLY A 656 16.75 2.47 -41.50
N GLN A 657 16.10 1.34 -41.20
CA GLN A 657 16.74 0.03 -41.23
C GLN A 657 15.78 -1.14 -41.56
N LEU A 658 16.35 -2.27 -41.98
CA LEU A 658 15.69 -3.58 -42.07
C LEU A 658 16.51 -4.63 -41.31
N ASN A 659 15.86 -5.43 -40.47
CA ASN A 659 16.45 -6.62 -39.88
C ASN A 659 16.09 -7.85 -40.71
N LEU A 660 17.09 -8.59 -41.16
CA LEU A 660 16.94 -9.85 -41.88
C LEU A 660 17.33 -11.00 -40.96
N SER A 661 16.55 -12.09 -40.96
CA SER A 661 16.91 -13.33 -40.26
C SER A 661 16.50 -14.57 -41.04
N TRP A 662 17.28 -15.65 -40.92
CA TRP A 662 17.08 -16.90 -41.65
C TRP A 662 17.51 -18.10 -40.80
N ALA A 663 17.27 -19.32 -41.29
CA ALA A 663 17.78 -20.53 -40.64
C ALA A 663 19.27 -20.72 -40.95
N ALA A 664 20.07 -21.15 -39.96
CA ALA A 664 21.48 -21.44 -40.16
C ALA A 664 21.69 -22.57 -41.20
N VAL A 665 22.49 -22.31 -42.23
CA VAL A 665 22.76 -23.26 -43.31
C VAL A 665 23.90 -24.20 -42.92
N ALA A 666 23.59 -25.49 -42.79
CA ALA A 666 24.60 -26.52 -42.56
C ALA A 666 25.64 -26.50 -43.69
N GLY A 667 26.89 -26.19 -43.36
CA GLY A 667 27.98 -26.07 -44.33
C GLY A 667 28.49 -24.65 -44.54
N ALA A 668 27.68 -23.62 -44.30
CA ALA A 668 28.13 -22.24 -44.41
C ALA A 668 29.12 -21.87 -43.29
N ASP A 669 30.13 -21.08 -43.64
CA ASP A 669 31.07 -20.44 -42.72
C ASP A 669 30.80 -18.92 -42.62
N GLU A 670 30.21 -18.34 -43.67
CA GLU A 670 29.79 -16.93 -43.75
C GLU A 670 28.51 -16.78 -44.60
N TYR A 671 27.88 -15.60 -44.52
CA TYR A 671 26.72 -15.20 -45.32
C TYR A 671 26.97 -13.82 -45.95
N GLU A 672 26.92 -13.74 -47.27
CA GLU A 672 26.97 -12.51 -48.07
C GLU A 672 25.56 -11.93 -48.20
N VAL A 673 25.35 -10.66 -47.84
CA VAL A 673 24.04 -10.00 -47.84
C VAL A 673 24.01 -8.85 -48.85
N TYR A 674 22.94 -8.81 -49.65
CA TYR A 674 22.78 -7.90 -50.79
C TYR A 674 21.44 -7.16 -50.66
N TYR A 675 21.40 -5.87 -51.02
CA TYR A 675 20.15 -5.12 -51.14
C TYR A 675 20.24 -3.99 -52.17
N ASP A 676 19.09 -3.60 -52.73
CA ASP A 676 18.94 -2.45 -53.62
C ASP A 676 17.51 -1.85 -53.51
N THR A 677 17.27 -0.69 -54.12
CA THR A 677 15.91 -0.13 -54.34
C THR A 677 15.21 -0.69 -55.58
N THR A 678 15.90 -1.55 -56.34
CA THR A 678 15.42 -2.23 -57.54
C THR A 678 15.43 -3.76 -57.36
N PRO A 679 14.57 -4.52 -58.06
CA PRO A 679 14.48 -5.98 -57.93
C PRO A 679 15.60 -6.73 -58.69
N VAL A 680 16.83 -6.25 -58.60
CA VAL A 680 18.04 -6.82 -59.23
C VAL A 680 19.13 -6.96 -58.17
N CYS A 681 19.67 -8.16 -58.01
CA CYS A 681 20.75 -8.40 -57.04
C CYS A 681 22.05 -7.69 -57.49
N PRO A 682 22.65 -6.83 -56.65
CA PRO A 682 23.96 -6.22 -56.93
C PRO A 682 25.08 -7.25 -57.14
N GLU A 683 26.12 -6.86 -57.89
CA GLU A 683 27.29 -7.72 -58.18
C GLU A 683 28.20 -7.95 -56.96
N SER A 684 28.14 -7.06 -55.96
CA SER A 684 28.94 -7.12 -54.72
C SER A 684 28.02 -7.12 -53.50
N PRO A 685 28.32 -7.89 -52.43
CA PRO A 685 27.56 -7.83 -51.20
C PRO A 685 27.75 -6.50 -50.49
N ALA A 686 26.71 -6.03 -49.81
CA ALA A 686 26.77 -4.83 -48.97
C ALA A 686 27.42 -5.12 -47.61
N GLN A 687 27.29 -6.35 -47.10
CA GLN A 687 27.94 -6.82 -45.88
C GLN A 687 28.13 -8.35 -45.91
N THR A 688 29.02 -8.86 -45.06
CA THR A 688 29.22 -10.30 -44.83
C THR A 688 29.16 -10.57 -43.32
N VAL A 689 28.39 -11.57 -42.91
CA VAL A 689 28.14 -11.94 -41.51
C VAL A 689 28.38 -13.43 -41.26
N THR A 690 28.76 -13.82 -40.03
CA THR A 690 29.00 -15.24 -39.64
C THR A 690 27.83 -15.87 -38.88
N VAL A 691 26.78 -15.10 -38.60
CA VAL A 691 25.55 -15.52 -37.91
C VAL A 691 24.35 -15.39 -38.86
N PRO A 692 23.24 -16.13 -38.66
CA PRO A 692 22.14 -16.18 -39.62
C PRO A 692 21.15 -14.98 -39.50
N THR A 693 21.70 -13.79 -39.27
CA THR A 693 20.99 -12.52 -39.06
C THR A 693 21.84 -11.36 -39.57
N ALA A 694 21.22 -10.36 -40.20
CA ALA A 694 21.89 -9.13 -40.60
C ALA A 694 21.00 -7.90 -40.39
N LEU A 695 21.61 -6.80 -39.96
CA LEU A 695 21.00 -5.48 -39.89
C LEU A 695 21.44 -4.69 -41.12
N ILE A 696 20.49 -4.16 -41.90
CA ILE A 696 20.76 -3.21 -42.98
C ILE A 696 20.32 -1.84 -42.50
N ASP A 697 21.27 -0.93 -42.28
CA ASP A 697 21.05 0.43 -41.77
C ASP A 697 21.23 1.50 -42.86
N GLY A 698 21.07 2.78 -42.50
CA GLY A 698 21.25 3.92 -43.40
C GLY A 698 20.19 4.05 -44.50
N LEU A 699 19.03 3.40 -44.34
CA LEU A 699 17.93 3.37 -45.32
C LEU A 699 16.95 4.55 -45.14
N THR A 700 16.15 4.82 -46.17
CA THR A 700 15.11 5.86 -46.13
C THR A 700 13.74 5.28 -45.79
N ASN A 701 13.13 5.73 -44.69
CA ASN A 701 11.78 5.31 -44.28
C ASN A 701 10.72 5.56 -45.35
N GLY A 702 9.89 4.56 -45.60
CA GLY A 702 8.83 4.57 -46.62
C GLY A 702 9.24 4.15 -48.03
N ILE A 703 10.55 4.01 -48.32
CA ILE A 703 11.05 3.45 -49.57
C ILE A 703 11.03 1.92 -49.50
N VAL A 704 10.71 1.24 -50.61
CA VAL A 704 10.79 -0.23 -50.69
C VAL A 704 12.19 -0.64 -51.14
N TYR A 705 12.78 -1.57 -50.39
CA TYR A 705 14.05 -2.21 -50.71
C TYR A 705 13.83 -3.70 -51.01
N TYR A 706 14.68 -4.25 -51.86
CA TYR A 706 14.75 -5.66 -52.25
C TYR A 706 16.06 -6.23 -51.72
N ALA A 707 16.06 -7.44 -51.18
CA ALA A 707 17.24 -8.03 -50.56
C ALA A 707 17.38 -9.54 -50.81
N TRP A 708 18.62 -10.02 -50.71
CA TRP A 708 19.03 -11.42 -50.90
C TRP A 708 20.12 -11.78 -49.90
N VAL A 709 20.19 -13.05 -49.52
CA VAL A 709 21.24 -13.58 -48.63
C VAL A 709 21.85 -14.83 -49.27
N ARG A 710 23.18 -14.94 -49.23
CA ARG A 710 23.93 -16.08 -49.78
C ARG A 710 24.81 -16.71 -48.70
N GLY A 711 24.46 -17.92 -48.26
CA GLY A 711 25.33 -18.74 -47.43
C GLY A 711 26.51 -19.27 -48.24
N LYS A 712 27.71 -19.24 -47.67
CA LYS A 712 28.97 -19.50 -48.37
C LYS A 712 30.00 -20.17 -47.46
N ASN A 713 30.88 -20.96 -48.04
CA ASN A 713 32.10 -21.48 -47.42
C ASN A 713 33.26 -21.45 -48.42
N SER A 714 34.43 -21.96 -48.02
CA SER A 714 35.62 -22.01 -48.88
C SER A 714 35.50 -22.89 -50.12
N ASN A 715 34.46 -23.75 -50.21
CA ASN A 715 34.21 -24.65 -51.34
C ASN A 715 33.00 -24.24 -52.22
N GLY A 716 32.04 -23.46 -51.72
CA GLY A 716 30.78 -23.21 -52.45
C GLY A 716 29.85 -22.18 -51.81
N SER A 717 28.72 -21.90 -52.48
CA SER A 717 27.70 -20.96 -52.00
C SER A 717 26.31 -21.28 -52.53
N GLY A 718 25.27 -20.85 -51.81
CA GLY A 718 23.88 -20.92 -52.21
C GLY A 718 23.12 -19.64 -51.82
N THR A 719 22.28 -19.13 -52.70
CA THR A 719 21.56 -17.84 -52.54
C THR A 719 20.07 -18.07 -52.23
N SER A 720 19.47 -17.20 -51.42
CA SER A 720 18.03 -17.19 -51.12
C SER A 720 17.19 -16.70 -52.30
N GLU A 721 15.87 -16.87 -52.19
CA GLU A 721 14.93 -16.07 -52.97
C GLU A 721 15.00 -14.57 -52.55
N MET A 722 14.41 -13.70 -53.38
CA MET A 722 14.31 -12.27 -53.13
C MET A 722 13.25 -11.97 -52.06
N VAL A 723 13.60 -11.14 -51.07
CA VAL A 723 12.66 -10.59 -50.10
C VAL A 723 12.53 -9.08 -50.25
N THR A 724 11.47 -8.49 -49.68
CA THR A 724 11.23 -7.04 -49.71
C THR A 724 10.96 -6.47 -48.33
N GLY A 725 11.27 -5.18 -48.13
CA GLY A 725 10.96 -4.47 -46.90
C GLY A 725 10.82 -2.96 -47.10
N LYS A 726 9.95 -2.35 -46.30
CA LYS A 726 9.68 -0.90 -46.25
C LYS A 726 10.08 -0.39 -44.86
N PRO A 727 11.27 0.23 -44.67
CA PRO A 727 11.69 0.79 -43.39
C PRO A 727 10.65 1.79 -42.87
N LEU A 728 10.51 1.84 -41.55
CA LEU A 728 9.35 2.39 -40.88
C LEU A 728 9.82 3.26 -39.70
N GLY A 729 9.51 4.55 -39.77
CA GLY A 729 9.97 5.50 -38.75
C GLY A 729 9.42 5.21 -37.36
N THR A 730 10.12 5.68 -36.34
CA THR A 730 9.65 5.67 -34.96
C THR A 730 8.59 6.76 -34.77
N PRO A 731 7.44 6.47 -34.12
CA PRO A 731 6.51 7.52 -33.75
C PRO A 731 7.10 8.43 -32.67
N GLY A 732 6.99 9.74 -32.89
CA GLY A 732 7.49 10.75 -31.95
C GLY A 732 6.65 10.88 -30.67
N THR A 733 6.99 11.87 -29.84
CA THR A 733 6.28 12.20 -28.60
C THR A 733 4.79 12.44 -28.85
N LEU A 734 3.94 11.82 -28.04
CA LEU A 734 2.50 12.01 -28.08
C LEU A 734 2.10 13.24 -27.27
N THR A 735 1.14 14.02 -27.76
CA THR A 735 0.45 15.05 -26.96
C THR A 735 -0.82 14.45 -26.38
N ILE A 736 -0.94 14.41 -25.05
CA ILE A 736 -2.20 14.04 -24.38
C ILE A 736 -2.86 15.32 -23.88
N ASN A 737 -4.13 15.49 -24.23
CA ASN A 737 -5.01 16.52 -23.68
C ASN A 737 -6.05 15.82 -22.78
N ASP A 738 -6.15 16.26 -21.53
CA ASP A 738 -7.33 15.93 -20.73
C ASP A 738 -8.54 16.68 -21.32
N THR A 739 -9.44 15.92 -21.94
CA THR A 739 -10.66 16.43 -22.56
C THR A 739 -11.91 16.15 -21.73
N GLY A 740 -11.79 15.52 -20.56
CA GLY A 740 -12.87 15.37 -19.58
C GLY A 740 -12.87 14.05 -18.83
N ILE A 741 -13.90 13.90 -18.00
CA ILE A 741 -14.06 12.71 -17.17
C ILE A 741 -14.01 11.43 -18.00
N SER A 742 -13.33 10.43 -17.46
CA SER A 742 -13.21 9.09 -18.02
C SER A 742 -12.68 9.01 -19.46
N GLN A 743 -11.94 10.02 -19.92
CA GLN A 743 -11.34 10.02 -21.26
C GLN A 743 -10.01 10.80 -21.38
N LEU A 744 -9.22 10.45 -22.39
CA LEU A 744 -8.01 11.19 -22.80
C LEU A 744 -7.99 11.34 -24.33
N THR A 745 -7.68 12.54 -24.82
CA THR A 745 -7.48 12.77 -26.26
C THR A 745 -5.99 12.85 -26.59
N ILE A 746 -5.49 11.89 -27.38
CA ILE A 746 -4.08 11.75 -27.74
C ILE A 746 -3.89 12.14 -29.21
N THR A 747 -2.84 12.89 -29.51
CA THR A 747 -2.47 13.29 -30.87
C THR A 747 -0.96 13.13 -31.12
N TRP A 748 -0.58 12.89 -32.38
CA TRP A 748 0.81 12.67 -32.80
C TRP A 748 1.10 13.23 -34.21
N GLY A 749 2.37 13.23 -34.59
CA GLY A 749 2.83 13.57 -35.94
C GLY A 749 2.77 12.38 -36.90
N VAL A 750 2.66 12.65 -38.20
CA VAL A 750 2.67 11.62 -39.26
C VAL A 750 4.05 10.93 -39.31
N VAL A 751 4.05 9.59 -39.31
CA VAL A 751 5.26 8.76 -39.33
C VAL A 751 5.57 8.29 -40.74
N SER A 752 6.82 8.46 -41.21
CA SER A 752 7.19 8.06 -42.56
C SER A 752 7.16 6.55 -42.73
N GLY A 753 6.49 6.10 -43.79
CA GLY A 753 6.32 4.68 -44.12
C GLY A 753 5.17 3.98 -43.38
N ALA A 754 4.47 4.66 -42.48
CA ALA A 754 3.31 4.13 -41.77
C ALA A 754 2.05 4.14 -42.66
N ASP A 755 1.26 3.08 -42.57
CA ASP A 755 -0.06 2.96 -43.21
C ASP A 755 -1.19 3.00 -42.16
N GLU A 756 -0.93 2.52 -40.93
CA GLU A 756 -1.82 2.56 -39.76
C GLU A 756 -1.02 2.79 -38.46
N TYR A 757 -1.72 3.06 -37.34
CA TYR A 757 -1.18 3.13 -35.98
C TYR A 757 -1.97 2.22 -35.04
N GLU A 758 -1.26 1.40 -34.26
CA GLU A 758 -1.86 0.65 -33.15
C GLU A 758 -1.74 1.48 -31.87
N VAL A 759 -2.87 1.80 -31.23
CA VAL A 759 -2.93 2.66 -30.02
C VAL A 759 -3.07 1.80 -28.77
N TYR A 760 -2.08 1.87 -27.89
CA TYR A 760 -2.05 1.10 -26.64
C TYR A 760 -2.17 2.01 -25.42
N TYR A 761 -2.83 1.52 -24.37
CA TYR A 761 -2.95 2.21 -23.08
C TYR A 761 -2.82 1.23 -21.91
N GLY A 762 -2.61 1.78 -20.71
CA GLY A 762 -2.52 1.03 -19.45
C GLY A 762 -2.08 1.95 -18.31
N THR A 763 -2.13 1.49 -17.06
CA THR A 763 -1.76 2.31 -15.89
C THR A 763 -0.25 2.46 -15.65
N GLY A 764 0.60 1.90 -16.52
CA GLY A 764 1.96 2.43 -16.69
C GLY A 764 2.86 1.77 -17.75
N THR A 765 2.65 0.50 -18.10
CA THR A 765 3.13 -0.05 -19.38
C THR A 765 1.92 -0.23 -20.31
N PRO A 766 1.84 0.47 -21.45
CA PRO A 766 0.74 0.32 -22.41
C PRO A 766 0.68 -1.05 -23.09
N THR A 767 -0.01 -2.00 -22.48
CA THR A 767 -0.19 -3.37 -23.01
C THR A 767 -1.56 -3.61 -23.65
N THR A 768 -2.58 -2.82 -23.28
CA THR A 768 -3.94 -2.97 -23.81
C THR A 768 -4.08 -2.21 -25.13
N LEU A 769 -4.27 -2.92 -26.23
CA LEU A 769 -4.64 -2.32 -27.52
C LEU A 769 -6.06 -1.73 -27.39
N TRP A 770 -6.18 -0.41 -27.52
CA TRP A 770 -7.49 0.27 -27.57
C TRP A 770 -8.13 0.05 -28.95
N ASN A 771 -7.40 0.39 -30.02
CA ASN A 771 -7.83 0.20 -31.40
C ASN A 771 -6.64 0.42 -32.37
N THR A 772 -6.84 0.05 -33.64
CA THR A 772 -5.98 0.46 -34.76
C THR A 772 -6.64 1.61 -35.50
N VAL A 773 -5.88 2.67 -35.82
CA VAL A 773 -6.40 3.90 -36.47
C VAL A 773 -5.47 4.36 -37.60
N SER A 774 -6.04 4.95 -38.65
CA SER A 774 -5.29 5.55 -39.77
C SER A 774 -5.06 7.06 -39.63
N GLY A 775 -5.75 7.72 -38.69
CA GLY A 775 -5.53 9.12 -38.35
C GLY A 775 -4.44 9.31 -37.28
N THR A 776 -4.04 10.56 -37.02
CA THR A 776 -3.02 10.92 -36.02
C THR A 776 -3.60 11.56 -34.75
N ALA A 777 -4.86 11.26 -34.45
CA ALA A 777 -5.60 11.76 -33.30
C ALA A 777 -6.67 10.74 -32.88
N VAL A 778 -6.89 10.58 -31.57
CA VAL A 778 -7.83 9.61 -31.00
C VAL A 778 -8.31 10.07 -29.62
N THR A 779 -9.51 9.66 -29.20
CA THR A 779 -9.99 9.81 -27.82
C THR A 779 -10.24 8.42 -27.23
N ILE A 780 -9.48 8.07 -26.20
CA ILE A 780 -9.72 6.85 -25.40
C ILE A 780 -10.76 7.21 -24.35
N THR A 781 -11.84 6.43 -24.26
CA THR A 781 -12.97 6.59 -23.33
C THR A 781 -13.09 5.37 -22.41
N GLY A 782 -13.87 5.49 -21.34
CA GLY A 782 -14.05 4.41 -20.35
C GLY A 782 -12.88 4.27 -19.38
N LEU A 783 -12.17 5.36 -19.13
CA LEU A 783 -11.07 5.45 -18.16
C LEU A 783 -11.61 5.80 -16.76
N THR A 784 -10.83 5.54 -15.72
CA THR A 784 -11.15 5.95 -14.34
C THR A 784 -10.56 7.34 -14.06
N ASN A 785 -11.32 8.22 -13.41
CA ASN A 785 -10.83 9.55 -13.04
C ASN A 785 -9.76 9.47 -11.94
N GLY A 786 -8.80 10.40 -11.95
CA GLY A 786 -7.68 10.42 -10.98
C GLY A 786 -6.60 9.35 -11.21
N ILE A 787 -6.91 8.27 -11.94
CA ILE A 787 -5.94 7.24 -12.34
C ILE A 787 -5.10 7.74 -13.52
N SER A 788 -3.78 7.68 -13.39
CA SER A 788 -2.88 8.04 -14.49
C SER A 788 -2.78 6.91 -15.51
N TYR A 789 -3.14 7.20 -16.76
CA TYR A 789 -3.00 6.29 -17.88
C TYR A 789 -1.81 6.70 -18.75
N THR A 790 -0.92 5.75 -18.93
CA THR A 790 0.09 5.79 -19.98
C THR A 790 -0.49 5.37 -21.32
N VAL A 791 0.02 5.99 -22.38
CA VAL A 791 -0.32 5.71 -23.77
C VAL A 791 0.97 5.59 -24.58
N GLN A 792 1.04 4.58 -25.45
CA GLN A 792 2.03 4.46 -26.51
C GLN A 792 1.32 4.12 -27.81
N ILE A 793 1.93 4.49 -28.94
CA ILE A 793 1.52 3.99 -30.26
C ILE A 793 2.69 3.29 -30.93
N ARG A 794 2.41 2.39 -31.85
CA ARG A 794 3.41 1.98 -32.86
C ARG A 794 2.81 2.12 -34.26
N ALA A 795 3.65 2.55 -35.19
CA ALA A 795 3.28 2.59 -36.60
C ALA A 795 3.24 1.17 -37.16
N ARG A 796 2.41 0.96 -38.18
CA ARG A 796 2.21 -0.34 -38.86
C ARG A 796 2.22 -0.15 -40.36
N ASN A 797 2.82 -1.10 -41.07
CA ASN A 797 2.77 -1.24 -42.52
C ASN A 797 2.70 -2.72 -42.92
N THR A 798 2.72 -3.03 -44.22
CA THR A 798 2.65 -4.41 -44.71
C THR A 798 3.89 -5.27 -44.45
N THR A 799 5.03 -4.68 -44.09
CA THR A 799 6.26 -5.40 -43.68
C THR A 799 6.27 -5.69 -42.17
N GLY A 800 5.58 -4.89 -41.35
CA GLY A 800 5.50 -5.11 -39.90
C GLY A 800 5.09 -3.88 -39.11
N VAL A 801 5.55 -3.80 -37.86
CA VAL A 801 5.32 -2.67 -36.95
C VAL A 801 6.63 -2.03 -36.54
N SER A 802 6.59 -0.74 -36.18
CA SER A 802 7.73 -0.02 -35.60
C SER A 802 7.96 -0.45 -34.15
N VAL A 803 9.07 0.01 -33.56
CA VAL A 803 9.14 0.18 -32.10
C VAL A 803 8.06 1.16 -31.62
N PHE A 804 7.69 1.08 -30.35
CA PHE A 804 6.72 2.01 -29.76
C PHE A 804 7.26 3.44 -29.68
N SER A 805 6.34 4.40 -29.64
CA SER A 805 6.62 5.79 -29.27
C SER A 805 7.24 5.88 -27.87
N PRO A 806 7.87 7.02 -27.51
CA PRO A 806 7.99 7.39 -26.11
C PRO A 806 6.62 7.30 -25.41
N THR A 807 6.59 6.81 -24.18
CA THR A 807 5.38 6.77 -23.36
C THR A 807 4.97 8.18 -22.98
N ALA A 808 3.71 8.54 -23.23
CA ALA A 808 3.09 9.73 -22.66
C ALA A 808 2.12 9.30 -21.55
N ALA A 809 1.97 10.13 -20.51
CA ALA A 809 1.03 9.90 -19.42
C ALA A 809 0.00 11.03 -19.35
N GLY A 810 -1.24 10.68 -19.03
CA GLY A 810 -2.31 11.62 -18.75
C GLY A 810 -3.26 11.04 -17.69
N THR A 811 -3.82 11.91 -16.86
CA THR A 811 -4.77 11.54 -15.81
C THR A 811 -6.10 12.22 -16.15
N PRO A 812 -7.19 11.48 -16.44
CA PRO A 812 -8.51 12.09 -16.62
C PRO A 812 -8.92 12.76 -15.31
N SER A 813 -9.23 14.06 -15.33
CA SER A 813 -9.59 14.81 -14.14
C SER A 813 -11.09 15.11 -14.07
N ILE A 814 -11.61 15.09 -12.84
CA ILE A 814 -12.91 15.66 -12.52
C ILE A 814 -12.77 17.18 -12.57
N ARG A 815 -13.69 17.83 -13.30
CA ARG A 815 -13.69 19.29 -13.51
C ARG A 815 -15.02 19.92 -13.10
N PRO A 816 -15.05 21.20 -12.72
CA PRO A 816 -16.28 21.90 -12.35
C PRO A 816 -17.28 21.97 -13.52
N GLY A 817 -18.57 21.89 -13.23
CA GLY A 817 -19.64 22.04 -14.21
C GLY A 817 -20.81 21.08 -14.03
N LEU A 818 -21.65 21.00 -15.07
CA LEU A 818 -22.85 20.16 -15.12
C LEU A 818 -22.60 18.89 -15.94
N PHE A 819 -23.14 17.78 -15.43
CA PHE A 819 -23.05 16.43 -15.99
C PHE A 819 -24.43 15.77 -16.02
N ASP A 820 -24.72 15.00 -17.08
CA ASP A 820 -25.88 14.11 -17.20
C ASP A 820 -25.42 12.68 -16.89
N GLY A 821 -25.97 12.05 -15.84
CA GLY A 821 -25.48 10.82 -15.23
C GLY A 821 -24.68 11.03 -13.93
N THR A 822 -24.40 9.92 -13.25
CA THR A 822 -23.45 9.83 -12.11
C THR A 822 -21.99 9.82 -12.60
N ILE A 823 -21.02 9.97 -11.70
CA ILE A 823 -19.58 10.17 -12.03
C ILE A 823 -19.06 9.16 -13.07
N ASP A 824 -19.45 7.89 -12.93
CA ASP A 824 -19.02 6.81 -13.83
C ASP A 824 -19.87 6.75 -15.10
N GLY A 825 -19.32 7.35 -16.17
CA GLY A 825 -19.95 7.37 -17.49
C GLY A 825 -20.81 8.60 -17.80
N ALA A 826 -20.87 9.58 -16.89
CA ALA A 826 -21.57 10.85 -17.12
C ALA A 826 -21.17 11.56 -18.42
N PHE A 827 -22.14 12.19 -19.07
CA PHE A 827 -21.91 13.12 -20.16
C PHE A 827 -21.71 14.54 -19.64
N TYR A 828 -20.51 15.09 -19.79
CA TYR A 828 -20.21 16.48 -19.41
C TYR A 828 -20.91 17.47 -20.35
N ILE A 829 -21.94 18.15 -19.83
CA ILE A 829 -22.73 19.15 -20.55
C ILE A 829 -21.92 20.44 -20.75
N GLY A 830 -21.09 20.83 -19.76
CA GLY A 830 -20.22 22.00 -19.87
C GLY A 830 -19.91 22.67 -18.53
N PRO A 831 -19.04 23.70 -18.52
CA PRO A 831 -18.78 24.50 -17.32
C PRO A 831 -20.03 25.33 -16.97
N HIS A 832 -20.63 25.03 -15.82
CA HIS A 832 -21.83 25.68 -15.30
C HIS A 832 -21.65 25.96 -13.81
N THR A 833 -22.17 27.08 -13.34
CA THR A 833 -22.46 27.30 -11.91
C THR A 833 -23.78 26.62 -11.54
N ILE A 834 -24.15 26.58 -10.26
CA ILE A 834 -25.43 26.01 -9.80
C ILE A 834 -26.62 26.72 -10.48
N ALA A 835 -26.58 28.05 -10.57
CA ALA A 835 -27.63 28.87 -11.21
C ALA A 835 -27.74 28.64 -12.73
N LEU A 836 -26.60 28.46 -13.42
CA LEU A 836 -26.59 28.10 -14.84
C LEU A 836 -27.07 26.66 -15.06
N SER A 837 -26.71 25.74 -14.16
CA SER A 837 -27.10 24.33 -14.22
C SER A 837 -28.62 24.18 -14.11
N ALA A 838 -29.25 24.80 -13.11
CA ALA A 838 -30.69 24.75 -12.97
C ALA A 838 -31.43 25.44 -14.15
N SER A 839 -30.84 26.50 -14.71
CA SER A 839 -31.34 27.15 -15.92
C SER A 839 -31.30 26.20 -17.13
N TYR A 840 -30.20 25.45 -17.31
CA TYR A 840 -30.08 24.41 -18.34
C TYR A 840 -31.11 23.28 -18.14
N LEU A 841 -31.20 22.75 -16.91
CA LEU A 841 -32.10 21.64 -16.58
C LEU A 841 -33.58 22.01 -16.80
N SER A 842 -33.99 23.25 -16.49
CA SER A 842 -35.36 23.74 -16.72
C SER A 842 -35.85 23.56 -18.16
N ALA A 843 -34.94 23.59 -19.14
CA ALA A 843 -35.25 23.37 -20.55
C ALA A 843 -34.91 21.96 -21.05
N ASN A 844 -33.86 21.31 -20.51
CA ASN A 844 -33.25 20.12 -21.13
C ASN A 844 -33.33 18.82 -20.31
N ALA A 845 -33.69 18.87 -19.01
CA ALA A 845 -33.65 17.68 -18.15
C ALA A 845 -34.52 16.53 -18.69
N VAL A 846 -33.98 15.31 -18.69
CA VAL A 846 -34.67 14.10 -19.19
C VAL A 846 -35.34 13.36 -18.02
N ASN A 847 -36.49 12.74 -18.26
CA ASN A 847 -37.20 12.01 -17.21
C ASN A 847 -36.47 10.70 -16.85
N GLY A 848 -36.23 10.47 -15.56
CA GLY A 848 -35.50 9.30 -15.05
C GLY A 848 -33.98 9.41 -15.14
N HIS A 849 -33.44 10.63 -15.32
CA HIS A 849 -32.01 10.90 -15.31
C HIS A 849 -31.58 11.59 -14.00
N ASP A 850 -30.38 11.26 -13.55
CA ASP A 850 -29.70 11.95 -12.46
C ASP A 850 -28.66 12.93 -13.03
N TYR A 851 -28.49 14.08 -12.40
CA TYR A 851 -27.58 15.13 -12.82
C TYR A 851 -26.58 15.46 -11.71
N LEU A 852 -25.31 15.66 -12.06
CA LEU A 852 -24.28 16.05 -11.10
C LEU A 852 -23.77 17.47 -11.40
N ILE A 853 -23.68 18.30 -10.36
CA ILE A 853 -23.12 19.65 -10.40
C ILE A 853 -21.87 19.66 -9.52
N ILE A 854 -20.72 19.86 -10.15
CA ILE A 854 -19.41 19.87 -9.49
C ILE A 854 -18.94 21.30 -9.32
N ILE A 855 -18.71 21.70 -8.07
CA ILE A 855 -18.46 23.08 -7.65
C ILE A 855 -16.96 23.28 -7.42
N GLY A 856 -16.32 24.07 -8.29
CA GLY A 856 -14.87 24.29 -8.26
C GLY A 856 -14.41 25.35 -7.27
N GLU A 857 -15.22 26.38 -7.08
CA GLU A 857 -14.95 27.59 -6.31
C GLU A 857 -16.20 27.94 -5.49
N ASP A 858 -16.06 28.77 -4.44
CA ASP A 858 -17.19 29.23 -3.63
C ASP A 858 -18.23 29.99 -4.48
N GLU A 859 -19.51 29.61 -4.37
CA GLU A 859 -20.61 30.22 -5.13
C GLU A 859 -21.44 31.21 -4.29
N SER A 860 -22.02 32.20 -4.97
CA SER A 860 -22.99 33.12 -4.39
C SER A 860 -24.34 32.97 -5.08
N LEU A 861 -25.30 32.35 -4.39
CA LEU A 861 -26.53 31.85 -4.98
C LEU A 861 -27.75 32.69 -4.55
N ALA A 862 -28.61 33.02 -5.52
CA ALA A 862 -29.93 33.60 -5.27
C ALA A 862 -30.96 32.47 -5.08
N PRO A 863 -32.07 32.70 -4.34
CA PRO A 863 -33.12 31.71 -4.11
C PRO A 863 -33.56 30.97 -5.38
N LEU A 864 -33.47 29.64 -5.34
CA LEU A 864 -33.70 28.78 -6.49
C LEU A 864 -34.82 27.76 -6.21
N THR A 865 -35.72 27.58 -7.17
CA THR A 865 -36.78 26.56 -7.10
C THR A 865 -36.48 25.45 -8.11
N LEU A 866 -36.45 24.21 -7.62
CA LEU A 866 -36.26 23.00 -8.40
C LEU A 866 -37.61 22.26 -8.44
N SER A 867 -38.28 22.26 -9.59
CA SER A 867 -39.61 21.66 -9.77
C SER A 867 -39.81 21.25 -11.22
N TYR A 868 -40.18 19.99 -11.46
CA TYR A 868 -40.36 19.41 -12.78
C TYR A 868 -41.59 18.47 -12.76
N PRO A 869 -42.83 19.00 -12.71
CA PRO A 869 -44.05 18.23 -12.44
C PRO A 869 -44.28 16.98 -13.29
N ASP A 870 -43.85 17.00 -14.56
CA ASP A 870 -44.01 15.89 -15.52
C ASP A 870 -42.79 14.95 -15.59
N LYS A 871 -41.84 15.05 -14.64
CA LYS A 871 -40.58 14.29 -14.63
C LYS A 871 -40.21 13.84 -13.22
N THR A 872 -39.25 12.92 -13.13
CA THR A 872 -38.50 12.59 -11.92
C THR A 872 -37.00 12.66 -12.26
N ILE A 873 -36.23 13.48 -11.54
CA ILE A 873 -34.78 13.62 -11.73
C ILE A 873 -34.04 13.71 -10.38
N GLY A 874 -32.85 13.12 -10.32
CA GLY A 874 -31.86 13.43 -9.27
C GLY A 874 -31.02 14.65 -9.64
N ILE A 875 -30.60 15.44 -8.65
CA ILE A 875 -29.61 16.50 -8.77
C ILE A 875 -28.65 16.37 -7.59
N ALA A 876 -27.40 15.98 -7.82
CA ALA A 876 -26.35 15.93 -6.81
C ALA A 876 -25.46 17.19 -6.87
N LEU A 877 -25.12 17.73 -5.70
CA LEU A 877 -24.14 18.81 -5.54
C LEU A 877 -22.88 18.24 -4.88
N MET A 878 -21.69 18.52 -5.42
CA MET A 878 -20.40 18.08 -4.89
C MET A 878 -19.34 19.18 -4.95
N GLY A 879 -18.58 19.39 -3.86
CA GLY A 879 -17.40 20.26 -3.85
C GLY A 879 -16.17 19.57 -4.46
N LEU A 880 -15.39 20.28 -5.29
CA LEU A 880 -14.18 19.74 -5.91
C LEU A 880 -12.92 20.09 -5.11
N GLY A 881 -12.35 19.08 -4.45
CA GLY A 881 -11.16 19.23 -3.60
C GLY A 881 -11.54 19.52 -2.15
N ASP A 882 -11.01 20.62 -1.62
CA ASP A 882 -11.36 21.11 -0.27
C ASP A 882 -12.84 21.57 -0.20
N GLU A 883 -13.28 21.88 1.02
CA GLU A 883 -14.62 22.40 1.29
C GLU A 883 -14.97 23.63 0.41
N ARG A 884 -16.21 23.70 -0.06
CA ARG A 884 -16.74 24.81 -0.87
C ARG A 884 -18.00 25.39 -0.23
N THR A 885 -18.06 26.71 -0.16
CA THR A 885 -19.18 27.45 0.43
C THR A 885 -20.12 27.97 -0.66
N ILE A 886 -21.41 27.67 -0.53
CA ILE A 886 -22.48 28.27 -1.31
C ILE A 886 -23.19 29.28 -0.41
N SER A 887 -23.08 30.58 -0.72
CA SER A 887 -23.60 31.67 0.13
C SER A 887 -24.89 32.29 -0.43
N LEU A 888 -25.96 32.31 0.38
CA LEU A 888 -27.26 32.90 0.00
C LEU A 888 -27.22 34.44 -0.10
N ASN A 889 -27.40 34.99 -1.31
CA ASN A 889 -27.21 36.42 -1.58
C ASN A 889 -28.48 37.28 -1.63
N ALA A 890 -29.68 36.70 -1.73
CA ALA A 890 -30.97 37.40 -1.62
C ALA A 890 -31.86 36.76 -0.53
N ASN A 891 -33.09 37.26 -0.35
CA ASN A 891 -34.02 36.74 0.66
C ASN A 891 -34.95 35.68 0.04
N GLY A 892 -34.97 34.49 0.64
CA GLY A 892 -35.70 33.31 0.20
C GLY A 892 -34.95 32.02 0.60
N SER A 893 -35.47 30.85 0.24
CA SER A 893 -34.74 29.58 0.39
C SER A 893 -33.70 29.47 -0.71
N MET A 894 -32.46 29.12 -0.35
CA MET A 894 -31.38 28.83 -1.31
C MET A 894 -31.82 27.76 -2.31
N PHE A 895 -32.43 26.68 -1.79
CA PHE A 895 -33.12 25.67 -2.59
C PHE A 895 -34.55 25.47 -2.06
N THR A 896 -35.53 25.55 -2.97
CA THR A 896 -36.88 25.01 -2.79
C THR A 896 -36.99 23.76 -3.66
N VAL A 897 -36.96 22.58 -3.04
CA VAL A 897 -37.01 21.27 -3.69
C VAL A 897 -38.46 20.81 -3.73
N SER A 898 -38.97 20.60 -4.94
CA SER A 898 -40.40 20.39 -5.19
C SER A 898 -40.65 19.20 -6.11
N GLN A 899 -41.89 19.04 -6.57
CA GLN A 899 -42.36 17.91 -7.36
C GLN A 899 -41.39 17.51 -8.47
N GLY A 900 -41.04 16.22 -8.53
CA GLY A 900 -40.18 15.64 -9.55
C GLY A 900 -38.66 15.74 -9.30
N VAL A 901 -38.23 16.17 -8.10
CA VAL A 901 -36.81 16.34 -7.77
C VAL A 901 -36.41 15.57 -6.52
N THR A 902 -35.30 14.83 -6.62
CA THR A 902 -34.43 14.50 -5.49
C THR A 902 -33.19 15.38 -5.55
N LEU A 903 -32.96 16.23 -4.55
CA LEU A 903 -31.72 17.02 -4.42
C LEU A 903 -30.81 16.31 -3.40
N THR A 904 -29.55 16.07 -3.77
CA THR A 904 -28.57 15.40 -2.91
C THR A 904 -27.41 16.33 -2.60
N LEU A 905 -27.11 16.52 -1.31
CA LEU A 905 -25.93 17.24 -0.83
C LEU A 905 -24.85 16.22 -0.42
N LYS A 906 -23.74 16.18 -1.19
CA LYS A 906 -22.53 15.40 -0.86
C LYS A 906 -21.67 16.15 0.16
N ASP A 907 -20.60 15.49 0.60
CA ASP A 907 -19.54 16.07 1.43
C ASP A 907 -18.83 17.29 0.82
N ASN A 908 -18.00 17.93 1.66
CA ASN A 908 -17.19 19.11 1.34
C ASN A 908 -18.01 20.32 0.83
N LEU A 909 -19.26 20.46 1.29
CA LEU A 909 -20.14 21.58 0.97
C LEU A 909 -20.73 22.27 2.20
N VAL A 910 -20.65 23.60 2.24
CA VAL A 910 -21.31 24.46 3.23
C VAL A 910 -22.38 25.30 2.55
N LEU A 911 -23.65 25.01 2.85
CA LEU A 911 -24.78 25.85 2.50
C LEU A 911 -24.89 26.96 3.56
N ALA A 912 -24.26 28.11 3.26
CA ALA A 912 -24.23 29.28 4.13
C ALA A 912 -25.47 30.16 3.90
N GLY A 913 -26.28 30.29 4.95
CA GLY A 913 -27.40 31.20 5.03
C GLY A 913 -26.98 32.65 5.27
N ARG A 914 -27.95 33.48 5.66
CA ARG A 914 -27.74 34.90 5.88
C ARG A 914 -28.42 35.43 7.13
N THR A 915 -27.94 36.57 7.62
CA THR A 915 -28.70 37.41 8.55
C THR A 915 -29.90 38.05 7.83
N ALA A 916 -31.02 38.13 8.55
CA ALA A 916 -32.29 38.70 8.08
C ALA A 916 -32.85 38.11 6.76
N ASN A 917 -32.78 36.79 6.61
CA ASN A 917 -33.56 36.07 5.59
C ASN A 917 -35.07 36.12 5.92
N ASN A 918 -35.94 35.78 4.97
CA ASN A 918 -37.39 35.66 5.17
C ASN A 918 -37.94 34.23 4.96
N ALA A 919 -37.04 33.24 4.83
CA ALA A 919 -37.35 31.83 4.66
C ALA A 919 -36.36 30.93 5.42
N SER A 920 -36.69 29.65 5.51
CA SER A 920 -35.76 28.53 5.72
C SER A 920 -34.62 28.55 4.67
N LEU A 921 -33.43 28.02 4.97
CA LEU A 921 -32.38 27.95 3.96
C LEU A 921 -32.69 26.92 2.88
N ILE A 922 -33.17 25.74 3.28
CA ILE A 922 -33.71 24.71 2.41
C ILE A 922 -35.20 24.58 2.68
N ARG A 923 -36.00 24.48 1.61
CA ARG A 923 -37.43 24.17 1.71
C ARG A 923 -37.77 22.96 0.83
N ILE A 924 -38.59 22.05 1.34
CA ILE A 924 -38.96 20.81 0.64
C ILE A 924 -40.48 20.71 0.64
N ASN A 925 -41.10 20.59 -0.53
CA ASN A 925 -42.56 20.58 -0.68
C ASN A 925 -43.03 19.67 -1.82
N ASP A 926 -44.32 19.37 -1.82
CA ASP A 926 -45.08 18.83 -2.95
C ASP A 926 -44.44 17.58 -3.59
N SER A 927 -44.09 16.61 -2.75
CA SER A 927 -43.39 15.35 -3.06
C SER A 927 -41.94 15.47 -3.59
N GLY A 928 -41.31 16.63 -3.48
CA GLY A 928 -39.84 16.74 -3.60
C GLY A 928 -39.12 16.04 -2.45
N SER A 929 -37.91 15.56 -2.71
CA SER A 929 -37.04 14.90 -1.72
C SER A 929 -35.68 15.60 -1.61
N PHE A 930 -35.14 15.67 -0.41
CA PHE A 930 -33.77 16.13 -0.15
C PHE A 930 -33.00 15.04 0.61
N THR A 931 -31.79 14.73 0.16
CA THR A 931 -30.85 13.83 0.84
C THR A 931 -29.60 14.61 1.23
N MET A 932 -29.18 14.46 2.48
CA MET A 932 -27.95 15.03 3.01
C MET A 932 -27.03 13.88 3.44
N GLU A 933 -26.17 13.47 2.52
CA GLU A 933 -25.11 12.48 2.78
C GLU A 933 -24.04 13.09 3.69
N GLY A 934 -23.75 14.38 3.48
CA GLY A 934 -22.71 15.10 4.22
C GLY A 934 -22.87 16.62 4.16
N GLY A 935 -21.75 17.31 4.40
CA GLY A 935 -21.70 18.78 4.37
C GLY A 935 -22.39 19.48 5.55
N THR A 936 -22.64 20.78 5.40
CA THR A 936 -23.17 21.66 6.46
C THR A 936 -24.26 22.61 5.96
N ILE A 937 -25.33 22.80 6.75
CA ILE A 937 -26.39 23.81 6.56
C ILE A 937 -26.34 24.77 7.75
N SER A 938 -25.89 26.02 7.54
CA SER A 938 -25.60 26.91 8.68
C SER A 938 -25.89 28.40 8.50
N GLY A 939 -25.98 29.09 9.64
CA GLY A 939 -25.98 30.56 9.73
C GLY A 939 -27.22 31.29 9.23
N ASN A 940 -28.29 30.59 8.81
CA ASN A 940 -29.50 31.26 8.33
C ASN A 940 -30.34 31.83 9.49
N THR A 941 -30.67 33.11 9.43
CA THR A 941 -31.53 33.80 10.41
C THR A 941 -32.82 34.26 9.74
N SER A 942 -33.90 33.52 9.97
CA SER A 942 -35.27 33.88 9.56
C SER A 942 -35.78 35.08 10.40
N SER A 943 -36.18 36.16 9.74
CA SER A 943 -36.61 37.42 10.34
C SER A 943 -38.13 37.67 10.32
N SER A 944 -38.91 36.82 9.65
CA SER A 944 -40.34 37.05 9.45
C SER A 944 -41.14 35.76 9.23
N TYR A 945 -41.84 35.28 10.27
CA TYR A 945 -42.89 34.24 10.21
C TYR A 945 -42.55 32.92 9.48
N SER A 946 -41.28 32.65 9.16
CA SER A 946 -40.86 31.42 8.50
C SER A 946 -40.17 30.50 9.50
N SER A 947 -40.71 29.29 9.59
CA SER A 947 -40.27 28.19 10.46
C SER A 947 -39.24 27.32 9.73
N GLY A 948 -38.42 26.57 10.47
CA GLY A 948 -37.34 25.74 9.91
C GLY A 948 -36.14 26.57 9.48
N GLY A 949 -35.47 27.23 10.42
CA GLY A 949 -34.39 28.20 10.14
C GLY A 949 -33.32 27.64 9.18
N GLY A 950 -32.86 26.41 9.40
CA GLY A 950 -32.06 25.66 8.44
C GLY A 950 -32.93 25.02 7.35
N VAL A 951 -33.75 24.04 7.73
CA VAL A 951 -34.54 23.21 6.80
C VAL A 951 -36.03 23.28 7.15
N TYR A 952 -36.89 23.45 6.14
CA TYR A 952 -38.34 23.31 6.27
C TYR A 952 -38.88 22.23 5.31
N VAL A 953 -39.24 21.07 5.87
CA VAL A 953 -40.03 20.03 5.19
C VAL A 953 -41.51 20.38 5.35
N SER A 954 -42.25 20.56 4.25
CA SER A 954 -43.71 20.58 4.28
C SER A 954 -44.27 19.27 3.72
N SER A 955 -44.60 19.20 2.44
CA SER A 955 -45.31 18.09 1.80
C SER A 955 -44.37 17.12 1.06
N GLY A 956 -43.16 16.91 1.59
CA GLY A 956 -42.11 16.08 0.97
C GLY A 956 -41.25 15.34 2.00
N SER A 957 -40.09 14.84 1.56
CA SER A 957 -39.18 14.00 2.36
C SER A 957 -37.79 14.61 2.54
N PHE A 958 -37.22 14.42 3.73
CA PHE A 958 -35.81 14.68 4.02
C PHE A 958 -35.14 13.40 4.56
N THR A 959 -33.97 13.06 4.06
CA THR A 959 -33.07 12.04 4.65
C THR A 959 -31.75 12.71 5.02
N MET A 960 -31.25 12.47 6.24
CA MET A 960 -29.94 12.92 6.72
C MET A 960 -29.12 11.71 7.15
N GLU A 961 -28.26 11.25 6.25
CA GLU A 961 -27.33 10.14 6.46
C GLU A 961 -26.10 10.64 7.24
N GLY A 962 -25.69 11.89 7.00
CA GLY A 962 -24.55 12.53 7.66
C GLY A 962 -24.63 14.07 7.69
N GLY A 963 -23.47 14.70 7.88
CA GLY A 963 -23.33 16.16 7.88
C GLY A 963 -23.88 16.88 9.13
N THR A 964 -24.04 18.20 9.04
CA THR A 964 -24.40 19.08 10.17
C THR A 964 -25.42 20.17 9.82
N ILE A 965 -26.43 20.38 10.66
CA ILE A 965 -27.35 21.53 10.61
C ILE A 965 -27.13 22.39 11.86
N SER A 966 -26.48 23.55 11.72
CA SER A 966 -26.00 24.31 12.89
C SER A 966 -26.07 25.84 12.83
N GLY A 967 -26.26 26.46 13.99
CA GLY A 967 -26.28 27.92 14.15
C GLY A 967 -27.42 28.63 13.42
N ASN A 968 -28.44 27.91 12.96
CA ASN A 968 -29.61 28.50 12.30
C ASN A 968 -30.60 29.05 13.34
N THR A 969 -31.34 30.09 12.97
CA THR A 969 -32.21 30.84 13.88
C THR A 969 -33.60 31.11 13.30
N SER A 970 -34.65 30.73 14.04
CA SER A 970 -36.02 31.19 13.81
C SER A 970 -36.34 32.40 14.71
N SER A 971 -37.13 33.37 14.22
CA SER A 971 -37.51 34.54 15.01
C SER A 971 -38.95 34.99 14.75
N SER A 972 -39.50 35.70 15.74
CA SER A 972 -40.84 36.32 15.70
C SER A 972 -41.97 35.31 15.39
N TYR A 973 -42.35 34.53 16.40
CA TYR A 973 -43.45 33.55 16.35
C TYR A 973 -43.27 32.40 15.34
N SER A 974 -42.03 32.08 14.94
CA SER A 974 -41.72 30.89 14.15
C SER A 974 -40.82 29.90 14.88
N SER A 975 -40.98 28.62 14.56
CA SER A 975 -40.49 27.46 15.31
C SER A 975 -39.65 26.55 14.41
N GLY A 976 -38.92 25.58 14.96
CA GLY A 976 -37.90 24.84 14.21
C GLY A 976 -36.70 25.72 13.93
N GLY A 977 -35.77 25.85 14.87
CA GLY A 977 -34.55 26.66 14.66
C GLY A 977 -33.62 26.01 13.64
N GLY A 978 -33.34 24.71 13.81
CA GLY A 978 -32.64 23.88 12.84
C GLY A 978 -33.59 23.37 11.76
N VAL A 979 -34.53 22.49 12.14
CA VAL A 979 -35.45 21.79 11.23
C VAL A 979 -36.92 21.96 11.65
N TYR A 980 -37.81 22.15 10.67
CA TYR A 980 -39.25 22.08 10.84
C TYR A 980 -39.86 21.07 9.86
N VAL A 981 -40.76 20.21 10.34
CA VAL A 981 -41.49 19.20 9.56
C VAL A 981 -42.99 19.45 9.70
N SER A 982 -43.68 19.76 8.61
CA SER A 982 -45.11 20.12 8.58
C SER A 982 -45.89 19.26 7.58
N SER A 983 -46.43 18.13 8.03
CA SER A 983 -47.12 17.11 7.21
C SER A 983 -46.23 16.34 6.20
N GLY A 984 -44.92 16.28 6.47
CA GLY A 984 -43.93 15.52 5.69
C GLY A 984 -43.17 14.53 6.54
N SER A 985 -42.08 13.98 6.00
CA SER A 985 -41.21 13.02 6.70
C SER A 985 -39.76 13.51 6.77
N PHE A 986 -39.09 13.21 7.89
CA PHE A 986 -37.65 13.35 8.03
C PHE A 986 -37.06 12.08 8.68
N THR A 987 -36.16 11.38 7.98
CA THR A 987 -35.33 10.30 8.54
C THR A 987 -33.93 10.84 8.83
N MET A 988 -33.44 10.66 10.05
CA MET A 988 -32.09 11.00 10.49
C MET A 988 -31.36 9.71 10.89
N GLU A 989 -30.54 9.22 9.97
CA GLU A 989 -29.72 8.01 10.14
C GLU A 989 -28.40 8.35 10.84
N GLY A 990 -27.87 9.56 10.59
CA GLY A 990 -26.65 10.07 11.20
C GLY A 990 -26.58 11.59 11.28
N GLY A 991 -25.36 12.12 11.35
CA GLY A 991 -25.09 13.56 11.39
C GLY A 991 -25.47 14.25 12.72
N THR A 992 -25.53 15.59 12.70
CA THR A 992 -25.76 16.42 13.90
C THR A 992 -26.64 17.65 13.65
N ILE A 993 -27.60 17.90 14.53
CA ILE A 993 -28.43 19.13 14.56
C ILE A 993 -28.09 19.91 15.83
N SER A 994 -27.26 20.97 15.73
CA SER A 994 -26.69 21.59 16.93
C SER A 994 -26.59 23.13 16.96
N GLY A 995 -26.71 23.69 18.16
CA GLY A 995 -26.58 25.14 18.40
C GLY A 995 -27.63 26.01 17.70
N ASN A 996 -28.72 25.42 17.19
CA ASN A 996 -29.80 26.16 16.54
C ASN A 996 -30.72 26.81 17.59
N THR A 997 -31.34 27.93 17.23
CA THR A 997 -32.06 28.82 18.17
C THR A 997 -33.46 29.16 17.69
N SER A 998 -34.46 29.07 18.56
CA SER A 998 -35.73 29.78 18.38
C SER A 998 -35.81 30.99 19.31
N SER A 999 -35.93 32.19 18.74
CA SER A 999 -35.88 33.43 19.53
C SER A 999 -37.18 33.66 20.32
N TYR A 1000 -38.32 33.33 19.71
CA TYR A 1000 -39.67 33.57 20.24
C TYR A 1000 -40.66 32.43 19.94
N GLY A 1001 -40.17 31.29 19.43
CA GLY A 1001 -40.95 30.09 19.13
C GLY A 1001 -40.30 28.85 19.72
N ASP A 1002 -40.58 27.69 19.14
CA ASP A 1002 -40.46 26.38 19.79
C ASP A 1002 -39.66 25.38 18.94
N GLY A 1003 -39.26 24.24 19.52
CA GLY A 1003 -38.52 23.19 18.82
C GLY A 1003 -37.19 23.69 18.24
N SER A 1004 -36.28 24.16 19.08
CA SER A 1004 -35.09 24.89 18.60
C SER A 1004 -34.16 24.05 17.73
N GLY A 1005 -33.96 22.78 18.06
CA GLY A 1005 -33.32 21.82 17.16
C GLY A 1005 -34.29 21.40 16.05
N VAL A 1006 -35.34 20.68 16.46
CA VAL A 1006 -36.36 20.08 15.59
C VAL A 1006 -37.77 20.45 16.08
N TYR A 1007 -38.65 20.78 15.15
CA TYR A 1007 -40.10 20.86 15.38
C TYR A 1007 -40.87 19.97 14.40
N VAL A 1008 -41.74 19.10 14.90
CA VAL A 1008 -42.61 18.21 14.11
C VAL A 1008 -44.08 18.57 14.36
N PHE A 1009 -44.77 19.03 13.32
CA PHE A 1009 -46.17 19.46 13.34
C PHE A 1009 -46.96 18.67 12.30
N SER A 1010 -47.91 17.82 12.72
CA SER A 1010 -48.68 16.95 11.81
C SER A 1010 -47.87 16.02 10.87
N GLY A 1011 -46.54 15.92 11.03
CA GLY A 1011 -45.64 15.10 10.20
C GLY A 1011 -44.99 13.95 10.97
N SER A 1012 -43.96 13.33 10.38
CA SER A 1012 -43.17 12.26 10.98
C SER A 1012 -41.67 12.57 11.02
N PHE A 1013 -41.02 12.11 12.08
CA PHE A 1013 -39.56 12.09 12.23
C PHE A 1013 -39.13 10.69 12.70
N THR A 1014 -38.10 10.12 12.07
CA THR A 1014 -37.41 8.91 12.54
C THR A 1014 -35.96 9.23 12.82
N MET A 1015 -35.47 8.93 14.03
CA MET A 1015 -34.08 9.09 14.46
C MET A 1015 -33.47 7.71 14.67
N GLU A 1016 -32.76 7.19 13.67
CA GLU A 1016 -32.06 5.90 13.75
C GLU A 1016 -30.67 6.09 14.37
N GLY A 1017 -30.07 7.27 14.18
CA GLY A 1017 -28.78 7.64 14.77
C GLY A 1017 -28.57 9.14 14.90
N GLY A 1018 -27.30 9.57 14.92
CA GLY A 1018 -26.91 10.97 15.00
C GLY A 1018 -27.15 11.65 16.36
N THR A 1019 -27.11 12.98 16.39
CA THR A 1019 -27.22 13.78 17.62
C THR A 1019 -27.98 15.10 17.44
N ILE A 1020 -28.87 15.43 18.38
CA ILE A 1020 -29.57 16.71 18.49
C ILE A 1020 -29.09 17.42 19.77
N SER A 1021 -28.20 18.41 19.67
CA SER A 1021 -27.51 18.94 20.85
C SER A 1021 -27.27 20.44 20.95
N GLY A 1022 -27.30 20.97 22.18
CA GLY A 1022 -27.02 22.39 22.46
C GLY A 1022 -27.99 23.39 21.82
N ASN A 1023 -29.14 22.95 21.31
CA ASN A 1023 -30.15 23.82 20.71
C ASN A 1023 -30.94 24.55 21.81
N LYS A 1024 -31.35 25.80 21.54
CA LYS A 1024 -31.81 26.71 22.60
C LYS A 1024 -33.03 27.56 22.23
N SER A 1025 -34.10 27.36 22.99
CA SER A 1025 -35.29 28.22 22.94
C SER A 1025 -35.10 29.41 23.89
N SER A 1026 -35.26 30.64 23.39
CA SER A 1026 -34.89 31.86 24.12
C SER A 1026 -36.05 32.62 24.79
N SER A 1027 -37.30 32.19 24.54
CA SER A 1027 -38.51 32.72 25.20
C SER A 1027 -38.76 32.02 26.54
N SER A 1028 -39.26 32.76 27.54
CA SER A 1028 -39.68 32.22 28.86
C SER A 1028 -40.97 31.37 28.83
N SER A 1029 -41.55 31.20 27.65
CA SER A 1029 -42.78 30.42 27.42
C SER A 1029 -42.60 29.43 26.26
N SER A 1030 -41.37 28.95 26.03
CA SER A 1030 -41.02 28.10 24.89
C SER A 1030 -41.06 26.60 25.18
N TYR A 1031 -41.34 25.82 24.16
CA TYR A 1031 -41.50 24.36 24.21
C TYR A 1031 -40.40 23.65 23.39
N GLY A 1032 -39.82 22.58 23.92
CA GLY A 1032 -38.90 21.68 23.20
C GLY A 1032 -37.57 22.32 22.80
N GLY A 1033 -36.52 22.14 23.61
CA GLY A 1033 -35.19 22.68 23.29
C GLY A 1033 -34.54 21.90 22.16
N GLY A 1034 -34.45 20.57 22.31
CA GLY A 1034 -34.01 19.66 21.26
C GLY A 1034 -35.13 19.38 20.26
N VAL A 1035 -36.24 18.84 20.75
CA VAL A 1035 -37.38 18.39 19.94
C VAL A 1035 -38.71 18.92 20.50
N TYR A 1036 -39.57 19.44 19.62
CA TYR A 1036 -40.99 19.66 19.90
C TYR A 1036 -41.86 18.82 18.93
N VAL A 1037 -42.88 18.13 19.44
CA VAL A 1037 -43.87 17.38 18.64
C VAL A 1037 -45.29 17.88 18.95
N ASP A 1038 -46.02 18.34 17.94
CA ASP A 1038 -47.35 18.97 18.07
C ASP A 1038 -48.34 18.44 17.02
N SER A 1039 -49.62 18.59 17.33
CA SER A 1039 -50.76 18.53 16.41
C SER A 1039 -50.78 17.24 15.59
N SER A 1040 -50.85 16.12 16.30
CA SER A 1040 -50.80 14.76 15.75
C SER A 1040 -49.52 14.41 14.96
N GLY A 1041 -48.43 15.17 15.15
CA GLY A 1041 -47.10 14.77 14.70
C GLY A 1041 -46.58 13.52 15.42
N SER A 1042 -45.55 12.90 14.85
CA SER A 1042 -44.93 11.68 15.38
C SER A 1042 -43.41 11.77 15.34
N PHE A 1043 -42.74 11.29 16.39
CA PHE A 1043 -41.28 11.14 16.45
C PHE A 1043 -40.95 9.72 16.93
N THR A 1044 -40.12 8.99 16.20
CA THR A 1044 -39.62 7.68 16.59
C THR A 1044 -38.10 7.77 16.77
N MET A 1045 -37.59 7.38 17.94
CA MET A 1045 -36.17 7.35 18.26
C MET A 1045 -35.74 5.88 18.39
N GLU A 1046 -35.09 5.37 17.35
CA GLU A 1046 -34.54 4.00 17.31
C GLU A 1046 -33.09 3.98 17.80
N GLY A 1047 -32.39 5.12 17.75
CA GLY A 1047 -31.06 5.30 18.32
C GLY A 1047 -30.67 6.78 18.52
N GLY A 1048 -29.36 7.04 18.58
CA GLY A 1048 -28.83 8.41 18.69
C GLY A 1048 -28.93 9.08 20.07
N THR A 1049 -28.82 10.40 20.12
CA THR A 1049 -28.84 11.16 21.39
C THR A 1049 -29.41 12.58 21.26
N ILE A 1050 -30.22 12.98 22.24
CA ILE A 1050 -30.77 14.34 22.40
C ILE A 1050 -30.18 14.95 23.69
N SER A 1051 -29.18 15.84 23.57
CA SER A 1051 -28.39 16.26 24.74
C SER A 1051 -28.00 17.74 24.87
N GLY A 1052 -27.94 18.23 26.11
CA GLY A 1052 -27.51 19.60 26.41
C GLY A 1052 -28.41 20.72 25.86
N ASN A 1053 -29.62 20.38 25.39
CA ASN A 1053 -30.57 21.35 24.85
C ASN A 1053 -31.28 22.13 25.97
N THR A 1054 -31.80 23.33 25.68
CA THR A 1054 -32.39 24.24 26.67
C THR A 1054 -33.71 24.85 26.20
N SER A 1055 -34.74 24.83 27.06
CA SER A 1055 -36.05 25.46 26.81
C SER A 1055 -36.76 25.87 28.11
N SER A 1056 -37.97 26.43 28.05
CA SER A 1056 -38.79 26.63 29.26
C SER A 1056 -39.49 25.36 29.70
N TYR A 1057 -40.07 24.62 28.74
CA TYR A 1057 -40.72 23.33 28.99
C TYR A 1057 -40.16 22.27 28.04
N GLY A 1058 -39.79 21.10 28.55
CA GLY A 1058 -39.15 20.06 27.74
C GLY A 1058 -37.78 20.51 27.25
N GLY A 1059 -36.78 20.50 28.14
CA GLY A 1059 -35.41 20.93 27.80
C GLY A 1059 -34.85 20.10 26.64
N GLY A 1060 -35.00 18.78 26.71
CA GLY A 1060 -34.75 17.86 25.59
C GLY A 1060 -35.95 17.79 24.65
N VAL A 1061 -37.07 17.24 25.13
CA VAL A 1061 -38.26 16.88 24.34
C VAL A 1061 -39.55 17.45 24.94
N TYR A 1062 -40.44 17.99 24.11
CA TYR A 1062 -41.82 18.35 24.47
C TYR A 1062 -42.83 17.72 23.49
N VAL A 1063 -43.93 17.16 24.01
CA VAL A 1063 -44.95 16.42 23.22
C VAL A 1063 -46.36 16.91 23.57
N TYR A 1064 -47.20 17.28 22.59
CA TYR A 1064 -48.48 17.97 22.81
C TYR A 1064 -49.53 17.77 21.69
N SER A 1065 -50.82 17.95 22.00
CA SER A 1065 -51.92 17.99 21.03
C SER A 1065 -52.03 16.71 20.18
N SER A 1066 -52.26 15.57 20.86
CA SER A 1066 -52.45 14.25 20.24
C SER A 1066 -51.22 13.72 19.46
N SER A 1067 -50.04 14.30 19.66
CA SER A 1067 -48.79 13.81 19.10
C SER A 1067 -48.18 12.66 19.90
N SER A 1068 -47.23 11.96 19.27
CA SER A 1068 -46.50 10.84 19.85
C SER A 1068 -44.99 10.99 19.77
N PHE A 1069 -44.29 10.52 20.80
CA PHE A 1069 -42.86 10.25 20.79
C PHE A 1069 -42.63 8.81 21.26
N THR A 1070 -41.98 7.98 20.45
CA THR A 1070 -41.61 6.60 20.82
C THR A 1070 -40.10 6.49 20.89
N MET A 1071 -39.56 6.07 22.04
CA MET A 1071 -38.14 5.86 22.29
C MET A 1071 -37.86 4.37 22.46
N LYS A 1072 -37.19 3.77 21.48
CA LYS A 1072 -36.75 2.36 21.52
C LYS A 1072 -35.40 2.23 22.22
N GLU A 1073 -34.41 3.00 21.76
CA GLU A 1073 -33.08 3.06 22.38
C GLU A 1073 -32.55 4.51 22.42
N GLY A 1074 -31.24 4.69 22.55
CA GLY A 1074 -30.58 6.00 22.61
C GLY A 1074 -30.63 6.71 23.97
N SER A 1075 -30.30 8.01 23.99
CA SER A 1075 -30.30 8.80 25.23
C SER A 1075 -30.95 10.19 25.09
N ILE A 1076 -31.66 10.62 26.14
CA ILE A 1076 -32.10 12.01 26.35
C ILE A 1076 -31.37 12.51 27.60
N SER A 1077 -30.27 13.24 27.42
CA SER A 1077 -29.29 13.44 28.49
C SER A 1077 -28.76 14.88 28.69
N GLY A 1078 -28.60 15.30 29.95
CA GLY A 1078 -28.02 16.60 30.30
C GLY A 1078 -28.81 17.84 29.82
N ASN A 1079 -30.06 17.69 29.40
CA ASN A 1079 -30.90 18.80 28.93
C ASN A 1079 -31.46 19.62 30.11
N THR A 1080 -31.81 20.88 29.87
CA THR A 1080 -32.22 21.84 30.92
C THR A 1080 -33.55 22.53 30.62
N SER A 1081 -34.48 22.54 31.57
CA SER A 1081 -35.73 23.34 31.51
C SER A 1081 -35.79 24.41 32.59
N SER A 1082 -36.10 25.66 32.22
CA SER A 1082 -36.30 26.74 33.20
C SER A 1082 -37.64 26.70 33.93
N SER A 1083 -38.57 25.85 33.50
CA SER A 1083 -39.84 25.58 34.21
C SER A 1083 -40.01 24.08 34.47
N TYR A 1084 -40.45 23.28 33.50
CA TYR A 1084 -40.88 21.89 33.74
C TYR A 1084 -40.33 20.90 32.69
N GLY A 1085 -39.99 19.69 33.13
CA GLY A 1085 -39.51 18.62 32.25
C GLY A 1085 -38.11 18.91 31.70
N GLY A 1086 -37.06 18.61 32.48
CA GLY A 1086 -35.68 18.85 32.06
C GLY A 1086 -35.30 18.02 30.85
N GLY A 1087 -35.53 16.70 30.92
CA GLY A 1087 -35.43 15.78 29.80
C GLY A 1087 -36.66 15.85 28.90
N VAL A 1088 -37.81 15.42 29.43
CA VAL A 1088 -39.07 15.25 28.69
C VAL A 1088 -40.22 16.00 29.38
N TYR A 1089 -41.07 16.65 28.59
CA TYR A 1089 -42.37 17.17 29.01
C TYR A 1089 -43.48 16.59 28.12
N VAL A 1090 -44.43 15.88 28.72
CA VAL A 1090 -45.64 15.38 28.04
C VAL A 1090 -46.81 16.30 28.38
N GLY A 1091 -47.20 17.14 27.44
CA GLY A 1091 -48.32 18.08 27.56
C GLY A 1091 -49.68 17.47 27.26
N SER A 1092 -50.70 18.33 27.12
CA SER A 1092 -52.08 17.90 26.98
C SER A 1092 -52.32 17.04 25.75
N SER A 1093 -52.89 15.86 25.97
CA SER A 1093 -53.09 14.78 24.97
C SER A 1093 -51.80 14.32 24.28
N GLY A 1094 -50.61 14.71 24.74
CA GLY A 1094 -49.34 14.17 24.25
C GLY A 1094 -49.12 12.75 24.77
N SER A 1095 -48.42 11.94 23.98
CA SER A 1095 -48.06 10.56 24.34
C SER A 1095 -46.55 10.32 24.19
N PHE A 1096 -45.92 9.77 25.23
CA PHE A 1096 -44.52 9.33 25.18
C PHE A 1096 -44.45 7.85 25.56
N THR A 1097 -43.84 7.03 24.70
CA THR A 1097 -43.58 5.61 24.97
C THR A 1097 -42.08 5.39 25.03
N MET A 1098 -41.60 4.73 26.09
CA MET A 1098 -40.20 4.40 26.31
C MET A 1098 -40.06 2.88 26.39
N GLU A 1099 -39.74 2.24 25.28
CA GLU A 1099 -39.49 0.79 25.17
C GLU A 1099 -38.08 0.46 25.73
N GLY A 1100 -37.13 1.40 25.64
CA GLY A 1100 -35.77 1.25 26.16
C GLY A 1100 -35.00 2.57 26.23
N GLY A 1101 -33.67 2.50 26.19
CA GLY A 1101 -32.77 3.67 26.27
C GLY A 1101 -32.70 4.33 27.66
N THR A 1102 -32.20 5.57 27.71
CA THR A 1102 -31.99 6.31 28.97
C THR A 1102 -32.44 7.78 28.95
N ILE A 1103 -33.09 8.23 30.02
CA ILE A 1103 -33.36 9.66 30.29
C ILE A 1103 -32.53 10.05 31.52
N SER A 1104 -31.38 10.72 31.32
CA SER A 1104 -30.38 10.84 32.39
C SER A 1104 -29.67 12.19 32.56
N GLY A 1105 -29.39 12.57 33.80
CA GLY A 1105 -28.66 13.80 34.14
C GLY A 1105 -29.36 15.11 33.74
N ASN A 1106 -30.63 15.08 33.36
CA ASN A 1106 -31.39 16.27 32.95
C ASN A 1106 -31.81 17.10 34.17
N THR A 1107 -31.96 18.42 33.98
CA THR A 1107 -32.22 19.38 35.07
C THR A 1107 -33.47 20.23 34.82
N SER A 1108 -34.31 20.40 35.84
CA SER A 1108 -35.50 21.27 35.80
C SER A 1108 -35.53 22.25 36.98
N SER A 1109 -35.62 23.54 36.67
CA SER A 1109 -35.68 24.63 37.67
C SER A 1109 -37.02 24.72 38.43
N SER A 1110 -38.00 23.85 38.16
CA SER A 1110 -39.17 23.67 39.04
C SER A 1110 -39.56 22.20 39.19
N TYR A 1111 -40.14 21.55 38.18
CA TYR A 1111 -40.78 20.23 38.33
C TYR A 1111 -40.36 19.24 37.24
N GLY A 1112 -40.19 17.95 37.58
CA GLY A 1112 -39.82 16.89 36.64
C GLY A 1112 -38.40 17.10 36.06
N GLY A 1113 -37.36 16.67 36.78
CA GLY A 1113 -35.99 16.75 36.29
C GLY A 1113 -35.79 15.89 35.05
N GLY A 1114 -36.15 14.60 35.13
CA GLY A 1114 -36.20 13.70 33.99
C GLY A 1114 -37.45 13.92 33.15
N VAL A 1115 -38.62 13.67 33.73
CA VAL A 1115 -39.92 13.67 33.05
C VAL A 1115 -40.96 14.51 33.82
N TYR A 1116 -41.74 15.32 33.10
CA TYR A 1116 -42.98 15.93 33.60
C TYR A 1116 -44.17 15.48 32.76
N VAL A 1117 -45.26 15.04 33.40
CA VAL A 1117 -46.53 14.66 32.75
C VAL A 1117 -47.63 15.65 33.14
N GLY A 1118 -48.07 16.42 32.15
CA GLY A 1118 -49.12 17.44 32.25
C GLY A 1118 -50.55 16.89 32.14
N SER A 1119 -51.52 17.79 31.99
CA SER A 1119 -52.94 17.43 32.08
C SER A 1119 -53.41 16.60 30.90
N SER A 1120 -53.89 15.38 31.15
CA SER A 1120 -54.25 14.42 30.10
C SER A 1120 -53.09 14.03 29.15
N GLY A 1121 -51.83 14.27 29.54
CA GLY A 1121 -50.68 13.65 28.90
C GLY A 1121 -50.47 12.23 29.41
N SER A 1122 -49.86 11.35 28.61
CA SER A 1122 -49.52 9.98 29.02
C SER A 1122 -48.06 9.63 28.73
N PHE A 1123 -47.38 9.09 29.73
CA PHE A 1123 -46.06 8.46 29.60
C PHE A 1123 -46.18 6.96 29.88
N THR A 1124 -45.65 6.12 29.00
CA THR A 1124 -45.60 4.66 29.16
C THR A 1124 -44.15 4.22 29.11
N MET A 1125 -43.65 3.64 30.20
CA MET A 1125 -42.31 3.06 30.31
C MET A 1125 -42.43 1.55 30.24
N GLU A 1126 -42.07 0.97 29.09
CA GLU A 1126 -42.03 -0.48 28.87
C GLU A 1126 -40.64 -1.06 29.16
N GLY A 1127 -39.60 -0.24 29.15
CA GLY A 1127 -38.25 -0.59 29.56
C GLY A 1127 -37.35 0.64 29.81
N GLY A 1128 -36.03 0.43 29.79
CA GLY A 1128 -35.04 1.51 29.90
C GLY A 1128 -34.80 2.04 31.33
N THR A 1129 -34.24 3.26 31.44
CA THR A 1129 -33.89 3.86 32.75
C THR A 1129 -34.02 5.39 32.78
N ILE A 1130 -34.58 5.91 33.88
CA ILE A 1130 -34.65 7.35 34.21
C ILE A 1130 -33.73 7.61 35.41
N SER A 1131 -32.53 8.17 35.20
CA SER A 1131 -31.52 8.24 36.27
C SER A 1131 -30.68 9.50 36.40
N GLY A 1132 -30.29 9.84 37.64
CA GLY A 1132 -29.42 11.00 37.92
C GLY A 1132 -30.03 12.37 37.58
N ASN A 1133 -31.33 12.45 37.27
CA ASN A 1133 -31.98 13.69 36.91
C ASN A 1133 -32.28 14.54 38.15
N THR A 1134 -32.26 15.86 38.00
CA THR A 1134 -32.39 16.82 39.11
C THR A 1134 -33.57 17.77 38.92
N SER A 1135 -34.41 17.90 39.94
CA SER A 1135 -35.43 18.93 40.05
C SER A 1135 -35.09 19.90 41.19
N SER A 1136 -35.35 21.20 40.99
CA SER A 1136 -35.29 22.16 42.09
C SER A 1136 -36.40 21.94 43.12
N SER A 1137 -37.62 21.54 42.72
CA SER A 1137 -38.75 21.43 43.65
C SER A 1137 -39.30 20.02 43.78
N TYR A 1138 -39.90 19.44 42.73
CA TYR A 1138 -40.67 18.20 42.86
C TYR A 1138 -40.46 17.25 41.68
N GLY A 1139 -40.32 15.96 41.96
CA GLY A 1139 -40.11 14.94 40.93
C GLY A 1139 -38.73 15.06 40.30
N GLY A 1140 -37.69 14.60 40.99
CA GLY A 1140 -36.33 14.57 40.44
C GLY A 1140 -36.27 13.72 39.17
N GLY A 1141 -36.74 12.47 39.26
CA GLY A 1141 -36.96 11.60 38.10
C GLY A 1141 -38.23 11.99 37.35
N VAL A 1142 -39.40 11.84 37.99
CA VAL A 1142 -40.72 11.99 37.37
C VAL A 1142 -41.64 12.88 38.20
N TYR A 1143 -42.35 13.82 37.55
CA TYR A 1143 -43.48 14.55 38.14
C TYR A 1143 -44.76 14.29 37.34
N VAL A 1144 -45.81 13.79 37.98
CA VAL A 1144 -47.13 13.55 37.36
C VAL A 1144 -48.15 14.54 37.91
N SER A 1145 -48.60 15.46 37.05
CA SER A 1145 -49.42 16.62 37.44
C SER A 1145 -50.92 16.31 37.44
N SER A 1146 -51.46 16.00 36.26
CA SER A 1146 -52.87 15.62 36.06
C SER A 1146 -53.05 14.76 34.80
N GLY A 1147 -52.05 13.91 34.53
CA GLY A 1147 -52.02 12.90 33.47
C GLY A 1147 -51.63 11.53 34.03
N SER A 1148 -51.22 10.61 33.17
CA SER A 1148 -50.85 9.24 33.52
C SER A 1148 -49.38 8.93 33.26
N PHE A 1149 -48.73 8.26 34.21
CA PHE A 1149 -47.47 7.56 34.00
C PHE A 1149 -47.71 6.06 34.25
N THR A 1150 -47.30 5.19 33.35
CA THR A 1150 -47.40 3.74 33.50
C THR A 1150 -46.02 3.12 33.35
N MET A 1151 -45.52 2.47 34.39
CA MET A 1151 -44.24 1.76 34.42
C MET A 1151 -44.47 0.26 34.41
N LYS A 1152 -44.17 -0.41 33.29
CA LYS A 1152 -44.25 -1.87 33.16
C LYS A 1152 -42.96 -2.52 33.61
N GLU A 1153 -41.82 -2.05 33.12
CA GLU A 1153 -40.47 -2.50 33.53
C GLU A 1153 -39.49 -1.32 33.63
N GLY A 1154 -38.18 -1.60 33.62
CA GLY A 1154 -37.12 -0.58 33.69
C GLY A 1154 -36.79 -0.08 35.11
N SER A 1155 -36.06 1.05 35.20
CA SER A 1155 -35.65 1.64 36.49
C SER A 1155 -35.80 3.17 36.59
N ILE A 1156 -36.10 3.68 37.79
CA ILE A 1156 -36.05 5.11 38.15
C ILE A 1156 -35.09 5.26 39.33
N SER A 1157 -33.85 5.71 39.07
CA SER A 1157 -32.75 5.55 40.04
C SER A 1157 -31.81 6.76 40.18
N GLY A 1158 -31.34 7.02 41.40
CA GLY A 1158 -30.35 8.08 41.68
C GLY A 1158 -30.80 9.51 41.36
N ASN A 1159 -32.09 9.77 41.15
CA ASN A 1159 -32.61 11.10 40.85
C ASN A 1159 -32.76 11.95 42.13
N SER A 1160 -32.78 13.29 41.99
CA SER A 1160 -32.77 14.21 43.14
C SER A 1160 -33.79 15.35 43.05
N ALA A 1161 -34.46 15.64 44.17
CA ALA A 1161 -35.21 16.86 44.40
C ALA A 1161 -34.47 17.72 45.46
N SER A 1162 -34.11 18.96 45.11
CA SER A 1162 -32.92 19.62 45.68
C SER A 1162 -33.14 20.89 46.53
N SER A 1163 -34.32 21.53 46.50
CA SER A 1163 -34.60 22.67 47.41
C SER A 1163 -35.04 22.22 48.81
N SER A 1164 -34.99 23.13 49.78
CA SER A 1164 -35.38 22.90 51.17
C SER A 1164 -36.87 22.59 51.39
N TYR A 1165 -37.71 22.71 50.37
CA TYR A 1165 -39.13 22.31 50.40
C TYR A 1165 -39.45 21.22 49.37
N SER A 1166 -38.43 20.51 48.90
CA SER A 1166 -38.55 19.53 47.83
C SER A 1166 -39.18 18.20 48.28
N SER A 1167 -39.70 17.43 47.33
CA SER A 1167 -40.32 16.11 47.59
C SER A 1167 -40.38 15.23 46.34
N GLY A 1168 -40.39 13.91 46.50
CA GLY A 1168 -40.42 12.94 45.40
C GLY A 1168 -39.12 12.98 44.59
N GLY A 1169 -38.04 12.45 45.14
CA GLY A 1169 -36.75 12.37 44.45
C GLY A 1169 -36.84 11.52 43.18
N GLY A 1170 -37.41 10.32 43.28
CA GLY A 1170 -37.72 9.45 42.16
C GLY A 1170 -39.00 9.89 41.46
N VAL A 1171 -40.12 9.90 42.18
CA VAL A 1171 -41.47 10.18 41.64
C VAL A 1171 -42.26 11.10 42.56
N TYR A 1172 -42.89 12.12 41.99
CA TYR A 1172 -43.92 12.94 42.65
C TYR A 1172 -45.25 12.85 41.87
N VAL A 1173 -46.36 12.59 42.55
CA VAL A 1173 -47.71 12.59 41.97
C VAL A 1173 -48.58 13.66 42.64
N TYR A 1174 -49.08 14.60 41.84
CA TYR A 1174 -49.95 15.68 42.31
C TYR A 1174 -51.44 15.27 42.32
N SER A 1175 -52.29 16.15 42.86
CA SER A 1175 -53.68 15.88 43.32
C SER A 1175 -54.66 15.28 42.30
N SER A 1176 -54.31 15.18 41.02
CA SER A 1176 -55.14 14.51 39.99
C SER A 1176 -54.32 13.73 38.96
N GLY A 1177 -53.02 13.50 39.22
CA GLY A 1177 -52.19 12.60 38.43
C GLY A 1177 -52.36 11.14 38.85
N SER A 1178 -51.98 10.21 37.97
CA SER A 1178 -51.89 8.78 38.31
C SER A 1178 -50.55 8.19 37.86
N PHE A 1179 -49.88 7.48 38.77
CA PHE A 1179 -48.71 6.66 38.46
C PHE A 1179 -49.06 5.19 38.71
N THR A 1180 -48.95 4.37 37.68
CA THR A 1180 -49.19 2.92 37.75
C THR A 1180 -47.86 2.19 37.60
N MET A 1181 -47.52 1.30 38.53
CA MET A 1181 -46.27 0.54 38.55
C MET A 1181 -46.60 -0.96 38.51
N GLU A 1182 -46.53 -1.55 37.31
CA GLU A 1182 -46.83 -2.96 37.05
C GLU A 1182 -45.59 -3.86 37.20
N GLY A 1183 -44.39 -3.27 37.18
CA GLY A 1183 -43.10 -3.92 37.38
C GLY A 1183 -41.96 -2.89 37.48
N GLY A 1184 -40.71 -3.32 37.28
CA GLY A 1184 -39.53 -2.46 37.36
C GLY A 1184 -39.12 -2.04 38.78
N THR A 1185 -38.16 -1.13 38.89
CA THR A 1185 -37.51 -0.71 40.15
C THR A 1185 -37.45 0.81 40.32
N ILE A 1186 -37.71 1.31 41.54
CA ILE A 1186 -37.39 2.68 41.97
C ILE A 1186 -36.34 2.60 43.09
N SER A 1187 -35.16 3.21 42.94
CA SER A 1187 -34.11 3.07 43.97
C SER A 1187 -33.02 4.14 44.02
N GLY A 1188 -32.52 4.42 45.24
CA GLY A 1188 -31.38 5.32 45.46
C GLY A 1188 -31.67 6.80 45.17
N ASN A 1189 -32.93 7.21 45.04
CA ASN A 1189 -33.32 8.59 44.78
C ASN A 1189 -33.31 9.43 46.07
N SER A 1190 -33.28 10.77 45.96
CA SER A 1190 -33.07 11.69 47.09
C SER A 1190 -34.02 12.88 47.11
N ALA A 1191 -34.47 13.27 48.31
CA ALA A 1191 -35.22 14.52 48.55
C ALA A 1191 -34.56 15.35 49.67
N SER A 1192 -34.67 16.68 49.57
CA SER A 1192 -33.94 17.64 50.41
C SER A 1192 -34.87 18.42 51.37
N SER A 1193 -35.91 17.78 51.88
CA SER A 1193 -36.97 18.45 52.64
C SER A 1193 -36.52 18.90 54.03
N SER A 1194 -36.77 20.15 54.41
CA SER A 1194 -36.41 20.69 55.74
C SER A 1194 -37.61 20.99 56.65
N SER A 1195 -38.82 20.64 56.23
CA SER A 1195 -40.04 20.69 57.04
C SER A 1195 -40.39 19.32 57.62
N SER A 1196 -41.17 19.29 58.71
CA SER A 1196 -41.63 18.05 59.38
C SER A 1196 -42.72 17.32 58.57
N SER A 1197 -42.49 17.12 57.28
CA SER A 1197 -43.50 16.74 56.29
C SER A 1197 -42.93 15.80 55.23
N ASN A 1198 -42.13 14.81 55.64
CA ASN A 1198 -41.80 13.59 54.89
C ASN A 1198 -41.63 13.78 53.37
N GLY A 1199 -40.49 14.32 52.93
CA GLY A 1199 -40.23 14.65 51.52
C GLY A 1199 -40.19 13.46 50.57
N GLY A 1200 -39.84 12.27 51.06
CA GLY A 1200 -39.94 11.03 50.28
C GLY A 1200 -38.97 10.96 49.10
N GLY A 1201 -37.77 10.40 49.36
CA GLY A 1201 -36.77 10.15 48.32
C GLY A 1201 -37.30 9.33 47.14
N GLY A 1202 -38.05 8.26 47.41
CA GLY A 1202 -38.63 7.37 46.39
C GLY A 1202 -39.88 7.98 45.75
N VAL A 1203 -41.06 7.67 46.29
CA VAL A 1203 -42.36 8.14 45.79
C VAL A 1203 -43.06 9.05 46.81
N TYR A 1204 -43.54 10.21 46.36
CA TYR A 1204 -44.40 11.11 47.13
C TYR A 1204 -45.73 11.35 46.39
N VAL A 1205 -46.87 11.25 47.10
CA VAL A 1205 -48.20 11.54 46.53
C VAL A 1205 -48.93 12.61 47.35
N TYR A 1206 -49.34 13.66 46.65
CA TYR A 1206 -50.01 14.82 47.22
C TYR A 1206 -51.53 14.75 47.07
N SER A 1207 -52.25 15.08 48.15
CA SER A 1207 -53.71 15.26 48.18
C SER A 1207 -54.46 14.02 47.64
N SER A 1208 -55.15 14.13 46.49
CA SER A 1208 -55.93 13.04 45.87
C SER A 1208 -55.28 12.44 44.62
N GLY A 1209 -53.95 12.55 44.48
CA GLY A 1209 -53.19 11.83 43.46
C GLY A 1209 -53.29 10.31 43.62
N SER A 1210 -53.01 9.57 42.56
CA SER A 1210 -53.11 8.12 42.50
C SER A 1210 -51.74 7.46 42.30
N PHE A 1211 -51.43 6.45 43.12
CA PHE A 1211 -50.30 5.55 42.91
C PHE A 1211 -50.80 4.11 43.05
N ILE A 1212 -50.69 3.34 41.96
CA ILE A 1212 -51.17 1.97 41.86
C ILE A 1212 -49.95 1.08 41.68
N LYS A 1213 -49.77 0.10 42.56
CA LYS A 1213 -48.69 -0.90 42.44
C LYS A 1213 -49.28 -2.29 42.20
N SER A 1214 -48.82 -2.93 41.14
CA SER A 1214 -49.14 -4.30 40.74
C SER A 1214 -47.86 -5.04 40.33
N GLY A 1215 -47.95 -6.36 40.16
CA GLY A 1215 -46.84 -7.20 39.68
C GLY A 1215 -45.54 -7.15 40.52
N PRO A 1216 -44.41 -7.61 39.95
CA PRO A 1216 -43.14 -7.80 40.65
C PRO A 1216 -42.32 -6.50 40.85
N SER A 1217 -42.98 -5.36 40.97
CA SER A 1217 -42.35 -4.04 41.14
C SER A 1217 -41.64 -3.88 42.50
N VAL A 1218 -40.51 -3.17 42.54
CA VAL A 1218 -39.65 -3.01 43.73
C VAL A 1218 -39.33 -1.53 44.02
N ILE A 1219 -39.27 -1.13 45.29
CA ILE A 1219 -38.82 0.21 45.72
C ILE A 1219 -37.86 0.07 46.92
N TYR A 1220 -36.64 0.61 46.85
CA TYR A 1220 -35.66 0.49 47.94
C TYR A 1220 -34.52 1.53 47.93
N GLY A 1221 -33.97 1.83 49.11
CA GLY A 1221 -32.71 2.57 49.25
C GLY A 1221 -32.78 4.07 48.93
N ASP A 1222 -33.99 4.62 48.76
CA ASP A 1222 -34.19 6.06 48.59
C ASP A 1222 -34.02 6.82 49.92
N THR A 1223 -33.68 8.11 49.85
CA THR A 1223 -33.28 8.92 51.03
C THR A 1223 -34.02 10.26 51.12
N ASP A 1224 -34.28 10.71 52.34
CA ASP A 1224 -34.76 12.05 52.67
C ASP A 1224 -33.83 12.64 53.74
N THR A 1225 -33.16 13.75 53.43
CA THR A 1225 -31.88 14.11 54.07
C THR A 1225 -31.97 14.58 55.53
N THR A 1226 -33.16 14.66 56.11
CA THR A 1226 -33.39 15.28 57.43
C THR A 1226 -33.97 14.36 58.50
N HIS A 1227 -34.35 13.12 58.18
CA HIS A 1227 -35.04 12.24 59.13
C HIS A 1227 -34.13 11.13 59.71
N THR A 1228 -33.62 11.35 60.93
CA THR A 1228 -33.26 10.23 61.80
C THR A 1228 -34.54 9.51 62.27
N ALA A 1229 -34.49 8.19 62.47
CA ALA A 1229 -35.67 7.37 62.72
C ALA A 1229 -36.37 7.70 64.05
N GLY A 1230 -37.35 8.61 64.02
CA GLY A 1230 -38.24 8.93 65.11
C GLY A 1230 -39.52 8.11 65.02
N ALA A 1231 -39.76 7.23 66.01
CA ALA A 1231 -41.02 6.51 66.09
C ALA A 1231 -42.21 7.48 66.32
N ASN A 1232 -43.39 7.08 65.84
CA ASN A 1232 -44.68 7.80 65.86
C ASN A 1232 -44.96 8.77 64.68
N GLU A 1233 -45.19 8.24 63.46
CA GLU A 1233 -46.41 8.58 62.72
C GLU A 1233 -46.72 7.63 61.54
N ASN A 1234 -48.01 7.26 61.43
CA ASN A 1234 -48.82 6.73 60.30
C ASN A 1234 -48.16 6.02 59.09
N THR A 1235 -47.04 5.35 59.28
CA THR A 1235 -46.25 4.70 58.21
C THR A 1235 -46.67 3.24 57.99
N ALA A 1236 -46.72 2.82 56.73
CA ALA A 1236 -46.84 1.41 56.36
C ALA A 1236 -45.45 0.74 56.45
N LEU A 1237 -44.99 0.49 57.68
CA LEU A 1237 -43.65 -0.02 57.96
C LEU A 1237 -43.48 -1.47 57.47
N ASN A 1238 -42.79 -1.66 56.36
CA ASN A 1238 -41.82 -2.76 56.24
C ASN A 1238 -40.46 -2.26 56.79
N GLY A 1239 -39.72 -3.14 57.44
CA GLY A 1239 -38.62 -2.77 58.35
C GLY A 1239 -37.30 -2.31 57.71
N ARG A 1240 -37.33 -1.56 56.60
CA ARG A 1240 -36.13 -1.06 55.89
C ARG A 1240 -36.18 0.42 55.44
N GLY A 1241 -37.28 1.13 55.71
CA GLY A 1241 -37.36 2.59 55.56
C GLY A 1241 -37.95 3.09 54.23
N HIS A 1242 -39.14 3.67 54.32
CA HIS A 1242 -39.66 4.78 53.50
C HIS A 1242 -39.59 4.66 51.95
N ALA A 1243 -40.62 4.06 51.35
CA ALA A 1243 -40.78 3.93 49.89
C ALA A 1243 -41.85 4.85 49.26
N VAL A 1244 -43.02 5.01 49.91
CA VAL A 1244 -44.17 5.77 49.38
C VAL A 1244 -44.83 6.60 50.49
N TYR A 1245 -45.05 7.90 50.25
CA TYR A 1245 -45.71 8.82 51.19
C TYR A 1245 -47.01 9.43 50.66
N TRP A 1246 -47.91 9.78 51.58
CA TRP A 1246 -49.25 10.34 51.29
C TRP A 1246 -49.56 11.56 52.14
N SER A 1247 -50.04 12.65 51.53
CA SER A 1247 -50.37 13.89 52.26
C SER A 1247 -51.84 14.00 52.73
N ALA A 1248 -52.64 12.94 52.61
CA ALA A 1248 -54.09 12.97 52.85
C ALA A 1248 -54.61 11.92 53.85
N SER A 1249 -55.75 12.23 54.47
CA SER A 1249 -56.34 11.43 55.56
C SER A 1249 -56.91 10.06 55.09
N PRO A 1250 -57.05 9.04 55.97
CA PRO A 1250 -56.99 7.61 55.59
C PRO A 1250 -58.08 6.98 54.69
N LYS A 1251 -58.97 7.76 54.06
CA LYS A 1251 -60.20 7.24 53.42
C LYS A 1251 -60.06 6.64 52.01
N GLN A 1252 -58.87 6.60 51.41
CA GLN A 1252 -58.66 6.09 50.04
C GLN A 1252 -57.63 4.94 49.93
N ARG A 1253 -57.46 4.12 50.98
CA ARG A 1253 -56.77 2.82 50.85
C ARG A 1253 -57.67 1.80 50.16
N GLN A 1254 -57.77 1.85 48.83
CA GLN A 1254 -58.50 0.84 48.05
C GLN A 1254 -57.60 -0.38 47.79
N SER A 1255 -58.18 -1.58 47.82
CA SER A 1255 -57.46 -2.81 48.19
C SER A 1255 -57.23 -3.81 47.05
N THR A 1256 -55.96 -4.07 46.73
CA THR A 1256 -55.47 -5.32 46.10
C THR A 1256 -54.12 -5.67 46.73
N LEU A 1257 -54.14 -6.14 47.99
CA LEU A 1257 -52.95 -6.51 48.77
C LEU A 1257 -53.02 -8.00 49.10
N GLU A 1258 -53.00 -8.82 48.04
CA GLU A 1258 -52.99 -10.28 48.12
C GLU A 1258 -51.77 -10.85 47.38
N ALA A 1259 -51.18 -11.90 47.96
CA ALA A 1259 -50.17 -12.79 47.37
C ALA A 1259 -49.02 -12.14 46.56
N ASN A 1260 -47.96 -11.70 47.27
CA ASN A 1260 -46.57 -12.19 47.08
C ASN A 1260 -45.58 -11.31 47.85
N VAL A 1261 -45.34 -11.68 49.12
CA VAL A 1261 -44.16 -11.25 49.88
C VAL A 1261 -43.42 -12.53 50.25
N ASP A 1262 -42.47 -12.94 49.42
CA ASP A 1262 -41.54 -13.99 49.81
C ASP A 1262 -40.55 -13.40 50.83
N LEU A 1263 -40.34 -14.13 51.93
CA LEU A 1263 -39.38 -13.79 52.98
C LEU A 1263 -38.18 -14.76 52.99
N SER A 1264 -38.07 -15.60 51.98
CA SER A 1264 -36.83 -16.22 51.52
C SER A 1264 -36.34 -15.47 50.28
N THR A 1265 -35.07 -15.11 50.12
CA THR A 1265 -33.86 -15.59 50.81
C THR A 1265 -32.93 -14.46 51.24
N ASN A 1266 -32.19 -14.64 52.35
CA ASN A 1266 -30.94 -13.91 52.61
C ASN A 1266 -29.90 -14.86 53.21
N PRO A 1267 -28.90 -15.34 52.45
CA PRO A 1267 -27.72 -15.97 53.02
C PRO A 1267 -26.82 -14.91 53.68
N ALA A 1268 -26.08 -15.31 54.72
CA ALA A 1268 -25.14 -14.45 55.47
C ALA A 1268 -25.76 -13.17 56.08
N ASP A 1269 -26.50 -13.34 57.18
CA ASP A 1269 -25.83 -13.03 58.45
C ASP A 1269 -26.35 -13.92 59.58
N ALA A 1270 -25.45 -14.60 60.27
CA ALA A 1270 -25.77 -15.64 61.26
C ALA A 1270 -24.96 -15.40 62.55
N GLY A 1271 -25.12 -14.21 63.12
CA GLY A 1271 -24.36 -13.75 64.29
C GLY A 1271 -25.19 -12.87 65.24
N TYR A 1272 -25.40 -13.39 66.46
CA TYR A 1272 -26.04 -12.74 67.61
C TYR A 1272 -27.57 -12.64 67.63
N ALA A 1273 -28.11 -12.66 68.84
CA ALA A 1273 -29.52 -12.87 69.17
C ALA A 1273 -29.93 -12.07 70.41
N ASN A 1274 -31.25 -11.94 70.65
CA ASN A 1274 -31.89 -11.46 71.88
C ASN A 1274 -31.62 -9.97 72.23
N TRP A 1275 -32.60 -9.08 72.42
CA TRP A 1275 -34.02 -9.22 72.81
C TRP A 1275 -34.92 -8.11 72.22
N ASP A 1276 -36.24 -8.33 72.30
CA ASP A 1276 -37.38 -7.39 72.23
C ASP A 1276 -37.36 -6.27 71.16
#